data_AF-A0AAF0JI29-F1
#
_entry.id   AF-A0AAF0JI29-F1
#
_cell.length_a   1.000
_cell.length_b   1.000
_cell.length_c   1.000
_cell.angle_alpha   90.00
_cell.angle_beta   90.00
_cell.angle_gamma   90.00
#
_symmetry.space_group_name_H-M   'P 1'
#
loop_
_entity.id
_entity.type
_entity.pdbx_description
1 polymer ?
#
loop_
_entity_poly.entity_id
_entity_poly.type
_entity_poly.pdbx_seq_one_letter_code
_entity_poly.pdbx_strand_id
1 'polypeptide(L)'
;MVYHPPVARYNTSVKDSFAYDTAVRRWPAILTQVVDAMYRECHRRSQNNVSEEVDEGKAIIEKISELKYELTHDRALSTLEVTKENAAQLSSGFRAPTTEAYDQVIRDEQPKWFQSEWLFAECYLYRRLRLLFERSKHWKSYDPFAENKVDTFRASGAGIHACAVLIEELMAKSPTHSAHDPAVQVLFDELMASSLWGNATDLSLLTNLSYADIQKLQAANAEQRKEKEQYVLVNQLDEAYDAVRAMDNGRIDIVLDNAGFELVTDMLLADWLLTLRGTIPRASEERAKDVQARLASVRARVSEATKAASRTSEPRLLAVSKLQPPSDIMAAFDAGQRHFGENYAQELVDKARVLPQSIKWHLVGGLQSNKAKILGAVPNLYAVESVDSEKLATNLEKALARPENELRRTYPLHVYLQVNTSGEEGKSGVPALTSPWDGSGDVPPLVALARHVLLSCPHLRLTGLMTIGALSNSTASATDKQNPDFEALVASRTHLLDSLRSDQSLHERLEKAEWWTPSGPASGVYASLFFEAPDALELSMGMSADLESAVAHGSAHVRIGNDCFGPRTNTHDAAQVREAEIKRFADVPLVKQVVFHTKNMPWFVSDTCVPDVWYTLEKLQDPAFFAEAKLPSTKPIEAMAARWAAHFADGSFHLQMPHDAPLGSDAGDLSNFWTAPASFGALPQDAPALLAELQKSGLVIFKGDLDAEWPADTPFTTALGPLAGEIPLLALRTCKAESAAPVNPTAARHEQAQSIRVQSDRIDYSPEHITAQYEYQNTHVERKAGANGAEEYVATPYKQEFNFRTERRVPKTGMLLVGLGGNNGTTITATILANRHNIQWRNKEGLQTPNYYGSLVRASTLRLGTDPATGKDVWVPFSNVLPMVHPNDFVVGGWDISGLPLDKAMERAQVLDYDLQRQVQPLMAEIKPMASVYYPDFIASNQEERADNVIPGSDKKAHVEQLRKDIRDFKSQNQLDQVVVVWTANTERYSEIVPGVNDTADNLLRAVEQSHEEVSPSTIFAIACILENAPYINGAPQNTFVPGAVELAERHKAFIGGDDLKTGQTKVKSVLAEYLVNAGIKPLSIASYNHLGNNDGYNLSSQRQFRSKEISKSSVVDDMCEANHLLYKPGKTEGKEVTVKGERPDHCIVIKYIPAVGDQKVAMDDYTSELCMGGRNRLYVTNLCEDSLLASPLLIDLAVLAELMTRITYRVPGEADQEWKSMYSVLSLLSYSLKAPLVKPGTDVVNSLNRQRAAVTNFLRACLSLAPESDLLLETRVW
;
A
#
# COMPACT_ATOMS: atom_id res chain seq x y z
N MET A 1 25.22 -26.03 -9.46
CA MET A 1 25.06 -24.56 -9.63
C MET A 1 24.52 -24.06 -8.31
N VAL A 2 25.21 -23.14 -7.65
CA VAL A 2 24.77 -22.52 -6.37
C VAL A 2 23.41 -21.85 -6.59
N TYR A 3 22.45 -22.07 -5.71
CA TYR A 3 21.16 -21.37 -5.79
C TYR A 3 21.35 -19.88 -5.51
N HIS A 4 21.05 -19.06 -6.53
CA HIS A 4 20.96 -17.61 -6.39
C HIS A 4 19.48 -17.22 -6.44
N PRO A 5 18.98 -16.45 -5.45
CA PRO A 5 17.62 -15.94 -5.53
C PRO A 5 17.47 -15.08 -6.80
N PRO A 6 16.27 -15.01 -7.40
CA PRO A 6 16.00 -14.20 -8.59
C PRO A 6 16.02 -12.69 -8.33
N VAL A 7 16.27 -12.27 -7.09
CA VAL A 7 16.37 -10.88 -6.63
C VAL A 7 17.76 -10.61 -6.07
N ALA A 8 18.19 -9.35 -6.07
CA ALA A 8 19.51 -8.96 -5.56
C ALA A 8 19.63 -9.25 -4.05
N ARG A 9 20.80 -9.72 -3.63
CA ARG A 9 21.15 -9.84 -2.21
C ARG A 9 21.62 -8.49 -1.69
N TYR A 10 21.36 -8.21 -0.41
CA TYR A 10 21.83 -6.99 0.24
C TYR A 10 23.35 -6.91 0.17
N ASN A 11 23.88 -5.73 -0.13
CA ASN A 11 25.30 -5.51 -0.30
C ASN A 11 25.79 -4.34 0.55
N THR A 12 26.92 -4.54 1.23
CA THR A 12 27.55 -3.49 2.04
C THR A 12 28.07 -2.33 1.21
N SER A 13 28.11 -2.40 -0.12
CA SER A 13 28.47 -1.23 -0.97
C SER A 13 27.40 -0.14 -1.02
N VAL A 14 26.16 -0.44 -0.61
CA VAL A 14 25.02 0.48 -0.73
C VAL A 14 24.93 1.37 0.51
N LYS A 15 25.45 2.60 0.42
CA LYS A 15 25.72 3.50 1.57
C LYS A 15 24.54 3.88 2.46
N ASP A 16 23.31 3.75 1.98
CA ASP A 16 22.11 4.07 2.77
C ASP A 16 21.26 2.81 3.03
N SER A 17 21.81 1.62 2.79
CA SER A 17 21.16 0.35 3.12
C SER A 17 21.42 -0.06 4.57
N PHE A 18 20.52 -0.92 5.09
CA PHE A 18 20.74 -1.66 6.34
C PHE A 18 22.10 -2.40 6.38
N ALA A 19 22.53 -2.95 5.25
CA ALA A 19 23.80 -3.66 5.12
C ALA A 19 25.02 -2.76 5.36
N TYR A 20 25.05 -1.56 4.79
CA TYR A 20 26.16 -0.63 5.01
C TYR A 20 26.17 -0.04 6.42
N ASP A 21 25.01 0.33 6.99
CA ASP A 21 24.96 0.81 8.38
C ASP A 21 25.44 -0.27 9.36
N THR A 22 25.03 -1.52 9.12
CA THR A 22 25.51 -2.69 9.86
C THR A 22 27.05 -2.81 9.76
N ALA A 23 27.61 -2.69 8.56
CA ALA A 23 29.05 -2.78 8.35
C ALA A 23 29.86 -1.64 8.98
N VAL A 24 29.37 -0.40 8.90
CA VAL A 24 30.10 0.80 9.33
C VAL A 24 29.91 1.11 10.82
N ARG A 25 28.77 0.74 11.41
CA ARG A 25 28.46 1.07 12.82
C ARG A 25 28.35 -0.15 13.71
N ARG A 26 27.55 -1.14 13.30
CA ARG A 26 27.15 -2.26 14.16
C ARG A 26 28.30 -3.25 14.38
N TRP A 27 28.96 -3.70 13.32
CA TRP A 27 30.10 -4.62 13.43
C TRP A 27 31.27 -4.05 14.26
N PRO A 28 31.73 -2.79 14.07
CA PRO A 28 32.75 -2.20 14.95
C PRO A 28 32.32 -2.10 16.41
N ALA A 29 31.04 -1.78 16.67
CA ALA A 29 30.51 -1.70 18.03
C ALA A 29 30.53 -3.08 18.71
N ILE A 30 30.12 -4.13 17.99
CA ILE A 30 30.17 -5.52 18.47
C ILE A 30 31.61 -5.93 18.82
N LEU A 31 32.58 -5.70 17.93
CA LEU A 31 33.99 -6.03 18.22
C LEU A 31 34.53 -5.26 19.43
N THR A 32 34.07 -4.02 19.63
CA THR A 32 34.44 -3.22 20.82
C THR A 32 33.90 -3.85 22.09
N GLN A 33 32.62 -4.25 22.09
CA GLN A 33 32.01 -4.94 23.23
C GLN A 33 32.74 -6.23 23.58
N VAL A 34 33.17 -7.00 22.57
CA VAL A 34 33.98 -8.22 22.76
C VAL A 34 35.32 -7.90 23.42
N VAL A 35 36.04 -6.88 22.94
CA VAL A 35 37.31 -6.44 23.54
C VAL A 35 37.11 -6.03 25.01
N ASP A 36 36.07 -5.26 25.30
CA ASP A 36 35.77 -4.80 26.66
C ASP A 36 35.44 -5.96 27.59
N ALA A 37 34.64 -6.93 27.13
CA ALA A 37 34.30 -8.15 27.89
C ALA A 37 35.55 -8.99 28.18
N MET A 38 36.40 -9.22 27.18
CA MET A 38 37.66 -9.92 27.37
C MET A 38 38.61 -9.20 28.32
N TYR A 39 38.70 -7.87 28.23
CA TYR A 39 39.53 -7.07 29.12
C TYR A 39 39.10 -7.21 30.59
N ARG A 40 37.80 -7.12 30.87
CA ARG A 40 37.25 -7.34 32.21
C ARG A 40 37.56 -8.73 32.74
N GLU A 41 37.37 -9.76 31.92
CA GLU A 41 37.64 -11.15 32.32
C GLU A 41 39.14 -11.40 32.55
N CYS A 42 40.01 -10.85 31.71
CA CYS A 42 41.47 -10.89 31.93
C CYS A 42 41.86 -10.20 33.24
N HIS A 43 41.25 -9.05 33.54
CA HIS A 43 41.47 -8.36 34.81
C HIS A 43 41.04 -9.23 36.00
N ARG A 44 39.86 -9.86 35.93
CA ARG A 44 39.36 -10.77 36.96
C ARG A 44 40.29 -11.97 37.18
N ARG A 45 40.79 -12.59 36.11
CA ARG A 45 41.73 -13.73 36.20
C ARG A 45 43.11 -13.33 36.71
N SER A 46 43.56 -12.10 36.43
CA SER A 46 44.84 -11.57 36.93
C SER A 46 44.88 -11.49 38.46
N GLN A 47 43.73 -11.31 39.11
CA GLN A 47 43.61 -11.31 40.57
C GLN A 47 43.80 -12.71 41.20
N ASN A 48 43.72 -13.77 40.41
CA ASN A 48 43.85 -15.17 40.83
C ASN A 48 45.22 -15.80 40.50
N ASN A 49 46.25 -15.00 40.14
CA ASN A 49 47.64 -15.44 39.86
C ASN A 49 47.83 -16.39 38.65
N VAL A 50 46.98 -16.32 37.62
CA VAL A 50 47.09 -17.17 36.41
C VAL A 50 47.68 -16.37 35.23
N SER A 51 49.02 -16.26 35.15
CA SER A 51 49.70 -15.39 34.16
C SER A 51 49.50 -15.83 32.70
N GLU A 52 49.63 -17.13 32.40
CA GLU A 52 49.60 -17.64 31.01
C GLU A 52 48.23 -17.40 30.34
N GLU A 53 47.13 -17.54 31.07
CA GLU A 53 45.77 -17.30 30.55
C GLU A 53 45.53 -15.81 30.23
N VAL A 54 46.03 -14.92 31.09
CA VAL A 54 45.88 -13.47 30.91
C VAL A 54 46.71 -12.98 29.74
N ASP A 55 47.92 -13.51 29.56
CA ASP A 55 48.78 -13.14 28.43
C ASP A 55 48.21 -13.65 27.10
N GLU A 56 47.64 -14.86 27.07
CA GLU A 56 46.90 -15.35 25.89
C GLU A 56 45.65 -14.50 25.61
N GLY A 57 44.91 -14.10 26.64
CA GLY A 57 43.73 -13.24 26.50
C GLY A 57 44.06 -11.86 25.92
N LYS A 58 45.17 -11.24 26.35
CA LYS A 58 45.69 -9.99 25.76
C LYS A 58 46.06 -10.16 24.29
N ALA A 59 46.72 -11.27 23.93
CA ALA A 59 47.07 -11.55 22.54
C ALA A 59 45.82 -11.73 21.64
N ILE A 60 44.72 -12.28 22.18
CA ILE A 60 43.44 -12.35 21.46
C ILE A 60 42.83 -10.94 21.29
N ILE A 61 42.86 -10.10 22.34
CA ILE A 61 42.39 -8.69 22.28
C ILE A 61 43.12 -7.90 21.19
N GLU A 62 44.44 -8.08 21.06
CA GLU A 62 45.24 -7.44 20.00
C GLU A 62 44.74 -7.86 18.61
N LYS A 63 44.53 -9.15 18.36
CA LYS A 63 44.01 -9.66 17.08
C LYS A 63 42.59 -9.20 16.77
N ILE A 64 41.72 -9.07 17.78
CA ILE A 64 40.36 -8.52 17.58
C ILE A 64 40.44 -7.03 17.24
N SER A 65 41.38 -6.31 17.86
CA SER A 65 41.62 -4.90 17.55
C SER A 65 42.17 -4.72 16.12
N GLU A 66 43.03 -5.62 15.65
CA GLU A 66 43.48 -5.69 14.25
C GLU A 66 42.31 -5.95 13.30
N LEU A 67 41.45 -6.92 13.60
CA LEU A 67 40.23 -7.20 12.82
C LEU A 67 39.31 -5.98 12.73
N LYS A 68 39.10 -5.28 13.85
CA LYS A 68 38.32 -4.02 13.89
C LYS A 68 38.98 -2.94 13.04
N TYR A 69 40.30 -2.82 13.08
CA TYR A 69 41.05 -1.87 12.26
C TYR A 69 40.88 -2.18 10.76
N GLU A 70 41.04 -3.44 10.35
CA GLU A 70 40.81 -3.87 8.98
C GLU A 70 39.40 -3.55 8.49
N LEU A 71 38.40 -3.83 9.32
CA LEU A 71 36.98 -3.58 9.04
C LEU A 71 36.68 -2.09 8.90
N THR A 72 37.13 -1.27 9.84
CA THR A 72 36.91 0.19 9.81
C THR A 72 37.65 0.93 8.70
N HIS A 73 38.66 0.29 8.09
CA HIS A 73 39.45 0.85 6.98
C HIS A 73 39.17 0.15 5.64
N ASP A 74 38.07 -0.59 5.52
CA ASP A 74 37.64 -1.25 4.29
C ASP A 74 38.74 -2.10 3.63
N ARG A 75 39.48 -2.87 4.44
CA ARG A 75 40.51 -3.77 3.93
C ARG A 75 39.87 -4.96 3.20
N ALA A 76 40.63 -5.58 2.30
CA ALA A 76 40.24 -6.83 1.67
C ALA A 76 40.12 -7.94 2.73
N LEU A 77 39.12 -8.81 2.57
CA LEU A 77 38.96 -9.98 3.43
C LEU A 77 40.13 -10.94 3.21
N SER A 78 40.59 -11.57 4.29
CA SER A 78 41.72 -12.51 4.27
C SER A 78 41.25 -13.96 4.40
N THR A 79 41.96 -14.89 3.77
CA THR A 79 41.67 -16.31 3.91
C THR A 79 41.87 -16.77 5.37
N LEU A 80 40.98 -17.63 5.84
CA LEU A 80 40.98 -18.18 7.19
C LEU A 80 41.82 -19.46 7.30
N GLU A 81 42.03 -20.14 6.17
CA GLU A 81 42.97 -21.27 5.98
C GLU A 81 42.71 -22.48 6.89
N VAL A 82 41.44 -22.80 7.13
CA VAL A 82 41.03 -23.99 7.89
C VAL A 82 40.47 -25.04 6.92
N THR A 83 41.26 -26.08 6.69
CA THR A 83 40.94 -27.24 5.84
C THR A 83 40.71 -28.48 6.70
N LYS A 84 40.06 -29.52 6.16
CA LYS A 84 39.92 -30.79 6.89
C LYS A 84 41.27 -31.41 7.27
N GLU A 85 42.29 -31.23 6.43
CA GLU A 85 43.62 -31.82 6.61
C GLU A 85 44.46 -31.10 7.67
N ASN A 86 44.34 -29.78 7.78
CA ASN A 86 45.14 -28.98 8.73
C ASN A 86 44.43 -28.69 10.05
N ALA A 87 43.10 -28.91 10.16
CA ALA A 87 42.33 -28.62 11.37
C ALA A 87 42.93 -29.28 12.63
N ALA A 88 43.35 -30.55 12.54
CA ALA A 88 43.98 -31.28 13.64
C ALA A 88 45.37 -30.76 14.05
N GLN A 89 46.00 -29.94 13.19
CA GLN A 89 47.33 -29.36 13.41
C GLN A 89 47.27 -27.93 13.97
N LEU A 90 46.12 -27.26 13.91
CA LEU A 90 45.94 -25.86 14.35
C LEU A 90 45.94 -25.73 15.88
N SER A 91 45.28 -26.63 16.60
CA SER A 91 45.33 -26.74 18.06
C SER A 91 44.84 -28.12 18.51
N SER A 92 45.31 -28.61 19.68
CA SER A 92 44.82 -29.88 20.23
C SER A 92 43.31 -29.80 20.50
N GLY A 93 42.52 -30.65 19.84
CA GLY A 93 41.06 -30.64 19.91
C GLY A 93 40.44 -29.38 19.31
N PHE A 94 40.91 -28.91 18.15
CA PHE A 94 40.28 -27.85 17.34
C PHE A 94 38.89 -28.30 16.87
N ARG A 95 37.88 -27.42 17.00
CA ARG A 95 36.47 -27.84 16.86
C ARG A 95 35.70 -27.14 15.75
N ALA A 96 36.18 -26.01 15.22
CA ALA A 96 35.43 -25.28 14.19
C ALA A 96 35.36 -26.02 12.84
N PRO A 97 34.28 -25.84 12.06
CA PRO A 97 34.15 -26.37 10.71
C PRO A 97 35.12 -25.70 9.73
N THR A 98 35.27 -26.32 8.56
CA THR A 98 36.13 -25.86 7.47
C THR A 98 35.75 -24.47 6.96
N THR A 99 36.75 -23.69 6.54
CA THR A 99 36.54 -22.36 5.94
C THR A 99 36.74 -22.36 4.43
N GLU A 100 36.90 -23.53 3.81
CA GLU A 100 37.19 -23.70 2.38
C GLU A 100 36.22 -22.92 1.47
N ALA A 101 34.92 -22.90 1.80
CA ALA A 101 33.92 -22.14 1.05
C ALA A 101 34.14 -20.61 1.13
N TYR A 102 34.49 -20.08 2.31
CA TYR A 102 34.86 -18.65 2.45
C TYR A 102 36.16 -18.36 1.71
N ASP A 103 37.16 -19.23 1.85
CA ASP A 103 38.47 -19.05 1.26
C ASP A 103 38.43 -19.11 -0.27
N GLN A 104 37.50 -19.90 -0.83
CA GLN A 104 37.23 -19.92 -2.27
C GLN A 104 36.64 -18.60 -2.74
N VAL A 105 35.55 -18.11 -2.12
CA VAL A 105 34.94 -16.81 -2.46
C VAL A 105 35.96 -15.67 -2.32
N ILE A 106 36.78 -15.68 -1.27
CA ILE A 106 37.80 -14.64 -1.05
C ILE A 106 38.88 -14.68 -2.13
N ARG A 107 39.31 -15.85 -2.57
CA ARG A 107 40.29 -16.00 -3.67
C ARG A 107 39.72 -15.57 -5.02
N ASP A 108 38.46 -15.92 -5.28
CA ASP A 108 37.81 -15.71 -6.57
C ASP A 108 37.36 -14.24 -6.73
N GLU A 109 36.82 -13.62 -5.68
CA GLU A 109 36.16 -12.31 -5.76
C GLU A 109 36.95 -11.17 -5.10
N GLN A 110 37.93 -11.47 -4.24
CA GLN A 110 38.69 -10.50 -3.44
C GLN A 110 37.82 -9.41 -2.76
N PRO A 111 36.77 -9.82 -2.01
CA PRO A 111 35.80 -8.91 -1.41
C PRO A 111 36.43 -8.00 -0.34
N LYS A 112 35.83 -6.83 -0.11
CA LYS A 112 36.19 -5.90 0.99
C LYS A 112 35.02 -5.71 1.95
N TRP A 113 35.29 -5.26 3.18
CA TRP A 113 34.27 -5.10 4.21
C TRP A 113 33.06 -4.24 3.80
N PHE A 114 33.28 -3.16 3.05
CA PHE A 114 32.22 -2.27 2.54
C PHE A 114 31.90 -2.53 1.06
N GLN A 115 32.37 -3.65 0.50
CA GLN A 115 32.11 -4.07 -0.88
C GLN A 115 31.90 -5.59 -0.92
N SER A 116 30.93 -6.08 -0.15
CA SER A 116 30.61 -7.50 -0.05
C SER A 116 29.10 -7.71 0.08
N GLU A 117 28.64 -8.89 -0.33
CA GLU A 117 27.32 -9.38 0.04
C GLU A 117 27.21 -9.41 1.58
N TRP A 118 26.13 -8.82 2.12
CA TRP A 118 26.00 -8.49 3.54
C TRP A 118 26.00 -9.73 4.42
N LEU A 119 25.20 -10.74 4.05
CA LEU A 119 25.14 -11.99 4.78
C LEU A 119 26.55 -12.57 4.78
N PHE A 120 27.15 -12.82 3.60
CA PHE A 120 28.52 -13.35 3.50
C PHE A 120 29.55 -12.63 4.39
N ALA A 121 29.59 -11.30 4.38
CA ALA A 121 30.55 -10.52 5.18
C ALA A 121 30.27 -10.61 6.69
N GLU A 122 29.00 -10.62 7.10
CA GLU A 122 28.62 -10.82 8.49
C GLU A 122 29.04 -12.21 8.99
N CYS A 123 28.68 -13.23 8.22
CA CYS A 123 29.05 -14.62 8.45
C CYS A 123 30.56 -14.80 8.64
N TYR A 124 31.32 -14.17 7.74
CA TYR A 124 32.77 -14.18 7.77
C TYR A 124 33.34 -13.50 9.02
N LEU A 125 32.77 -12.37 9.46
CA LEU A 125 33.20 -11.66 10.68
C LEU A 125 33.15 -12.56 11.91
N TYR A 126 31.98 -13.17 12.17
CA TYR A 126 31.81 -14.02 13.34
C TYR A 126 32.62 -15.31 13.24
N ARG A 127 32.76 -15.88 12.03
CA ARG A 127 33.64 -17.03 11.79
C ARG A 127 35.09 -16.70 12.13
N ARG A 128 35.59 -15.55 11.65
CA ARG A 128 36.96 -15.09 11.93
C ARG A 128 37.18 -14.83 13.42
N LEU A 129 36.20 -14.22 14.10
CA LEU A 129 36.24 -14.00 15.54
C LEU A 129 36.31 -15.34 16.31
N ARG A 130 35.45 -16.31 15.99
CA ARG A 130 35.42 -17.63 16.64
C ARG A 130 36.75 -18.39 16.49
N LEU A 131 37.41 -18.26 15.34
CA LEU A 131 38.71 -18.90 15.09
C LEU A 131 39.83 -18.39 16.00
N LEU A 132 39.77 -17.13 16.45
CA LEU A 132 40.76 -16.60 17.40
C LEU A 132 40.71 -17.36 18.73
N PHE A 133 39.50 -17.71 19.19
CA PHE A 133 39.30 -18.50 20.39
C PHE A 133 39.60 -19.99 20.16
N GLU A 134 39.26 -20.57 19.01
CA GLU A 134 39.55 -21.98 18.71
C GLU A 134 41.06 -22.30 18.59
N ARG A 135 41.86 -21.32 18.20
CA ARG A 135 43.33 -21.44 18.18
C ARG A 135 43.96 -21.28 19.56
N SER A 136 43.21 -20.80 20.55
CA SER A 136 43.71 -20.64 21.92
C SER A 136 43.72 -21.95 22.70
N LYS A 137 44.58 -22.02 23.71
CA LYS A 137 44.67 -23.14 24.66
C LYS A 137 43.72 -22.95 25.84
N HIS A 138 43.58 -21.73 26.35
CA HIS A 138 42.83 -21.44 27.58
C HIS A 138 41.48 -20.76 27.35
N TRP A 139 41.28 -20.09 26.21
CA TRP A 139 40.05 -19.34 25.89
C TRP A 139 39.12 -20.08 24.92
N LYS A 140 39.41 -21.36 24.63
CA LYS A 140 38.71 -22.14 23.61
C LYS A 140 37.21 -22.27 23.85
N SER A 141 36.73 -22.30 25.09
CA SER A 141 35.29 -22.40 25.37
C SER A 141 34.66 -21.05 25.76
N TYR A 142 35.38 -19.94 25.62
CA TYR A 142 34.85 -18.62 25.97
C TYR A 142 33.84 -18.14 24.92
N ASP A 143 32.68 -17.69 25.40
CA ASP A 143 31.68 -16.94 24.62
C ASP A 143 31.77 -15.45 25.04
N PRO A 144 32.25 -14.56 24.16
CA PRO A 144 32.34 -13.14 24.49
C PRO A 144 30.98 -12.44 24.58
N PHE A 145 29.89 -13.08 24.17
CA PHE A 145 28.54 -12.52 24.21
C PHE A 145 27.71 -13.01 25.40
N ALA A 146 28.22 -13.96 26.18
CA ALA A 146 27.48 -14.57 27.29
C ALA A 146 27.00 -13.55 28.33
N GLU A 147 27.84 -12.59 28.77
CA GLU A 147 27.42 -11.56 29.73
C GLU A 147 26.22 -10.75 29.23
N ASN A 148 26.25 -10.33 27.96
CA ASN A 148 25.16 -9.57 27.35
C ASN A 148 23.87 -10.38 27.30
N LYS A 149 23.93 -11.65 26.89
CA LYS A 149 22.78 -12.56 26.89
C LYS A 149 22.21 -12.71 28.29
N VAL A 150 23.06 -12.87 29.30
CA VAL A 150 22.67 -13.04 30.71
C VAL A 150 21.99 -11.78 31.26
N ASP A 151 22.52 -10.60 30.97
CA ASP A 151 21.95 -9.35 31.47
C ASP A 151 20.60 -9.05 30.83
N THR A 152 20.45 -9.27 29.51
CA THR A 152 19.15 -9.17 28.83
C THR A 152 18.15 -10.19 29.38
N PHE A 153 18.60 -11.42 29.63
CA PHE A 153 17.76 -12.46 30.23
C PHE A 153 17.31 -12.09 31.65
N ARG A 154 18.23 -11.62 32.51
CA ARG A 154 17.94 -11.16 33.87
C ARG A 154 16.93 -10.01 33.88
N ALA A 155 17.08 -9.05 32.97
CA ALA A 155 16.16 -7.92 32.84
C ALA A 155 14.72 -8.32 32.47
N SER A 156 14.54 -9.52 31.90
CA SER A 156 13.24 -10.02 31.41
C SER A 156 12.38 -10.69 32.48
N GLY A 157 12.78 -10.67 33.76
CA GLY A 157 12.14 -11.43 34.83
C GLY A 157 10.63 -11.21 34.99
N ALA A 158 10.13 -9.98 34.79
CA ALA A 158 8.69 -9.69 34.88
C ALA A 158 7.87 -10.36 33.76
N GLY A 159 8.39 -10.35 32.53
CA GLY A 159 7.77 -11.02 31.39
C GLY A 159 7.77 -12.54 31.55
N ILE A 160 8.90 -13.11 32.00
CA ILE A 160 9.03 -14.55 32.26
C ILE A 160 8.05 -15.00 33.33
N HIS A 161 7.90 -14.22 34.41
CA HIS A 161 6.92 -14.49 35.46
C HIS A 161 5.49 -14.53 34.91
N ALA A 162 5.12 -13.57 34.05
CA ALA A 162 3.79 -13.54 33.44
C ALA A 162 3.52 -14.78 32.56
N CYS A 163 4.49 -15.18 31.73
CA CYS A 163 4.42 -16.41 30.93
C CYS A 163 4.26 -17.66 31.81
N ALA A 164 5.04 -17.74 32.89
CA ALA A 164 4.97 -18.86 33.82
C ALA A 164 3.61 -18.93 34.54
N VAL A 165 3.05 -17.81 35.00
CA VAL A 165 1.70 -17.78 35.58
C VAL A 165 0.65 -18.24 34.57
N LEU A 166 0.71 -17.72 33.35
CA LEU A 166 -0.23 -18.06 32.28
C LEU A 166 -0.26 -19.57 32.02
N ILE A 167 0.91 -20.19 31.84
CA ILE A 167 0.96 -21.63 31.51
C ILE A 167 0.53 -22.48 32.70
N GLU A 168 0.90 -22.14 33.93
CA GLU A 168 0.46 -22.89 35.11
C GLU A 168 -1.07 -22.80 35.30
N GLU A 169 -1.68 -21.65 35.04
CA GLU A 169 -3.14 -21.50 35.08
C GLU A 169 -3.84 -22.29 33.97
N LEU A 170 -3.27 -22.31 32.76
CA LEU A 170 -3.79 -23.12 31.65
C LEU A 170 -3.71 -24.62 31.99
N MET A 171 -2.56 -25.08 32.48
CA MET A 171 -2.36 -26.48 32.87
C MET A 171 -3.26 -26.89 34.05
N ALA A 172 -3.51 -25.99 35.00
CA ALA A 172 -4.42 -26.24 36.12
C ALA A 172 -5.89 -26.37 35.68
N LYS A 173 -6.30 -25.61 34.64
CA LYS A 173 -7.65 -25.71 34.07
C LYS A 173 -7.82 -26.97 33.23
N SER A 174 -6.83 -27.31 32.40
CA SER A 174 -6.83 -28.53 31.61
C SER A 174 -5.40 -29.00 31.32
N PRO A 175 -5.01 -30.22 31.72
CA PRO A 175 -3.67 -30.76 31.46
C PRO A 175 -3.47 -31.15 29.99
N THR A 176 -4.56 -31.25 29.21
CA THR A 176 -4.53 -31.56 27.78
C THR A 176 -5.54 -30.69 27.03
N HIS A 177 -5.22 -30.32 25.80
CA HIS A 177 -6.04 -29.41 24.99
C HIS A 177 -6.47 -30.12 23.70
N SER A 178 -7.76 -30.12 23.40
CA SER A 178 -8.23 -30.68 22.13
C SER A 178 -7.93 -29.71 21.01
N ALA A 179 -7.13 -30.14 20.03
CA ALA A 179 -6.79 -29.33 18.86
C ALA A 179 -7.99 -29.05 17.95
N HIS A 180 -9.11 -29.74 18.20
CA HIS A 180 -10.40 -29.54 17.56
C HIS A 180 -11.26 -28.48 18.27
N ASP A 181 -10.81 -27.90 19.39
CA ASP A 181 -11.47 -26.77 20.02
C ASP A 181 -11.01 -25.47 19.34
N PRO A 182 -11.93 -24.66 18.78
CA PRO A 182 -11.58 -23.37 18.20
C PRO A 182 -10.85 -22.42 19.16
N ALA A 183 -11.09 -22.53 20.47
CA ALA A 183 -10.37 -21.71 21.46
C ALA A 183 -8.89 -22.09 21.57
N VAL A 184 -8.52 -23.34 21.26
CA VAL A 184 -7.14 -23.83 21.30
C VAL A 184 -6.34 -23.32 20.11
N GLN A 185 -6.97 -23.15 18.94
CA GLN A 185 -6.34 -22.51 17.78
C GLN A 185 -5.98 -21.04 18.05
N VAL A 186 -6.89 -20.29 18.67
CA VAL A 186 -6.60 -18.89 19.07
C VAL A 186 -5.39 -18.83 20.02
N LEU A 187 -5.30 -19.77 20.97
CA LEU A 187 -4.17 -19.85 21.87
C LEU A 187 -2.86 -20.22 21.15
N PHE A 188 -2.93 -21.11 20.14
CA PHE A 188 -1.79 -21.38 19.26
C PHE A 188 -1.31 -20.10 18.57
N ASP A 189 -2.20 -19.32 17.97
CA ASP A 189 -1.84 -18.08 17.27
C ASP A 189 -1.12 -17.07 18.18
N GLU A 190 -1.59 -16.91 19.41
CA GLU A 190 -0.99 -16.00 20.40
C GLU A 190 0.39 -16.48 20.88
N LEU A 191 0.55 -17.78 21.15
CA LEU A 191 1.82 -18.37 21.56
C LEU A 191 2.84 -18.36 20.41
N MET A 192 2.40 -18.61 19.18
CA MET A 192 3.20 -18.51 17.97
C MET A 192 3.69 -17.08 17.74
N ALA A 193 2.80 -16.08 17.84
CA ALA A 193 3.18 -14.67 17.72
C ALA A 193 4.21 -14.25 18.79
N SER A 194 4.07 -14.76 20.01
CA SER A 194 5.00 -14.50 21.13
C SER A 194 6.38 -15.17 20.92
N SER A 195 6.41 -16.36 20.33
CA SER A 195 7.65 -17.06 19.93
C SER A 195 8.36 -16.34 18.78
N LEU A 196 7.63 -15.65 17.90
CA LEU A 196 8.22 -14.92 16.77
C LEU A 196 8.74 -13.51 17.12
N TRP A 197 8.09 -12.81 18.04
CA TRP A 197 8.40 -11.39 18.36
C TRP A 197 8.88 -11.16 19.79
N GLY A 198 9.44 -12.17 20.45
CA GLY A 198 9.86 -12.10 21.86
C GLY A 198 10.74 -10.88 22.17
N ASN A 199 11.63 -10.49 21.24
CA ASN A 199 12.55 -9.35 21.40
C ASN A 199 11.94 -7.95 21.18
N ALA A 200 10.71 -7.84 20.67
CA ALA A 200 10.06 -6.58 20.28
C ALA A 200 8.70 -6.34 20.97
N THR A 201 8.41 -7.08 22.05
CA THR A 201 7.09 -7.07 22.69
C THR A 201 7.19 -6.73 24.17
N ASP A 202 6.59 -5.60 24.57
CA ASP A 202 6.38 -5.26 25.97
C ASP A 202 5.20 -6.07 26.51
N LEU A 203 5.50 -7.18 27.19
CA LEU A 203 4.51 -8.15 27.67
C LEU A 203 3.99 -7.85 29.07
N SER A 204 4.15 -6.62 29.57
CA SER A 204 3.44 -6.17 30.78
C SER A 204 1.90 -6.23 30.65
N LEU A 205 1.38 -6.56 29.46
CA LEU A 205 -0.04 -6.67 29.09
C LEU A 205 -0.64 -8.08 29.27
N LEU A 206 0.16 -9.10 29.63
CA LEU A 206 -0.36 -10.47 29.91
C LEU A 206 -0.90 -10.63 31.36
N THR A 207 -0.94 -9.57 32.16
CA THR A 207 -1.32 -9.69 33.58
C THR A 207 -2.84 -9.71 33.77
N ASN A 208 -3.32 -10.88 34.21
CA ASN A 208 -4.66 -11.27 34.71
C ASN A 208 -5.62 -11.84 33.66
N LEU A 209 -5.71 -13.17 33.60
CA LEU A 209 -6.52 -13.90 32.64
C LEU A 209 -7.53 -14.87 33.29
N SER A 210 -8.81 -14.46 33.33
CA SER A 210 -9.93 -15.40 33.39
C SER A 210 -10.44 -15.75 31.99
N TYR A 211 -11.26 -16.81 31.85
CA TYR A 211 -11.85 -17.23 30.57
C TYR A 211 -12.72 -16.13 29.90
N ALA A 212 -13.24 -15.18 30.70
CA ALA A 212 -13.97 -14.01 30.20
C ALA A 212 -13.04 -12.87 29.71
N ASP A 213 -11.77 -12.88 30.10
CA ASP A 213 -10.79 -11.85 29.73
C ASP A 213 -10.10 -12.14 28.39
N ILE A 214 -10.07 -13.41 27.96
CA ILE A 214 -9.64 -13.82 26.61
C ILE A 214 -10.50 -13.18 25.51
N GLN A 215 -11.80 -12.97 25.77
CA GLN A 215 -12.70 -12.25 24.86
C GLN A 215 -12.51 -10.73 24.89
N LYS A 216 -12.01 -10.15 26.00
CA LYS A 216 -11.71 -8.71 26.10
C LYS A 216 -10.34 -8.35 25.49
N LEU A 217 -9.38 -9.28 25.55
CA LEU A 217 -8.09 -9.17 24.86
C LEU A 217 -8.25 -8.99 23.34
N GLN A 218 -9.26 -9.61 22.72
CA GLN A 218 -9.57 -9.42 21.30
C GLN A 218 -9.92 -7.97 20.92
N ALA A 219 -10.49 -7.19 21.85
CA ALA A 219 -10.88 -5.80 21.59
C ALA A 219 -9.75 -4.80 21.93
N ALA A 220 -8.92 -5.09 22.94
CA ALA A 220 -7.82 -4.22 23.34
C ALA A 220 -6.56 -4.39 22.45
N ASN A 221 -6.36 -5.56 21.84
CA ASN A 221 -5.15 -5.90 21.08
C ASN A 221 -5.26 -5.63 19.57
N ALA A 222 -6.44 -5.28 19.04
CA ALA A 222 -6.65 -5.15 17.60
C ALA A 222 -5.83 -4.01 16.97
N GLU A 223 -5.60 -2.89 17.67
CA GLU A 223 -4.81 -1.77 17.15
C GLU A 223 -3.31 -2.07 17.11
N GLN A 224 -2.75 -2.63 18.18
CA GLN A 224 -1.32 -2.99 18.24
C GLN A 224 -0.98 -4.17 17.33
N ARG A 225 -1.90 -5.14 17.17
CA ARG A 225 -1.75 -6.24 16.21
C ARG A 225 -1.77 -5.69 14.79
N LYS A 226 -2.66 -4.75 14.45
CA LYS A 226 -2.72 -4.07 13.15
C LYS A 226 -1.45 -3.26 12.86
N GLU A 227 -0.85 -2.64 13.88
CA GLU A 227 0.44 -1.95 13.78
C GLU A 227 1.63 -2.91 13.61
N LYS A 228 1.55 -4.18 14.01
CA LYS A 228 2.62 -5.18 13.81
C LYS A 228 2.40 -6.06 12.56
N GLU A 229 1.15 -6.33 12.22
CA GLU A 229 0.72 -7.04 11.02
C GLU A 229 1.13 -6.31 9.73
N GLN A 230 1.28 -4.98 9.76
CA GLN A 230 1.84 -4.23 8.63
C GLN A 230 3.28 -4.66 8.27
N TYR A 231 4.01 -5.28 9.21
CA TYR A 231 5.35 -5.83 8.99
C TYR A 231 5.32 -7.33 8.62
N VAL A 232 4.15 -7.98 8.66
CA VAL A 232 3.95 -9.38 8.28
C VAL A 232 3.52 -9.42 6.82
N LEU A 233 4.45 -9.77 5.94
CA LEU A 233 4.22 -9.81 4.50
C LEU A 233 3.46 -11.07 4.07
N VAL A 234 3.55 -12.16 4.84
CA VAL A 234 2.80 -13.41 4.62
C VAL A 234 2.49 -14.03 5.99
N ASN A 235 1.21 -14.40 6.21
CA ASN A 235 0.75 -15.07 7.42
C ASN A 235 0.21 -16.48 7.09
N GLN A 236 0.83 -17.53 7.66
CA GLN A 236 0.48 -18.95 7.41
C GLN A 236 0.10 -19.70 8.71
N LEU A 237 -0.39 -18.98 9.73
CA LEU A 237 -0.71 -19.59 11.03
C LEU A 237 -1.78 -20.68 10.94
N ASP A 238 -2.81 -20.49 10.11
CA ASP A 238 -3.87 -21.48 9.92
C ASP A 238 -3.34 -22.77 9.27
N GLU A 239 -2.50 -22.65 8.24
CA GLU A 239 -1.87 -23.79 7.58
C GLU A 239 -0.94 -24.55 8.53
N ALA A 240 -0.21 -23.83 9.39
CA ALA A 240 0.65 -24.44 10.40
C ALA A 240 -0.16 -25.22 11.45
N TYR A 241 -1.27 -24.64 11.92
CA TYR A 241 -2.14 -25.33 12.88
C TYR A 241 -2.80 -26.57 12.26
N ASP A 242 -3.24 -26.50 10.99
CA ASP A 242 -3.75 -27.65 10.25
C ASP A 242 -2.65 -28.73 10.07
N ALA A 243 -1.40 -28.35 9.82
CA ALA A 243 -0.27 -29.29 9.75
C ALA A 243 -0.03 -30.00 11.10
N VAL A 244 -0.08 -29.27 12.22
CA VAL A 244 0.01 -29.86 13.58
C VAL A 244 -1.12 -30.87 13.82
N ARG A 245 -2.34 -30.56 13.41
CA ARG A 245 -3.51 -31.45 13.56
C ARG A 245 -3.43 -32.70 12.68
N ALA A 246 -2.87 -32.57 11.48
CA ALA A 246 -2.73 -33.65 10.50
C ALA A 246 -1.57 -34.60 10.80
N MET A 247 -0.71 -34.24 11.75
CA MET A 247 0.53 -34.92 12.08
C MET A 247 0.31 -36.35 12.58
N ASP A 248 1.16 -37.27 12.12
CA ASP A 248 1.16 -38.69 12.49
C ASP A 248 2.45 -39.13 13.20
N ASN A 249 3.59 -38.61 12.75
CA ASN A 249 4.92 -38.79 13.35
C ASN A 249 5.03 -38.17 14.75
N GLY A 250 4.30 -37.08 15.01
CA GLY A 250 4.28 -36.33 16.27
C GLY A 250 5.55 -35.54 16.56
N ARG A 251 6.32 -35.18 15.53
CA ARG A 251 7.58 -34.44 15.66
C ARG A 251 7.43 -33.01 15.14
N ILE A 252 7.79 -32.02 15.96
CA ILE A 252 7.89 -30.61 15.57
C ILE A 252 9.35 -30.18 15.72
N ASP A 253 9.88 -29.46 14.73
CA ASP A 253 11.23 -28.90 14.80
C ASP A 253 11.15 -27.39 14.91
N ILE A 254 11.86 -26.83 15.90
CA ILE A 254 11.96 -25.39 16.12
C ILE A 254 13.41 -24.98 15.91
N VAL A 255 13.66 -24.11 14.93
CA VAL A 255 14.96 -23.46 14.80
C VAL A 255 15.00 -22.27 15.76
N LEU A 256 15.91 -22.34 16.73
CA LEU A 256 16.03 -21.34 17.78
C LEU A 256 16.82 -20.16 17.25
N ASP A 257 16.23 -18.95 17.28
CA ASP A 257 16.93 -17.75 16.83
C ASP A 257 17.74 -17.12 17.98
N ASN A 258 17.08 -16.42 18.90
CA ASN A 258 17.75 -15.67 19.97
C ASN A 258 17.60 -16.30 21.37
N ALA A 259 18.65 -16.20 22.17
CA ALA A 259 18.72 -16.61 23.56
C ALA A 259 17.97 -15.62 24.48
N GLY A 260 17.85 -15.96 25.76
CA GLY A 260 17.18 -15.11 26.74
C GLY A 260 15.66 -15.23 26.69
N PHE A 261 14.95 -14.12 26.52
CA PHE A 261 13.49 -14.10 26.62
C PHE A 261 12.79 -14.83 25.46
N GLU A 262 13.30 -14.69 24.23
CA GLU A 262 12.77 -15.40 23.06
C GLU A 262 12.89 -16.93 23.21
N LEU A 263 14.04 -17.41 23.71
CA LEU A 263 14.19 -18.82 24.03
C LEU A 263 13.16 -19.32 25.07
N VAL A 264 12.76 -18.49 26.03
CA VAL A 264 11.68 -18.83 26.98
C VAL A 264 10.33 -18.93 26.28
N THR A 265 9.98 -18.00 25.38
CA THR A 265 8.71 -18.07 24.65
C THR A 265 8.66 -19.25 23.68
N ASP A 266 9.81 -19.65 23.14
CA ASP A 266 9.96 -20.84 22.29
C ASP A 266 9.71 -22.14 23.06
N MET A 267 10.32 -22.26 24.25
CA MET A 267 10.13 -23.41 25.12
C MET A 267 8.71 -23.46 25.70
N LEU A 268 8.10 -22.30 25.96
CA LEU A 268 6.70 -22.18 26.37
C LEU A 268 5.74 -22.70 25.29
N LEU A 269 5.96 -22.31 24.03
CA LEU A 269 5.21 -22.82 22.90
C LEU A 269 5.38 -24.34 22.78
N ALA A 270 6.61 -24.85 22.88
CA ALA A 270 6.90 -26.28 22.83
C ALA A 270 6.20 -27.07 23.96
N ASP A 271 6.24 -26.55 25.19
CA ASP A 271 5.59 -27.14 26.38
C ASP A 271 4.08 -27.24 26.18
N TRP A 272 3.48 -26.16 25.69
CA TRP A 272 2.05 -26.14 25.37
C TRP A 272 1.68 -27.09 24.23
N LEU A 273 2.49 -27.17 23.16
CA LEU A 273 2.25 -28.05 22.01
C LEU A 273 2.18 -29.53 22.41
N LEU A 274 2.97 -29.97 23.40
CA LEU A 274 2.93 -31.34 23.95
C LEU A 274 1.60 -31.68 24.63
N THR A 275 0.79 -30.68 24.99
CA THR A 275 -0.53 -30.88 25.60
C THR A 275 -1.64 -31.11 24.58
N LEU A 276 -1.37 -30.91 23.29
CA LEU A 276 -2.37 -31.03 22.24
C LEU A 276 -2.79 -32.49 21.99
N ARG A 277 -4.09 -32.70 21.88
CA ARG A 277 -4.75 -33.98 21.60
C ARG A 277 -5.75 -33.82 20.46
N GLY A 278 -6.05 -34.89 19.71
CA GLY A 278 -7.04 -34.82 18.64
C GLY A 278 -6.42 -34.78 17.24
N THR A 279 -5.80 -35.89 16.82
CA THR A 279 -5.36 -36.08 15.43
C THR A 279 -6.54 -36.05 14.48
N ILE A 280 -6.35 -35.56 13.27
CA ILE A 280 -7.38 -35.65 12.25
C ILE A 280 -7.74 -37.13 11.97
N PRO A 281 -9.02 -37.50 11.94
CA PRO A 281 -9.44 -38.87 11.66
C PRO A 281 -8.96 -39.35 10.28
N ARG A 282 -8.36 -40.55 10.23
CA ARG A 282 -7.90 -41.19 8.97
C ARG A 282 -8.51 -42.58 8.78
N ALA A 283 -8.88 -42.89 7.54
CA ALA A 283 -9.43 -44.19 7.17
C ALA A 283 -8.33 -45.26 7.08
N SER A 284 -8.71 -46.54 7.02
CA SER A 284 -7.75 -47.59 6.66
C SER A 284 -7.21 -47.36 5.24
N GLU A 285 -5.99 -47.81 4.96
CA GLU A 285 -5.35 -47.58 3.65
C GLU A 285 -6.18 -48.12 2.48
N GLU A 286 -6.80 -49.30 2.65
CA GLU A 286 -7.70 -49.91 1.67
C GLU A 286 -8.94 -49.04 1.42
N ARG A 287 -9.56 -48.53 2.48
CA ARG A 287 -10.73 -47.66 2.38
C ARG A 287 -10.37 -46.31 1.76
N ALA A 288 -9.23 -45.75 2.13
CA ALA A 288 -8.75 -44.50 1.55
C ALA A 288 -8.51 -44.63 0.04
N LYS A 289 -7.88 -45.72 -0.42
CA LYS A 289 -7.69 -46.01 -1.85
C LYS A 289 -9.00 -46.18 -2.60
N ASP A 290 -9.99 -46.87 -2.02
CA ASP A 290 -11.35 -46.98 -2.62
C ASP A 290 -12.00 -45.61 -2.80
N VAL A 291 -12.01 -44.77 -1.76
CA VAL A 291 -12.56 -43.40 -1.83
C VAL A 291 -11.82 -42.55 -2.87
N GLN A 292 -10.49 -42.62 -2.91
CA GLN A 292 -9.66 -41.88 -3.88
C GLN A 292 -9.94 -42.32 -5.33
N ALA A 293 -9.99 -43.62 -5.60
CA ALA A 293 -10.28 -44.15 -6.93
C ALA A 293 -11.69 -43.78 -7.40
N ARG A 294 -12.67 -43.85 -6.50
CA ARG A 294 -14.05 -43.41 -6.73
C ARG A 294 -14.13 -41.93 -7.08
N LEU A 295 -13.47 -41.08 -6.30
CA LEU A 295 -13.44 -39.64 -6.54
C LEU A 295 -12.77 -39.31 -7.89
N ALA A 296 -11.66 -39.97 -8.22
CA ALA A 296 -10.99 -39.81 -9.51
C ALA A 296 -11.93 -40.19 -10.68
N SER A 297 -12.68 -41.28 -10.54
CA SER A 297 -13.70 -41.69 -11.53
C SER A 297 -14.80 -40.63 -11.70
N VAL A 298 -15.32 -40.08 -10.60
CA VAL A 298 -16.34 -39.02 -10.65
C VAL A 298 -15.78 -37.75 -11.31
N ARG A 299 -14.55 -37.33 -10.98
CA ARG A 299 -13.91 -36.17 -11.64
C ARG A 299 -13.72 -36.38 -13.13
N ALA A 300 -13.33 -37.58 -13.56
CA ALA A 300 -13.24 -37.92 -14.97
C ALA A 300 -14.61 -37.77 -15.66
N ARG A 301 -15.69 -38.28 -15.04
CA ARG A 301 -17.07 -38.11 -15.54
C ARG A 301 -17.48 -36.65 -15.65
N VAL A 302 -17.15 -35.81 -14.66
CA VAL A 302 -17.43 -34.37 -14.71
C VAL A 302 -16.66 -33.69 -15.85
N SER A 303 -15.38 -34.00 -16.01
CA SER A 303 -14.54 -33.45 -17.09
C SER A 303 -15.04 -33.87 -18.47
N GLU A 304 -15.42 -35.14 -18.65
CA GLU A 304 -16.01 -35.66 -19.88
C GLU A 304 -17.37 -35.02 -20.19
N ALA A 305 -18.25 -34.89 -19.20
CA ALA A 305 -19.53 -34.21 -19.35
C ALA A 305 -19.37 -32.74 -19.74
N THR A 306 -18.38 -32.06 -19.16
CA THR A 306 -18.06 -30.64 -19.45
C THR A 306 -17.59 -30.47 -20.91
N LYS A 307 -16.69 -31.36 -21.37
CA LYS A 307 -16.26 -31.40 -22.77
C LYS A 307 -17.42 -31.69 -23.72
N ALA A 308 -18.27 -32.66 -23.38
CA ALA A 308 -19.44 -33.02 -24.19
C ALA A 308 -20.47 -31.87 -24.29
N ALA A 309 -20.57 -31.04 -23.24
CA ALA A 309 -21.44 -29.87 -23.20
C ALA A 309 -20.80 -28.60 -23.80
N SER A 310 -19.57 -28.68 -24.33
CA SER A 310 -18.82 -27.53 -24.89
C SER A 310 -18.70 -26.34 -23.93
N ARG A 311 -18.55 -26.62 -22.62
CA ARG A 311 -18.41 -25.58 -21.60
C ARG A 311 -16.96 -25.16 -21.43
N THR A 312 -16.75 -23.87 -21.19
CA THR A 312 -15.44 -23.28 -20.87
C THR A 312 -15.04 -23.49 -19.40
N SER A 313 -16.01 -23.77 -18.53
CA SER A 313 -15.81 -24.00 -17.10
C SER A 313 -16.42 -25.32 -16.63
N GLU A 314 -15.62 -26.07 -15.87
CA GLU A 314 -16.03 -27.33 -15.23
C GLU A 314 -16.84 -27.03 -13.95
N PRO A 315 -17.97 -27.71 -13.70
CA PRO A 315 -18.71 -27.52 -12.47
C PRO A 315 -17.95 -28.06 -11.26
N ARG A 316 -18.13 -27.39 -10.13
CA ARG A 316 -17.57 -27.80 -8.85
C ARG A 316 -18.23 -29.09 -8.39
N LEU A 317 -17.41 -30.11 -8.18
CA LEU A 317 -17.84 -31.34 -7.53
C LEU A 317 -18.00 -31.12 -6.03
N LEU A 318 -19.24 -31.27 -5.53
CA LEU A 318 -19.54 -31.35 -4.10
C LEU A 318 -19.65 -32.83 -3.70
N ALA A 319 -18.63 -33.34 -3.01
CA ALA A 319 -18.64 -34.69 -2.47
C ALA A 319 -19.60 -34.74 -1.26
N VAL A 320 -20.77 -35.36 -1.43
CA VAL A 320 -21.81 -35.41 -0.39
C VAL A 320 -21.49 -36.49 0.63
N SER A 321 -21.02 -36.07 1.80
CA SER A 321 -20.45 -36.92 2.86
C SER A 321 -21.46 -37.45 3.88
N LYS A 322 -22.76 -37.26 3.65
CA LYS A 322 -23.80 -37.67 4.61
C LYS A 322 -23.65 -39.14 5.00
N LEU A 323 -23.76 -39.42 6.30
CA LEU A 323 -23.59 -40.74 6.90
C LEU A 323 -22.20 -41.37 6.72
N GLN A 324 -21.24 -40.66 6.13
CA GLN A 324 -19.85 -41.09 6.07
C GLN A 324 -19.09 -40.61 7.30
N PRO A 325 -18.15 -41.40 7.83
CA PRO A 325 -17.31 -40.98 8.94
C PRO A 325 -16.30 -39.88 8.53
N PRO A 326 -15.79 -39.08 9.48
CA PRO A 326 -14.72 -38.11 9.25
C PRO A 326 -13.51 -38.69 8.51
N SER A 327 -13.13 -39.94 8.81
CA SER A 327 -12.01 -40.65 8.19
C SER A 327 -12.11 -40.78 6.66
N ASP A 328 -13.30 -41.05 6.12
CA ASP A 328 -13.56 -41.15 4.67
C ASP A 328 -13.51 -39.77 4.00
N ILE A 329 -13.97 -38.73 4.69
CA ILE A 329 -13.90 -37.34 4.21
C ILE A 329 -12.45 -36.90 4.09
N MET A 330 -11.62 -37.27 5.08
CA MET A 330 -10.19 -37.00 5.03
C MET A 330 -9.51 -37.71 3.85
N ALA A 331 -9.87 -38.97 3.56
CA ALA A 331 -9.33 -39.67 2.39
C ALA A 331 -9.66 -38.97 1.06
N ALA A 332 -10.87 -38.42 0.93
CA ALA A 332 -11.25 -37.60 -0.22
C ALA A 332 -10.50 -36.25 -0.22
N PHE A 333 -10.30 -35.64 0.95
CA PHE A 333 -9.54 -34.40 1.09
C PHE A 333 -8.09 -34.56 0.65
N ASP A 334 -7.43 -35.65 1.07
CA ASP A 334 -6.07 -36.01 0.66
C ASP A 334 -5.97 -36.23 -0.86
N ALA A 335 -7.06 -36.66 -1.50
CA ALA A 335 -7.18 -36.75 -2.96
C ALA A 335 -7.35 -35.37 -3.67
N GLY A 336 -7.20 -34.27 -2.94
CA GLY A 336 -7.39 -32.91 -3.42
C GLY A 336 -8.84 -32.42 -3.40
N GLN A 337 -9.79 -33.14 -2.77
CA GLN A 337 -11.14 -32.61 -2.60
C GLN A 337 -11.14 -31.49 -1.56
N ARG A 338 -11.85 -30.39 -1.83
CA ARG A 338 -11.95 -29.28 -0.88
C ARG A 338 -13.38 -28.93 -0.53
N HIS A 339 -14.32 -29.10 -1.46
CA HIS A 339 -15.74 -28.79 -1.25
C HIS A 339 -16.55 -30.04 -0.91
N PHE A 340 -17.20 -30.03 0.25
CA PHE A 340 -17.98 -31.18 0.74
C PHE A 340 -19.42 -30.77 1.04
N GLY A 341 -20.36 -31.60 0.60
CA GLY A 341 -21.78 -31.41 0.85
C GLY A 341 -22.25 -32.21 2.06
N GLU A 342 -23.04 -31.60 2.93
CA GLU A 342 -23.69 -32.30 4.04
C GLU A 342 -25.20 -32.10 4.10
N ASN A 343 -25.90 -33.14 4.56
CA ASN A 343 -27.36 -33.11 4.67
C ASN A 343 -27.84 -32.74 6.07
N TYR A 344 -27.07 -33.08 7.10
CA TYR A 344 -27.48 -32.91 8.50
C TYR A 344 -26.56 -31.91 9.18
N ALA A 345 -27.13 -30.81 9.69
CA ALA A 345 -26.36 -29.73 10.33
C ALA A 345 -25.49 -30.22 11.50
N GLN A 346 -25.97 -31.18 12.29
CA GLN A 346 -25.20 -31.74 13.39
C GLN A 346 -23.99 -32.54 12.89
N GLU A 347 -24.15 -33.35 11.84
CA GLU A 347 -23.02 -34.06 11.22
C GLU A 347 -21.97 -33.10 10.69
N LEU A 348 -22.40 -32.04 10.00
CA LEU A 348 -21.51 -31.02 9.49
C LEU A 348 -20.69 -30.39 10.62
N VAL A 349 -21.34 -29.98 11.71
CA VAL A 349 -20.65 -29.40 12.88
C VAL A 349 -19.66 -30.39 13.49
N ASP A 350 -20.08 -31.64 13.71
CA ASP A 350 -19.23 -32.68 14.30
C ASP A 350 -18.00 -32.97 13.42
N LYS A 351 -18.19 -33.01 12.09
CA LYS A 351 -17.14 -33.27 11.09
C LYS A 351 -16.20 -32.08 10.93
N ALA A 352 -16.75 -30.87 10.79
CA ALA A 352 -15.98 -29.64 10.65
C ALA A 352 -15.09 -29.37 11.86
N ARG A 353 -15.52 -29.81 13.04
CA ARG A 353 -14.74 -29.72 14.28
C ARG A 353 -13.44 -30.56 14.21
N VAL A 354 -13.50 -31.76 13.61
CA VAL A 354 -12.37 -32.70 13.64
C VAL A 354 -11.52 -32.73 12.37
N LEU A 355 -12.01 -32.13 11.28
CA LEU A 355 -11.36 -32.10 9.97
C LEU A 355 -10.64 -30.75 9.69
N PRO A 356 -9.78 -30.66 8.66
CA PRO A 356 -9.04 -29.43 8.33
C PRO A 356 -9.95 -28.20 8.13
N GLN A 357 -9.49 -27.03 8.56
CA GLN A 357 -10.25 -25.78 8.37
C GLN A 357 -10.28 -25.36 6.88
N SER A 358 -9.29 -25.77 6.10
CA SER A 358 -9.27 -25.57 4.64
C SER A 358 -10.39 -26.28 3.86
N ILE A 359 -11.16 -27.18 4.49
CA ILE A 359 -12.39 -27.73 3.90
C ILE A 359 -13.45 -26.65 3.75
N LYS A 360 -14.10 -26.61 2.60
CA LYS A 360 -15.25 -25.74 2.32
C LYS A 360 -16.54 -26.54 2.49
N TRP A 361 -17.24 -26.34 3.60
CA TRP A 361 -18.48 -27.07 3.90
C TRP A 361 -19.70 -26.42 3.23
N HIS A 362 -20.50 -27.25 2.56
CA HIS A 362 -21.78 -26.87 1.97
C HIS A 362 -22.91 -27.62 2.67
N LEU A 363 -23.85 -26.94 3.32
CA LEU A 363 -25.07 -27.61 3.77
C LEU A 363 -26.05 -27.71 2.59
N VAL A 364 -26.29 -28.92 2.08
CA VAL A 364 -27.14 -29.18 0.91
C VAL A 364 -28.47 -29.86 1.25
N GLY A 365 -28.64 -30.32 2.50
CA GLY A 365 -29.92 -30.83 3.03
C GLY A 365 -30.73 -29.76 3.75
N GLY A 366 -32.04 -30.00 3.93
CA GLY A 366 -32.94 -29.04 4.57
C GLY A 366 -32.49 -28.65 5.98
N LEU A 367 -32.43 -27.34 6.25
CA LEU A 367 -31.98 -26.78 7.52
C LEU A 367 -33.17 -26.40 8.41
N GLN A 368 -33.27 -27.01 9.59
CA GLN A 368 -34.21 -26.58 10.62
C GLN A 368 -33.76 -25.23 11.22
N SER A 369 -34.68 -24.28 11.39
CA SER A 369 -34.36 -22.92 11.82
C SER A 369 -33.60 -22.84 13.16
N ASN A 370 -33.87 -23.75 14.10
CA ASN A 370 -33.18 -23.82 15.40
C ASN A 370 -31.72 -24.28 15.31
N LYS A 371 -31.32 -24.89 14.18
CA LYS A 371 -29.95 -25.37 13.94
C LYS A 371 -29.07 -24.31 13.27
N ALA A 372 -29.62 -23.18 12.84
CA ALA A 372 -28.84 -22.06 12.29
C ALA A 372 -27.74 -21.57 13.26
N LYS A 373 -28.02 -21.58 14.58
CA LYS A 373 -27.07 -21.17 15.62
C LYS A 373 -25.80 -22.03 15.64
N ILE A 374 -25.93 -23.36 15.59
CA ILE A 374 -24.76 -24.26 15.64
C ILE A 374 -23.99 -24.22 14.32
N LEU A 375 -24.69 -23.98 13.21
CA LEU A 375 -24.10 -23.93 11.89
C LEU A 375 -23.29 -22.65 11.68
N GLY A 376 -23.81 -21.49 12.11
CA GLY A 376 -23.12 -20.20 12.01
C GLY A 376 -21.82 -20.12 12.84
N ALA A 377 -21.61 -21.05 13.79
CA ALA A 377 -20.39 -21.16 14.57
C ALA A 377 -19.26 -21.94 13.86
N VAL A 378 -19.53 -22.51 12.68
CA VAL A 378 -18.54 -23.25 11.88
C VAL A 378 -17.76 -22.27 11.00
N PRO A 379 -16.47 -22.00 11.26
CA PRO A 379 -15.71 -20.94 10.57
C PRO A 379 -15.62 -21.18 9.07
N ASN A 380 -15.35 -22.43 8.68
CA ASN A 380 -15.18 -22.87 7.30
C ASN A 380 -16.48 -23.37 6.63
N LEU A 381 -17.65 -22.98 7.18
CA LEU A 381 -18.92 -23.11 6.47
C LEU A 381 -18.90 -22.18 5.26
N TYR A 382 -18.76 -22.78 4.07
CA TYR A 382 -18.64 -22.05 2.82
C TYR A 382 -20.01 -21.64 2.28
N ALA A 383 -20.97 -22.58 2.24
CA ALA A 383 -22.31 -22.30 1.73
C ALA A 383 -23.45 -23.03 2.47
N VAL A 384 -24.64 -22.45 2.45
CA VAL A 384 -25.91 -23.13 2.75
C VAL A 384 -26.77 -23.11 1.49
N GLU A 385 -26.93 -24.26 0.86
CA GLU A 385 -27.58 -24.37 -0.45
C GLU A 385 -29.09 -24.66 -0.37
N SER A 386 -29.62 -24.80 0.84
CA SER A 386 -30.99 -25.24 1.12
C SER A 386 -31.86 -24.16 1.77
N VAL A 387 -31.58 -22.87 1.51
CA VAL A 387 -32.39 -21.78 2.08
C VAL A 387 -33.74 -21.72 1.37
N ASP A 388 -34.82 -21.99 2.09
CA ASP A 388 -36.18 -22.10 1.53
C ASP A 388 -37.19 -21.11 2.12
N SER A 389 -36.77 -20.24 3.04
CA SER A 389 -37.66 -19.30 3.71
C SER A 389 -36.94 -18.11 4.33
N GLU A 390 -37.62 -16.96 4.42
CA GLU A 390 -37.07 -15.73 5.01
C GLU A 390 -36.74 -15.91 6.49
N LYS A 391 -37.56 -16.73 7.18
CA LYS A 391 -37.34 -17.12 8.56
C LYS A 391 -36.02 -17.86 8.73
N LEU A 392 -35.67 -18.76 7.81
CA LEU A 392 -34.41 -19.48 7.86
C LEU A 392 -33.22 -18.55 7.61
N ALA A 393 -33.29 -17.72 6.57
CA ALA A 393 -32.28 -16.70 6.26
C ALA A 393 -32.02 -15.77 7.46
N THR A 394 -33.08 -15.27 8.10
CA THR A 394 -33.00 -14.41 9.29
C THR A 394 -32.29 -15.10 10.47
N ASN A 395 -32.53 -16.40 10.67
CA ASN A 395 -31.89 -17.13 11.76
C ASN A 395 -30.41 -17.42 11.49
N LEU A 396 -30.03 -17.63 10.22
CA LEU A 396 -28.62 -17.72 9.81
C LEU A 396 -27.90 -16.38 10.00
N GLU A 397 -28.51 -15.30 9.54
CA GLU A 397 -28.01 -13.93 9.75
C GLU A 397 -27.74 -13.65 11.23
N LYS A 398 -28.72 -13.89 12.10
CA LYS A 398 -28.56 -13.71 13.57
C LYS A 398 -27.51 -14.62 14.19
N ALA A 399 -27.21 -15.77 13.59
CA ALA A 399 -26.16 -16.65 14.08
C ALA A 399 -24.77 -16.12 13.69
N LEU A 400 -24.64 -15.57 12.48
CA LEU A 400 -23.39 -15.04 11.94
C LEU A 400 -23.04 -13.68 12.53
N ALA A 401 -24.02 -12.80 12.74
CA ALA A 401 -23.86 -11.46 13.32
C ALA A 401 -23.46 -11.44 14.82
N ARG A 402 -23.14 -12.60 15.40
CA ARG A 402 -22.63 -12.68 16.77
C ARG A 402 -21.16 -12.28 16.75
N PRO A 403 -20.68 -11.43 17.68
CA PRO A 403 -19.28 -10.99 17.70
C PRO A 403 -18.28 -12.16 17.66
N GLU A 404 -18.60 -13.27 18.35
CA GLU A 404 -17.74 -14.46 18.36
C GLU A 404 -17.58 -15.15 16.98
N ASN A 405 -18.50 -14.94 16.05
CA ASN A 405 -18.51 -15.54 14.71
C ASN A 405 -18.09 -14.54 13.63
N GLU A 406 -18.42 -13.27 13.81
CA GLU A 406 -18.07 -12.18 12.90
C GLU A 406 -16.54 -12.07 12.73
N LEU A 407 -15.79 -12.15 13.83
CA LEU A 407 -14.32 -12.08 13.85
C LEU A 407 -13.62 -13.31 13.23
N ARG A 408 -14.36 -14.41 13.01
CA ARG A 408 -13.79 -15.70 12.56
C ARG A 408 -13.94 -15.94 11.07
N ARG A 409 -14.66 -15.08 10.35
CA ARG A 409 -14.94 -15.27 8.92
C ARG A 409 -14.13 -14.29 8.10
N THR A 410 -13.67 -14.78 6.95
CA THR A 410 -12.94 -13.99 5.95
C THR A 410 -13.82 -13.63 4.74
N TYR A 411 -15.05 -14.17 4.64
CA TYR A 411 -16.04 -13.88 3.59
C TYR A 411 -17.48 -14.13 4.10
N PRO A 412 -18.51 -13.43 3.56
CA PRO A 412 -19.90 -13.65 3.94
C PRO A 412 -20.33 -15.09 3.58
N LEU A 413 -21.29 -15.66 4.31
CA LEU A 413 -21.74 -17.03 4.05
C LEU A 413 -22.52 -17.10 2.73
N HIS A 414 -22.05 -17.92 1.78
CA HIS A 414 -22.75 -18.09 0.51
C HIS A 414 -24.07 -18.82 0.74
N VAL A 415 -25.15 -18.37 0.10
CA VAL A 415 -26.46 -19.02 0.20
C VAL A 415 -27.05 -19.27 -1.18
N TYR A 416 -27.72 -20.42 -1.31
CA TYR A 416 -28.55 -20.75 -2.45
C TYR A 416 -30.00 -20.88 -2.01
N LEU A 417 -30.90 -20.38 -2.86
CA LEU A 417 -32.33 -20.51 -2.62
C LEU A 417 -32.81 -21.83 -3.21
N GLN A 418 -33.41 -22.67 -2.38
CA GLN A 418 -33.94 -23.95 -2.82
C GLN A 418 -35.30 -23.76 -3.48
N VAL A 419 -35.41 -24.19 -4.74
CA VAL A 419 -36.61 -24.11 -5.56
C VAL A 419 -37.23 -25.50 -5.71
N ASN A 420 -38.52 -25.63 -5.43
CA ASN A 420 -39.28 -26.85 -5.68
C ASN A 420 -39.70 -26.88 -7.16
N THR A 421 -38.92 -27.58 -7.99
CA THR A 421 -39.17 -27.71 -9.45
C THR A 421 -40.11 -28.87 -9.79
N SER A 422 -40.25 -29.86 -8.91
CA SER A 422 -41.03 -31.06 -9.22
C SER A 422 -42.51 -30.95 -8.87
N GLY A 423 -42.92 -29.90 -8.15
CA GLY A 423 -44.31 -29.66 -7.77
C GLY A 423 -44.88 -30.64 -6.73
N GLU A 424 -44.04 -31.47 -6.12
CA GLU A 424 -44.45 -32.42 -5.08
C GLU A 424 -44.60 -31.71 -3.73
N GLU A 425 -45.77 -31.81 -3.09
CA GLU A 425 -46.06 -31.16 -1.79
C GLU A 425 -45.10 -31.60 -0.65
N GLY A 426 -44.48 -32.77 -0.78
CA GLY A 426 -43.54 -33.32 0.20
C GLY A 426 -42.10 -32.81 0.10
N LYS A 427 -41.77 -31.96 -0.88
CA LYS A 427 -40.41 -31.45 -1.10
C LYS A 427 -40.22 -30.01 -0.64
N SER A 428 -39.11 -29.77 0.06
CA SER A 428 -38.71 -28.43 0.51
C SER A 428 -38.32 -27.51 -0.66
N GLY A 429 -38.48 -26.22 -0.45
CA GLY A 429 -38.15 -25.17 -1.42
C GLY A 429 -39.34 -24.26 -1.70
N VAL A 430 -39.03 -23.05 -2.16
CA VAL A 430 -40.05 -22.11 -2.65
C VAL A 430 -40.55 -22.57 -4.03
N PRO A 431 -41.81 -22.27 -4.41
CA PRO A 431 -42.33 -22.58 -5.75
C PRO A 431 -41.44 -22.01 -6.86
N ALA A 432 -41.31 -22.77 -7.95
CA ALA A 432 -40.63 -22.32 -9.17
C ALA A 432 -41.28 -21.05 -9.75
N LEU A 433 -40.46 -20.15 -10.28
CA LEU A 433 -40.93 -18.91 -10.88
C LEU A 433 -41.20 -19.16 -12.37
N THR A 434 -42.46 -19.05 -12.80
CA THR A 434 -42.92 -19.41 -14.16
C THR A 434 -42.85 -18.25 -15.15
N SER A 435 -42.72 -17.02 -14.68
CA SER A 435 -42.54 -15.80 -15.47
C SER A 435 -41.88 -14.71 -14.61
N PRO A 436 -41.16 -13.74 -15.19
CA PRO A 436 -40.59 -12.63 -14.42
C PRO A 436 -41.68 -11.84 -13.70
N TRP A 437 -41.40 -11.42 -12.48
CA TRP A 437 -42.24 -10.50 -11.73
C TRP A 437 -41.95 -9.07 -12.17
N ASP A 438 -42.98 -8.35 -12.61
CA ASP A 438 -42.88 -7.02 -13.21
C ASP A 438 -42.95 -5.87 -12.18
N GLY A 439 -42.92 -6.18 -10.89
CA GLY A 439 -43.06 -5.21 -9.82
C GLY A 439 -44.51 -4.92 -9.41
N SER A 440 -45.51 -5.49 -10.08
CA SER A 440 -46.93 -5.31 -9.77
C SER A 440 -47.54 -6.56 -9.10
N GLY A 441 -48.53 -6.37 -8.23
CA GLY A 441 -49.22 -7.45 -7.52
C GLY A 441 -48.43 -8.09 -6.36
N ASP A 442 -48.82 -9.30 -5.96
CA ASP A 442 -48.19 -10.04 -4.87
C ASP A 442 -46.79 -10.55 -5.28
N VAL A 443 -45.78 -10.27 -4.45
CA VAL A 443 -44.40 -10.69 -4.72
C VAL A 443 -44.30 -12.22 -4.68
N PRO A 444 -43.81 -12.88 -5.75
CA PRO A 444 -43.66 -14.33 -5.74
C PRO A 444 -42.70 -14.80 -4.63
N PRO A 445 -42.94 -15.96 -4.00
CA PRO A 445 -42.15 -16.40 -2.84
C PRO A 445 -40.63 -16.47 -3.08
N LEU A 446 -40.19 -16.86 -4.29
CA LEU A 446 -38.78 -16.89 -4.66
C LEU A 446 -38.17 -15.48 -4.72
N VAL A 447 -38.90 -14.52 -5.28
CA VAL A 447 -38.48 -13.11 -5.35
C VAL A 447 -38.44 -12.49 -3.95
N ALA A 448 -39.46 -12.76 -3.13
CA ALA A 448 -39.52 -12.28 -1.74
C ALA A 448 -38.33 -12.78 -0.91
N LEU A 449 -38.02 -14.08 -1.00
CA LEU A 449 -36.87 -14.68 -0.31
C LEU A 449 -35.53 -14.09 -0.79
N ALA A 450 -35.35 -13.92 -2.11
CA ALA A 450 -34.16 -13.31 -2.67
C ALA A 450 -33.98 -11.88 -2.18
N ARG A 451 -35.04 -11.06 -2.22
CA ARG A 451 -35.04 -9.69 -1.69
C ARG A 451 -34.69 -9.66 -0.21
N HIS A 452 -35.23 -10.58 0.59
CA HIS A 452 -34.94 -10.63 2.02
C HIS A 452 -33.46 -10.91 2.32
N VAL A 453 -32.86 -11.90 1.63
CA VAL A 453 -31.41 -12.17 1.76
C VAL A 453 -30.61 -10.94 1.32
N LEU A 454 -30.96 -10.37 0.17
CA LEU A 454 -30.28 -9.23 -0.42
C LEU A 454 -30.42 -7.94 0.39
N LEU A 455 -31.41 -7.78 1.27
CA LEU A 455 -31.68 -6.50 1.93
C LEU A 455 -31.59 -6.54 3.44
N SER A 456 -31.72 -7.72 4.04
CA SER A 456 -31.89 -7.89 5.49
C SER A 456 -30.83 -8.80 6.11
N CYS A 457 -29.89 -9.35 5.33
CA CYS A 457 -28.95 -10.37 5.81
C CYS A 457 -27.50 -10.07 5.41
N PRO A 458 -26.82 -9.13 6.07
CA PRO A 458 -25.50 -8.68 5.65
C PRO A 458 -24.35 -9.66 5.76
N HIS A 459 -24.50 -10.70 6.56
CA HIS A 459 -23.52 -11.76 6.67
C HIS A 459 -23.81 -12.90 5.67
N LEU A 460 -24.87 -12.80 4.86
CA LEU A 460 -25.23 -13.76 3.82
C LEU A 460 -24.98 -13.20 2.42
N ARG A 461 -24.47 -14.05 1.53
CA ARG A 461 -24.26 -13.73 0.12
C ARG A 461 -25.14 -14.60 -0.78
N LEU A 462 -26.17 -14.01 -1.40
CA LEU A 462 -26.95 -14.70 -2.43
C LEU A 462 -26.04 -15.08 -3.59
N THR A 463 -25.83 -16.38 -3.77
CA THR A 463 -24.88 -16.93 -4.76
C THR A 463 -25.59 -17.63 -5.90
N GLY A 464 -26.74 -18.27 -5.63
CA GLY A 464 -27.39 -19.08 -6.66
C GLY A 464 -28.73 -19.68 -6.28
N LEU A 465 -29.22 -20.55 -7.16
CA LEU A 465 -30.42 -21.36 -6.96
C LEU A 465 -30.05 -22.84 -6.88
N MET A 466 -30.81 -23.59 -6.09
CA MET A 466 -30.63 -25.01 -5.88
C MET A 466 -31.96 -25.74 -6.13
N THR A 467 -31.93 -26.95 -6.67
CA THR A 467 -33.13 -27.82 -6.66
C THR A 467 -32.82 -29.27 -6.33
N ILE A 468 -33.83 -30.01 -5.87
CA ILE A 468 -33.82 -31.48 -5.79
C ILE A 468 -34.99 -32.01 -6.64
N GLY A 469 -34.67 -32.35 -7.90
CA GLY A 469 -35.65 -32.83 -8.89
C GLY A 469 -36.32 -34.15 -8.54
N ALA A 470 -37.36 -34.54 -9.29
CA ALA A 470 -38.06 -35.81 -9.11
C ALA A 470 -37.14 -36.98 -9.45
N LEU A 471 -37.19 -38.04 -8.64
CA LEU A 471 -36.35 -39.23 -8.83
C LEU A 471 -36.63 -39.90 -10.20
N SER A 472 -37.88 -39.87 -10.66
CA SER A 472 -38.28 -40.36 -11.98
C SER A 472 -37.59 -39.59 -13.11
N ASN A 473 -37.49 -38.27 -12.99
CA ASN A 473 -36.85 -37.40 -13.99
C ASN A 473 -35.33 -37.56 -13.98
N SER A 474 -34.72 -37.65 -12.80
CA SER A 474 -33.28 -37.95 -12.67
C SER A 474 -32.93 -39.28 -13.33
N THR A 475 -33.74 -40.32 -13.12
CA THR A 475 -33.48 -41.65 -13.71
C THR A 475 -33.70 -41.66 -15.23
N ALA A 476 -34.74 -40.98 -15.73
CA ALA A 476 -35.03 -40.89 -17.17
C ALA A 476 -33.99 -40.04 -17.93
N SER A 477 -33.41 -39.02 -17.29
CA SER A 477 -32.43 -38.13 -17.92
C SER A 477 -31.07 -38.79 -18.21
N ALA A 478 -30.81 -39.97 -17.64
CA ALA A 478 -29.59 -40.73 -17.87
C ALA A 478 -29.43 -41.21 -19.33
N THR A 479 -30.52 -41.36 -20.09
CA THR A 479 -30.51 -41.81 -21.49
C THR A 479 -30.55 -40.68 -22.51
N ASP A 480 -31.42 -39.68 -22.34
CA ASP A 480 -31.66 -38.62 -23.34
C ASP A 480 -31.16 -37.22 -22.92
N LYS A 481 -30.50 -37.12 -21.76
CA LYS A 481 -29.92 -35.90 -21.17
C LYS A 481 -30.91 -34.75 -20.87
N GLN A 482 -32.21 -34.91 -21.15
CA GLN A 482 -33.24 -33.93 -20.79
C GLN A 482 -33.75 -34.18 -19.36
N ASN A 483 -33.86 -33.12 -18.56
CA ASN A 483 -34.44 -33.19 -17.22
C ASN A 483 -35.33 -31.95 -16.99
N PRO A 484 -36.67 -32.11 -16.94
CA PRO A 484 -37.59 -30.97 -16.82
C PRO A 484 -37.41 -30.20 -15.51
N ASP A 485 -36.89 -30.83 -14.44
CA ASP A 485 -36.56 -30.12 -13.21
C ASP A 485 -35.40 -29.14 -13.39
N PHE A 486 -34.40 -29.49 -14.21
CA PHE A 486 -33.26 -28.61 -14.49
C PHE A 486 -33.66 -27.47 -15.41
N GLU A 487 -34.52 -27.73 -16.40
CA GLU A 487 -35.12 -26.69 -17.24
C GLU A 487 -35.92 -25.68 -16.40
N ALA A 488 -36.74 -26.18 -15.47
CA ALA A 488 -37.51 -25.34 -14.54
C ALA A 488 -36.61 -24.49 -13.62
N LEU A 489 -35.48 -25.03 -13.15
CA LEU A 489 -34.51 -24.28 -12.35
C LEU A 489 -33.80 -23.19 -13.17
N VAL A 490 -33.38 -23.51 -14.40
CA VAL A 490 -32.76 -22.56 -15.34
C VAL A 490 -33.74 -21.43 -15.69
N ALA A 491 -35.00 -21.76 -15.95
CA ALA A 491 -36.07 -20.78 -16.18
C ALA A 491 -36.28 -19.91 -14.94
N SER A 492 -36.40 -20.52 -13.74
CA SER A 492 -36.56 -19.77 -12.48
C SER A 492 -35.39 -18.82 -12.21
N ARG A 493 -34.15 -19.21 -12.51
CA ARG A 493 -32.97 -18.33 -12.41
C ARG A 493 -33.10 -17.13 -13.34
N THR A 494 -33.46 -17.38 -14.60
CA THR A 494 -33.60 -16.33 -15.62
C THR A 494 -34.69 -15.36 -15.21
N HIS A 495 -35.87 -15.87 -14.86
CA HIS A 495 -36.99 -15.05 -14.40
C HIS A 495 -36.69 -14.32 -13.10
N LEU A 496 -35.95 -14.91 -12.17
CA LEU A 496 -35.54 -14.24 -10.94
C LEU A 496 -34.58 -13.10 -11.25
N LEU A 497 -33.55 -13.32 -12.08
CA LEU A 497 -32.62 -12.27 -12.50
C LEU A 497 -33.37 -11.12 -13.19
N ASP A 498 -34.27 -11.43 -14.12
CA ASP A 498 -35.10 -10.44 -14.79
C ASP A 498 -35.95 -9.65 -13.78
N SER A 499 -36.58 -10.35 -12.82
CA SER A 499 -37.37 -9.72 -11.75
C SER A 499 -36.54 -8.79 -10.87
N LEU A 500 -35.36 -9.24 -10.41
CA LEU A 500 -34.48 -8.45 -9.56
C LEU A 500 -33.89 -7.24 -10.32
N ARG A 501 -33.60 -7.40 -11.62
CA ARG A 501 -33.13 -6.32 -12.50
C ARG A 501 -34.23 -5.33 -12.88
N SER A 502 -35.50 -5.74 -12.89
CA SER A 502 -36.63 -4.83 -13.08
C SER A 502 -37.08 -4.15 -11.78
N ASP A 503 -36.70 -4.68 -10.62
CA ASP A 503 -37.09 -4.16 -9.30
C ASP A 503 -36.23 -2.94 -8.91
N GLN A 504 -36.65 -1.76 -9.37
CA GLN A 504 -35.97 -0.49 -9.04
C GLN A 504 -35.88 -0.24 -7.53
N SER A 505 -36.89 -0.63 -6.75
CA SER A 505 -36.88 -0.47 -5.29
C SER A 505 -35.81 -1.32 -4.62
N LEU A 506 -35.57 -2.54 -5.13
CA LEU A 506 -34.49 -3.39 -4.67
C LEU A 506 -33.13 -2.77 -5.00
N HIS A 507 -32.91 -2.28 -6.22
CA HIS A 507 -31.66 -1.60 -6.61
C HIS A 507 -31.35 -0.42 -5.70
N GLU A 508 -32.31 0.48 -5.53
CA GLU A 508 -32.16 1.67 -4.68
C GLU A 508 -31.84 1.31 -3.23
N ARG A 509 -32.35 0.19 -2.71
CA ARG A 509 -32.05 -0.24 -1.34
C ARG A 509 -30.71 -0.95 -1.23
N LEU A 510 -30.30 -1.69 -2.27
CA LEU A 510 -29.02 -2.39 -2.34
C LEU A 510 -27.83 -1.44 -2.52
N GLU A 511 -27.97 -0.37 -3.30
CA GLU A 511 -26.96 0.68 -3.44
C GLU A 511 -26.64 1.34 -2.09
N LYS A 512 -27.61 1.36 -1.19
CA LYS A 512 -27.53 1.98 0.13
C LYS A 512 -27.10 1.03 1.24
N ALA A 513 -27.03 -0.26 0.95
CA ALA A 513 -26.74 -1.26 1.95
C ALA A 513 -25.23 -1.47 2.05
N GLU A 514 -24.71 -1.28 3.25
CA GLU A 514 -23.33 -1.62 3.61
C GLU A 514 -23.25 -3.11 3.95
N TRP A 515 -22.58 -3.89 3.09
CA TRP A 515 -22.44 -5.33 3.26
C TRP A 515 -21.15 -5.70 3.96
N TRP A 516 -21.16 -6.80 4.71
CA TRP A 516 -20.03 -7.21 5.54
C TRP A 516 -18.78 -7.55 4.70
N THR A 517 -17.60 -7.13 5.17
CA THR A 517 -16.28 -7.71 4.85
C THR A 517 -15.40 -7.79 6.11
N PRO A 518 -14.34 -8.60 6.11
CA PRO A 518 -13.42 -8.71 7.25
C PRO A 518 -12.72 -7.40 7.63
N SER A 519 -12.65 -6.44 6.70
CA SER A 519 -11.96 -5.16 6.84
C SER A 519 -12.92 -3.95 6.97
N GLY A 520 -14.23 -4.19 7.08
CA GLY A 520 -15.27 -3.15 7.14
C GLY A 520 -16.38 -3.35 6.10
N PRO A 521 -17.26 -2.38 5.89
CA PRO A 521 -18.32 -2.50 4.89
C PRO A 521 -17.76 -2.49 3.44
N ALA A 522 -18.20 -3.41 2.58
CA ALA A 522 -17.97 -3.34 1.13
C ALA A 522 -19.20 -2.84 0.40
N SER A 523 -19.01 -1.74 -0.32
CA SER A 523 -19.91 -1.32 -1.38
C SER A 523 -19.78 -2.24 -2.60
N GLY A 524 -20.91 -2.64 -3.21
CA GLY A 524 -20.91 -3.29 -4.53
C GLY A 524 -20.82 -4.82 -4.56
N VAL A 525 -21.01 -5.52 -3.43
CA VAL A 525 -20.96 -7.00 -3.34
C VAL A 525 -21.87 -7.72 -4.35
N TYR A 526 -23.00 -7.11 -4.71
CA TYR A 526 -23.98 -7.64 -5.64
C TYR A 526 -24.01 -6.94 -7.01
N ALA A 527 -23.02 -6.10 -7.31
CA ALA A 527 -22.99 -5.35 -8.56
C ALA A 527 -23.08 -6.27 -9.80
N SER A 528 -22.50 -7.47 -9.73
CA SER A 528 -22.56 -8.48 -10.80
C SER A 528 -23.96 -9.04 -11.08
N LEU A 529 -24.92 -8.94 -10.15
CA LEU A 529 -26.32 -9.35 -10.39
C LEU A 529 -27.02 -8.42 -11.40
N PHE A 530 -26.52 -7.20 -11.55
CA PHE A 530 -27.17 -6.11 -12.29
C PHE A 530 -26.49 -5.74 -13.61
N PHE A 531 -25.34 -6.34 -13.94
CA PHE A 531 -24.75 -6.29 -15.27
C PHE A 531 -25.15 -7.53 -16.10
N GLU A 532 -25.10 -7.45 -17.44
CA GLU A 532 -25.50 -8.52 -18.39
C GLU A 532 -24.55 -9.73 -18.36
N ALA A 533 -24.44 -10.40 -17.22
CA ALA A 533 -23.90 -11.75 -17.09
C ALA A 533 -25.09 -12.74 -16.97
N PRO A 534 -25.34 -13.61 -17.97
CA PRO A 534 -26.43 -14.60 -17.91
C PRO A 534 -26.21 -15.70 -16.85
N ASP A 535 -25.02 -15.77 -16.27
CA ASP A 535 -24.56 -16.71 -15.25
C ASP A 535 -24.32 -16.05 -13.86
N ALA A 536 -24.87 -14.86 -13.63
CA ALA A 536 -24.70 -14.10 -12.38
C ALA A 536 -25.20 -14.81 -11.11
N LEU A 537 -26.08 -15.82 -11.25
CA LEU A 537 -26.49 -16.73 -10.18
C LEU A 537 -26.09 -18.16 -10.54
N GLU A 538 -25.32 -18.79 -9.67
CA GLU A 538 -24.88 -20.18 -9.81
C GLU A 538 -26.06 -21.16 -9.69
N LEU A 539 -25.96 -22.33 -10.32
CA LEU A 539 -26.97 -23.39 -10.24
C LEU A 539 -26.40 -24.60 -9.51
N SER A 540 -27.06 -25.06 -8.46
CA SER A 540 -26.72 -26.30 -7.74
C SER A 540 -27.74 -27.40 -8.05
N MET A 541 -27.34 -28.30 -8.95
CA MET A 541 -28.17 -29.40 -9.44
C MET A 541 -27.31 -30.54 -9.99
N GLY A 542 -27.88 -31.75 -10.03
CA GLY A 542 -27.19 -32.98 -10.43
C GLY A 542 -26.70 -33.81 -9.26
N MET A 543 -26.96 -35.10 -9.37
CA MET A 543 -26.56 -36.22 -8.51
C MET A 543 -25.92 -37.31 -9.37
N SER A 544 -25.53 -38.44 -8.78
CA SER A 544 -24.86 -39.55 -9.48
C SER A 544 -25.55 -39.98 -10.79
N ALA A 545 -26.88 -40.00 -10.81
CA ALA A 545 -27.69 -40.54 -11.90
C ALA A 545 -27.94 -39.55 -13.05
N ASP A 546 -27.83 -38.25 -12.81
CA ASP A 546 -28.19 -37.18 -13.73
C ASP A 546 -27.10 -36.10 -13.84
N LEU A 547 -25.85 -36.46 -13.47
CA LEU A 547 -24.67 -35.60 -13.51
C LEU A 547 -24.48 -35.01 -14.91
N GLU A 548 -24.49 -35.85 -15.94
CA GLU A 548 -24.23 -35.46 -17.32
C GLU A 548 -25.30 -34.49 -17.84
N SER A 549 -26.56 -34.72 -17.45
CA SER A 549 -27.69 -33.82 -17.75
C SER A 549 -27.53 -32.47 -17.02
N ALA A 550 -27.15 -32.48 -15.74
CA ALA A 550 -26.94 -31.27 -14.96
C ALA A 550 -25.81 -30.40 -15.52
N VAL A 551 -24.69 -31.00 -15.93
CA VAL A 551 -23.59 -30.27 -16.60
C VAL A 551 -24.07 -29.65 -17.92
N ALA A 552 -24.87 -30.38 -18.71
CA ALA A 552 -25.43 -29.85 -19.97
C ALA A 552 -26.36 -28.65 -19.75
N HIS A 553 -27.14 -28.62 -18.67
CA HIS A 553 -28.01 -27.51 -18.29
C HIS A 553 -27.28 -26.36 -17.56
N GLY A 554 -25.96 -26.46 -17.47
CA GLY A 554 -25.11 -25.41 -16.93
C GLY A 554 -25.08 -25.32 -15.41
N SER A 555 -25.19 -26.46 -14.73
CA SER A 555 -24.90 -26.56 -13.30
C SER A 555 -23.52 -25.98 -13.00
N ALA A 556 -23.43 -25.22 -11.90
CA ALA A 556 -22.18 -24.78 -11.30
C ALA A 556 -21.70 -25.79 -10.26
N HIS A 557 -22.62 -26.47 -9.55
CA HIS A 557 -22.32 -27.46 -8.52
C HIS A 557 -23.02 -28.80 -8.81
N VAL A 558 -22.24 -29.89 -8.90
CA VAL A 558 -22.78 -31.26 -8.96
C VAL A 558 -22.58 -31.98 -7.63
N ARG A 559 -23.65 -32.56 -7.07
CA ARG A 559 -23.69 -33.08 -5.68
C ARG A 559 -23.68 -34.61 -5.67
N ILE A 560 -22.49 -35.19 -5.59
CA ILE A 560 -22.28 -36.63 -5.78
C ILE A 560 -21.91 -37.29 -4.45
N GLY A 561 -22.67 -38.33 -4.06
CA GLY A 561 -22.49 -39.00 -2.77
C GLY A 561 -22.03 -40.45 -2.89
N ASN A 562 -22.92 -41.36 -3.29
CA ASN A 562 -22.63 -42.80 -3.34
C ASN A 562 -21.48 -43.13 -4.29
N ASP A 563 -21.33 -42.40 -5.40
CA ASP A 563 -20.27 -42.68 -6.36
C ASP A 563 -18.90 -42.26 -5.80
N CYS A 564 -18.87 -41.27 -4.90
CA CYS A 564 -17.65 -40.80 -4.22
C CYS A 564 -17.24 -41.70 -3.04
N PHE A 565 -18.20 -42.15 -2.23
CA PHE A 565 -17.91 -42.84 -0.95
C PHE A 565 -18.41 -44.29 -0.87
N GLY A 566 -19.13 -44.79 -1.87
CA GLY A 566 -19.76 -46.12 -1.84
C GLY A 566 -21.12 -46.16 -1.11
N PRO A 567 -21.68 -47.37 -0.90
CA PRO A 567 -23.00 -47.54 -0.30
C PRO A 567 -23.03 -47.05 1.16
N ARG A 568 -24.20 -46.56 1.59
CA ARG A 568 -24.42 -45.97 2.93
C ARG A 568 -25.01 -47.01 3.89
N THR A 569 -24.64 -46.91 5.16
CA THR A 569 -25.31 -47.62 6.26
C THR A 569 -26.55 -46.84 6.74
N ASN A 570 -27.32 -47.41 7.66
CA ASN A 570 -28.46 -46.70 8.25
C ASN A 570 -27.99 -45.53 9.15
N THR A 571 -28.90 -44.60 9.45
CA THR A 571 -28.58 -43.37 10.20
C THR A 571 -28.06 -43.60 11.62
N HIS A 572 -28.50 -44.69 12.27
CA HIS A 572 -28.08 -45.00 13.64
C HIS A 572 -26.63 -45.53 13.67
N ASP A 573 -26.32 -46.49 12.80
CA ASP A 573 -24.99 -47.10 12.72
C ASP A 573 -23.95 -46.06 12.30
N ALA A 574 -24.28 -45.20 11.32
CA ALA A 574 -23.40 -44.11 10.89
C ALA A 574 -23.09 -43.11 12.01
N ALA A 575 -24.06 -42.79 12.86
CA ALA A 575 -23.86 -41.91 14.01
C ALA A 575 -22.93 -42.56 15.06
N GLN A 576 -23.13 -43.84 15.37
CA GLN A 576 -22.25 -44.57 16.29
C GLN A 576 -20.81 -44.64 15.78
N VAL A 577 -20.62 -44.92 14.48
CA VAL A 577 -19.28 -44.97 13.87
C VAL A 577 -18.61 -43.59 13.94
N ARG A 578 -19.34 -42.51 13.61
CA ARG A 578 -18.81 -41.14 13.71
C ARG A 578 -18.40 -40.79 15.14
N GLU A 579 -19.27 -41.01 16.12
CA GLU A 579 -18.97 -40.72 17.53
C GLU A 579 -17.81 -41.56 18.06
N ALA A 580 -17.75 -42.83 17.71
CA ALA A 580 -16.66 -43.72 18.07
C ALA A 580 -15.31 -43.29 17.47
N GLU A 581 -15.30 -42.87 16.20
CA GLU A 581 -14.10 -42.30 15.57
C GLU A 581 -13.67 -40.99 16.21
N ILE A 582 -14.58 -40.03 16.37
CA ILE A 582 -14.28 -38.73 17.00
C ILE A 582 -13.66 -38.96 18.39
N LYS A 583 -14.25 -39.85 19.19
CA LYS A 583 -13.72 -40.18 20.51
C LYS A 583 -12.37 -40.87 20.44
N ARG A 584 -12.18 -41.83 19.53
CA ARG A 584 -10.92 -42.56 19.35
C ARG A 584 -9.76 -41.61 19.03
N PHE A 585 -9.99 -40.60 18.19
CA PHE A 585 -8.93 -39.68 17.76
C PHE A 585 -8.73 -38.51 18.74
N ALA A 586 -9.75 -38.14 19.53
CA ALA A 586 -9.69 -37.04 20.50
C ALA A 586 -8.65 -37.21 21.61
N ASP A 587 -8.29 -38.44 21.99
CA ASP A 587 -7.37 -38.72 23.10
C ASP A 587 -5.90 -38.91 22.65
N VAL A 588 -5.62 -38.87 21.34
CA VAL A 588 -4.29 -39.14 20.77
C VAL A 588 -3.40 -37.90 20.86
N PRO A 589 -2.18 -37.98 21.45
CA PRO A 589 -1.18 -36.91 21.39
C PRO A 589 -0.83 -36.52 19.97
N LEU A 590 -0.97 -35.23 19.66
CA LEU A 590 -0.52 -34.66 18.38
C LEU A 590 0.99 -34.57 18.33
N VAL A 591 1.57 -33.97 19.37
CA VAL A 591 3.01 -33.73 19.50
C VAL A 591 3.54 -34.69 20.54
N LYS A 592 4.49 -35.52 20.14
CA LYS A 592 5.22 -36.48 20.97
C LYS A 592 6.62 -35.99 21.28
N GLN A 593 7.21 -35.22 20.37
CA GLN A 593 8.55 -34.71 20.48
C GLN A 593 8.68 -33.33 19.82
N VAL A 594 9.37 -32.42 20.50
CA VAL A 594 9.84 -31.15 19.94
C VAL A 594 11.36 -31.19 19.88
N VAL A 595 11.90 -31.03 18.67
CA VAL A 595 13.34 -31.00 18.41
C VAL A 595 13.77 -29.55 18.22
N PHE A 596 14.71 -29.10 19.04
CA PHE A 596 15.27 -27.77 18.97
C PHE A 596 16.61 -27.79 18.21
N HIS A 597 16.71 -26.92 17.20
CA HIS A 597 17.93 -26.70 16.44
C HIS A 597 18.61 -25.45 16.96
N THR A 598 19.78 -25.63 17.56
CA THR A 598 20.63 -24.55 18.06
C THR A 598 21.72 -24.23 17.05
N LYS A 599 22.28 -23.02 17.14
CA LYS A 599 23.48 -22.66 16.39
C LYS A 599 24.69 -23.29 17.08
N ASN A 600 25.67 -23.72 16.29
CA ASN A 600 26.90 -24.29 16.84
C ASN A 600 27.86 -23.22 17.39
N MET A 601 27.74 -21.98 16.94
CA MET A 601 28.46 -20.81 17.45
C MET A 601 27.56 -19.58 17.38
N PRO A 602 27.80 -18.56 18.24
CA PRO A 602 27.09 -17.30 18.13
C PRO A 602 27.57 -16.59 16.86
N TRP A 603 26.67 -16.48 15.90
CA TRP A 603 26.84 -15.75 14.65
C TRP A 603 26.12 -14.40 14.68
N PHE A 604 25.29 -14.19 15.68
CA PHE A 604 24.86 -12.90 16.20
C PHE A 604 25.05 -12.86 17.71
N VAL A 605 25.09 -11.65 18.27
CA VAL A 605 25.27 -11.40 19.72
C VAL A 605 24.27 -12.21 20.55
N SER A 606 23.03 -12.35 20.07
CA SER A 606 21.92 -12.99 20.77
C SER A 606 21.66 -14.43 20.35
N ASP A 607 22.40 -15.04 19.41
CA ASP A 607 22.08 -16.38 18.92
C ASP A 607 22.05 -17.45 20.01
N THR A 608 21.05 -18.34 19.94
CA THR A 608 20.95 -19.50 20.85
C THR A 608 21.92 -20.62 20.46
N CYS A 609 22.87 -20.89 21.35
CA CYS A 609 23.76 -22.05 21.29
C CYS A 609 23.37 -23.09 22.36
N VAL A 610 23.92 -24.31 22.27
CA VAL A 610 23.64 -25.40 23.24
C VAL A 610 23.82 -24.97 24.71
N PRO A 611 24.90 -24.27 25.12
CA PRO A 611 25.05 -23.84 26.51
C PRO A 611 23.96 -22.89 26.98
N ASP A 612 23.39 -22.07 26.08
CA ASP A 612 22.37 -21.07 26.44
C ASP A 612 21.07 -21.76 26.90
N VAL A 613 20.69 -22.88 26.28
CA VAL A 613 19.49 -23.66 26.66
C VAL A 613 19.60 -24.17 28.11
N TRP A 614 20.73 -24.79 28.44
CA TRP A 614 20.95 -25.36 29.76
C TRP A 614 21.15 -24.28 30.82
N TYR A 615 21.84 -23.19 30.46
CA TYR A 615 21.99 -22.03 31.34
C TYR A 615 20.63 -21.39 31.66
N THR A 616 19.77 -21.22 30.66
CA THR A 616 18.41 -20.71 30.86
C THR A 616 17.64 -21.61 31.82
N LEU A 617 17.64 -22.93 31.63
CA LEU A 617 16.97 -23.87 32.55
C LEU A 617 17.52 -23.78 33.98
N GLU A 618 18.85 -23.74 34.14
CA GLU A 618 19.50 -23.60 35.46
C GLU A 618 19.06 -22.32 36.17
N LYS A 619 19.08 -21.17 35.46
CA LYS A 619 18.76 -19.87 36.05
C LYS A 619 17.27 -19.65 36.30
N LEU A 620 16.38 -20.29 35.55
CA LEU A 620 14.95 -20.29 35.88
C LEU A 620 14.65 -21.04 37.19
N GLN A 621 15.51 -21.99 37.57
CA GLN A 621 15.40 -22.73 38.84
C GLN A 621 16.09 -22.03 40.01
N ASP A 622 16.85 -20.95 39.77
CA ASP A 622 17.55 -20.17 40.78
C ASP A 622 16.67 -18.97 41.23
N PRO A 623 16.05 -19.02 42.43
CA PRO A 623 15.19 -17.94 42.91
C PRO A 623 15.93 -16.62 43.11
N ALA A 624 17.26 -16.67 43.26
CA ALA A 624 18.09 -15.48 43.46
C ALA A 624 18.40 -14.75 42.14
N PHE A 625 18.30 -15.43 40.98
CA PHE A 625 18.70 -14.85 39.70
C PHE A 625 17.87 -13.62 39.31
N PHE A 626 16.56 -13.63 39.60
CA PHE A 626 15.63 -12.53 39.33
C PHE A 626 15.31 -11.68 40.57
N ALA A 627 16.14 -11.73 41.63
CA ALA A 627 15.85 -11.03 42.89
C ALA A 627 15.63 -9.52 42.72
N GLU A 628 16.31 -8.88 41.76
CA GLU A 628 16.18 -7.44 41.47
C GLU A 628 14.85 -7.07 40.80
N ALA A 629 14.17 -8.02 40.15
CA ALA A 629 12.92 -7.80 39.43
C ALA A 629 11.68 -7.69 40.35
N LYS A 630 11.82 -7.91 41.66
CA LYS A 630 10.74 -7.78 42.68
C LYS A 630 9.46 -8.56 42.31
N LEU A 631 9.63 -9.80 41.87
CA LEU A 631 8.51 -10.64 41.41
C LEU A 631 7.57 -11.01 42.57
N PRO A 632 6.25 -11.13 42.33
CA PRO A 632 5.29 -11.57 43.35
C PRO A 632 5.56 -12.97 43.91
N SER A 633 6.02 -13.91 43.08
CA SER A 633 6.40 -15.28 43.47
C SER A 633 7.28 -15.92 42.39
N THR A 634 8.35 -16.63 42.75
CA THR A 634 9.15 -17.40 41.79
C THR A 634 8.59 -18.80 41.51
N LYS A 635 7.62 -19.27 42.31
CA LYS A 635 7.08 -20.64 42.22
C LYS A 635 6.55 -21.04 40.83
N PRO A 636 5.80 -20.20 40.09
CA PRO A 636 5.37 -20.56 38.74
C PRO A 636 6.55 -20.78 37.78
N ILE A 637 7.61 -19.97 37.90
CA ILE A 637 8.82 -20.08 37.08
C ILE A 637 9.54 -21.39 37.39
N GLU A 638 9.71 -21.71 38.67
CA GLU A 638 10.33 -22.96 39.13
C GLU A 638 9.56 -24.20 38.65
N ALA A 639 8.23 -24.17 38.73
CA ALA A 639 7.36 -25.27 38.28
C ALA A 639 7.47 -25.50 36.76
N MET A 640 7.43 -24.42 35.98
CA MET A 640 7.61 -24.44 34.52
C MET A 640 9.00 -24.99 34.15
N ALA A 641 10.06 -24.51 34.79
CA ALA A 641 11.43 -24.97 34.51
C ALA A 641 11.66 -26.43 34.91
N ALA A 642 11.07 -26.89 36.02
CA ALA A 642 11.14 -28.30 36.42
C ALA A 642 10.41 -29.21 35.42
N ARG A 643 9.27 -28.77 34.87
CA ARG A 643 8.55 -29.49 33.82
C ARG A 643 9.36 -29.57 32.53
N TRP A 644 9.97 -28.48 32.09
CA TRP A 644 10.83 -28.50 30.90
C TRP A 644 12.06 -29.40 31.07
N ALA A 645 12.67 -29.42 32.25
CA ALA A 645 13.75 -30.35 32.57
C ALA A 645 13.29 -31.82 32.49
N ALA A 646 12.07 -32.12 32.93
CA ALA A 646 11.48 -33.45 32.79
C ALA A 646 11.26 -33.82 31.31
N HIS A 647 10.80 -32.89 30.47
CA HIS A 647 10.66 -33.12 29.02
C HIS A 647 11.98 -33.42 28.31
N PHE A 648 13.09 -32.80 28.73
CA PHE A 648 14.41 -33.19 28.22
C PHE A 648 14.84 -34.57 28.70
N ALA A 649 14.51 -34.94 29.93
CA ALA A 649 14.86 -36.24 30.51
C ALA A 649 14.07 -37.41 29.89
N ASP A 650 12.80 -37.18 29.54
CA ASP A 650 11.93 -38.19 28.90
C ASP A 650 12.01 -38.22 27.36
N GLY A 651 12.69 -37.24 26.76
CA GLY A 651 12.93 -37.14 25.33
C GLY A 651 11.83 -36.43 24.53
N SER A 652 10.79 -35.91 25.20
CA SER A 652 9.75 -35.08 24.59
C SER A 652 10.29 -33.73 24.14
N PHE A 653 11.28 -33.18 24.84
CA PHE A 653 12.16 -32.12 24.35
C PHE A 653 13.49 -32.74 23.96
N HIS A 654 13.99 -32.41 22.77
CA HIS A 654 15.24 -32.94 22.26
C HIS A 654 16.07 -31.81 21.65
N LEU A 655 17.35 -31.72 22.02
CA LEU A 655 18.30 -30.89 21.27
C LEU A 655 18.88 -31.74 20.14
N GLN A 656 18.86 -31.22 18.92
CA GLN A 656 19.50 -31.87 17.76
C GLN A 656 21.01 -32.08 17.99
N MET A 657 21.61 -31.22 18.82
CA MET A 657 23.01 -31.23 19.23
C MET A 657 23.19 -31.98 20.56
N PRO A 658 24.31 -32.71 20.77
CA PRO A 658 24.65 -33.28 22.07
C PRO A 658 24.61 -32.23 23.20
N HIS A 659 24.13 -32.62 24.39
CA HIS A 659 23.99 -31.71 25.53
C HIS A 659 25.31 -31.09 26.00
N ASP A 660 26.42 -31.80 25.79
CA ASP A 660 27.79 -31.39 26.12
C ASP A 660 28.55 -30.85 24.90
N ALA A 661 27.85 -30.60 23.78
CA ALA A 661 28.46 -30.08 22.57
C ALA A 661 29.16 -28.74 22.87
N PRO A 662 30.48 -28.66 22.70
CA PRO A 662 31.21 -27.46 23.01
C PRO A 662 30.89 -26.36 22.00
N LEU A 663 30.95 -25.12 22.47
CA LEU A 663 30.78 -23.93 21.63
C LEU A 663 31.74 -23.95 20.44
N GLY A 664 31.20 -23.72 19.25
CA GLY A 664 31.95 -23.72 17.99
C GLY A 664 32.26 -25.10 17.43
N SER A 665 31.70 -26.19 17.97
CA SER A 665 31.91 -27.52 17.40
C SER A 665 31.29 -27.71 16.03
N ASP A 666 32.06 -28.34 15.14
CA ASP A 666 31.58 -28.97 13.93
C ASP A 666 30.68 -30.14 14.35
N ALA A 667 29.39 -29.99 14.09
CA ALA A 667 28.41 -31.04 14.32
C ALA A 667 28.01 -31.76 13.03
N GLY A 668 28.77 -31.55 11.96
CA GLY A 668 28.51 -32.10 10.64
C GLY A 668 27.34 -31.43 9.94
N ASP A 669 26.84 -32.12 8.91
CA ASP A 669 25.89 -31.60 7.93
C ASP A 669 24.50 -31.22 8.51
N LEU A 670 24.23 -31.53 9.79
CA LEU A 670 22.95 -31.26 10.47
C LEU A 670 22.86 -29.90 11.15
N SER A 671 23.98 -29.20 11.38
CA SER A 671 23.93 -27.90 12.07
C SER A 671 24.76 -26.80 11.39
N ASN A 672 25.70 -27.16 10.53
CA ASN A 672 26.60 -26.19 9.90
C ASN A 672 25.88 -25.20 8.98
N PHE A 673 24.72 -25.58 8.44
CA PHE A 673 23.89 -24.70 7.61
C PHE A 673 23.42 -23.45 8.37
N TRP A 674 23.05 -23.58 9.64
CA TRP A 674 22.57 -22.48 10.48
C TRP A 674 23.64 -21.40 10.73
N THR A 675 24.91 -21.72 10.45
CA THR A 675 26.04 -20.80 10.49
C THR A 675 26.82 -20.87 9.16
N ALA A 676 26.09 -20.87 8.04
CA ALA A 676 26.60 -20.73 6.67
C ALA A 676 26.05 -19.44 6.00
N PRO A 677 26.77 -18.81 5.05
CA PRO A 677 26.32 -17.62 4.34
C PRO A 677 25.33 -17.98 3.22
N ALA A 678 24.30 -18.74 3.55
CA ALA A 678 23.34 -19.31 2.62
C ALA A 678 21.91 -18.99 3.06
N SER A 679 21.10 -18.50 2.13
CA SER A 679 19.66 -18.32 2.32
C SER A 679 18.94 -19.68 2.44
N PHE A 680 17.78 -19.74 3.07
CA PHE A 680 16.99 -20.98 3.22
C PHE A 680 16.75 -21.75 1.92
N GLY A 681 16.56 -21.06 0.78
CA GLY A 681 16.36 -21.72 -0.52
C GLY A 681 17.54 -22.58 -1.01
N ALA A 682 18.73 -22.41 -0.42
CA ALA A 682 19.91 -23.21 -0.71
C ALA A 682 19.98 -24.51 0.12
N LEU A 683 19.15 -24.66 1.16
CA LEU A 683 19.14 -25.84 2.06
C LEU A 683 19.11 -27.19 1.30
N PRO A 684 18.27 -27.39 0.26
CA PRO A 684 18.24 -28.67 -0.45
C PRO A 684 19.56 -29.05 -1.13
N GLN A 685 20.36 -28.04 -1.49
CA GLN A 685 21.65 -28.24 -2.15
C GLN A 685 22.80 -28.31 -1.14
N ASP A 686 22.82 -27.38 -0.19
CA ASP A 686 23.99 -27.13 0.67
C ASP A 686 23.99 -28.00 1.93
N ALA A 687 22.82 -28.48 2.38
CA ALA A 687 22.68 -29.35 3.55
C ALA A 687 21.60 -30.43 3.35
N PRO A 688 21.77 -31.35 2.38
CA PRO A 688 20.78 -32.38 2.07
C PRO A 688 20.51 -33.34 3.25
N ALA A 689 21.51 -33.57 4.13
CA ALA A 689 21.32 -34.38 5.33
C ALA A 689 20.40 -33.68 6.35
N LEU A 690 20.55 -32.36 6.52
CA LEU A 690 19.66 -31.55 7.36
C LEU A 690 18.25 -31.50 6.78
N LEU A 691 18.11 -31.33 5.46
CA LEU A 691 16.80 -31.42 4.81
C LEU A 691 16.15 -32.78 5.07
N ALA A 692 16.87 -33.89 4.90
CA ALA A 692 16.36 -35.23 5.19
C ALA A 692 15.99 -35.43 6.66
N GLU A 693 16.65 -34.73 7.59
CA GLU A 693 16.30 -34.73 9.01
C GLU A 693 15.00 -33.93 9.26
N LEU A 694 14.88 -32.73 8.71
CA LEU A 694 13.69 -31.87 8.83
C LEU A 694 12.45 -32.44 8.12
N GLN A 695 12.65 -33.25 7.08
CA GLN A 695 11.57 -34.00 6.42
C GLN A 695 10.91 -35.04 7.34
N LYS A 696 11.54 -35.39 8.47
CA LYS A 696 10.92 -36.26 9.49
C LYS A 696 9.92 -35.51 10.36
N SER A 697 9.85 -34.19 10.29
CA SER A 697 8.99 -33.34 11.10
C SER A 697 7.62 -33.17 10.45
N GLY A 698 6.56 -33.12 11.25
CA GLY A 698 5.23 -32.76 10.77
C GLY A 698 5.01 -31.25 10.68
N LEU A 699 5.87 -30.47 11.35
CA LEU A 699 5.96 -29.02 11.22
C LEU A 699 7.39 -28.59 11.54
N VAL A 700 7.95 -27.71 10.71
CA VAL A 700 9.20 -26.99 10.99
C VAL A 700 8.86 -25.52 11.18
N ILE A 701 9.30 -24.94 12.29
CA ILE A 701 9.12 -23.52 12.61
C ILE A 701 10.45 -22.82 12.36
N PHE A 702 10.51 -22.00 11.31
CA PHE A 702 11.63 -21.08 11.07
C PHE A 702 11.31 -19.68 11.56
N LYS A 703 12.32 -19.06 12.17
CA LYS A 703 12.31 -17.69 12.65
C LYS A 703 13.44 -16.99 11.92
N GLY A 704 13.11 -16.18 10.92
CA GLY A 704 14.14 -15.54 10.11
C GLY A 704 13.63 -14.96 8.80
N ASP A 705 14.43 -14.04 8.28
CA ASP A 705 14.15 -13.25 7.08
C ASP A 705 14.55 -14.02 5.80
N LEU A 706 14.10 -13.50 4.65
CA LEU A 706 14.63 -13.90 3.35
C LEU A 706 15.73 -12.90 3.00
N ASP A 707 16.99 -13.33 3.01
CA ASP A 707 18.19 -12.48 2.89
C ASP A 707 18.42 -11.86 1.49
N ALA A 708 17.38 -11.24 0.92
CA ALA A 708 17.40 -10.59 -0.39
C ALA A 708 16.28 -9.55 -0.56
N GLU A 709 16.40 -8.71 -1.59
CA GLU A 709 15.50 -7.58 -1.92
C GLU A 709 14.18 -8.05 -2.58
N TRP A 710 13.39 -8.85 -1.88
CA TRP A 710 12.11 -9.35 -2.38
C TRP A 710 11.01 -8.27 -2.39
N PRO A 711 10.28 -8.05 -3.51
CA PRO A 711 9.09 -7.21 -3.53
C PRO A 711 8.07 -7.61 -2.45
N ALA A 712 7.42 -6.62 -1.81
CA ALA A 712 6.53 -6.84 -0.68
C ALA A 712 5.37 -7.81 -0.98
N ASP A 713 4.91 -7.87 -2.23
CA ASP A 713 3.82 -8.72 -2.72
C ASP A 713 4.25 -10.13 -3.16
N THR A 714 5.54 -10.48 -3.08
CA THR A 714 6.03 -11.80 -3.49
C THR A 714 5.45 -12.93 -2.61
N PRO A 715 4.82 -13.97 -3.18
CA PRO A 715 4.35 -15.13 -2.42
C PRO A 715 5.51 -15.85 -1.71
N PHE A 716 5.29 -16.30 -0.46
CA PHE A 716 6.32 -16.97 0.34
C PHE A 716 6.88 -18.24 -0.34
N THR A 717 6.01 -19.01 -1.00
CA THR A 717 6.40 -20.18 -1.79
C THR A 717 7.35 -19.84 -2.94
N THR A 718 7.25 -18.63 -3.50
CA THR A 718 8.19 -18.15 -4.54
C THR A 718 9.53 -17.77 -3.93
N ALA A 719 9.52 -17.14 -2.76
CA ALA A 719 10.74 -16.67 -2.12
C ALA A 719 11.60 -17.80 -1.53
N LEU A 720 10.98 -18.90 -1.08
CA LEU A 720 11.68 -20.11 -0.64
C LEU A 720 12.45 -20.83 -1.76
N GLY A 721 12.09 -20.60 -3.03
CA GLY A 721 12.74 -21.24 -4.16
C GLY A 721 12.69 -22.78 -4.07
N PRO A 722 13.82 -23.50 -4.24
CA PRO A 722 13.89 -24.96 -4.21
C PRO A 722 13.42 -25.61 -2.90
N LEU A 723 13.36 -24.88 -1.78
CA LEU A 723 12.87 -25.42 -0.52
C LEU A 723 11.33 -25.49 -0.47
N ALA A 724 10.64 -24.77 -1.35
CA ALA A 724 9.19 -24.69 -1.34
C ALA A 724 8.55 -26.07 -1.56
N GLY A 725 7.78 -26.53 -0.56
CA GLY A 725 7.08 -27.82 -0.62
C GLY A 725 7.93 -29.04 -0.23
N GLU A 726 9.21 -28.86 0.09
CA GLU A 726 10.10 -29.95 0.52
C GLU A 726 9.92 -30.34 1.99
N ILE A 727 9.47 -29.40 2.83
CA ILE A 727 9.15 -29.60 4.25
C ILE A 727 7.85 -28.85 4.61
N PRO A 728 7.08 -29.35 5.60
CA PRO A 728 5.93 -28.63 6.15
C PRO A 728 6.42 -27.46 7.00
N LEU A 729 6.74 -26.37 6.32
CA LEU A 729 7.37 -25.19 6.90
C LEU A 729 6.34 -24.11 7.23
N LEU A 730 6.41 -23.59 8.45
CA LEU A 730 5.84 -22.29 8.79
C LEU A 730 6.95 -21.24 8.80
N ALA A 731 6.78 -20.19 8.01
CA ALA A 731 7.43 -18.91 8.30
C ALA A 731 6.44 -17.76 8.10
N LEU A 732 6.33 -16.88 9.10
CA LEU A 732 5.65 -15.60 8.95
C LEU A 732 6.69 -14.60 8.43
N ARG A 733 6.52 -14.15 7.18
CA ARG A 733 7.50 -13.28 6.51
C ARG A 733 7.54 -11.92 7.22
N THR A 734 8.70 -11.56 7.77
CA THR A 734 9.00 -10.22 8.29
C THR A 734 10.23 -9.68 7.55
N CYS A 735 10.34 -8.37 7.37
CA CYS A 735 11.55 -7.74 6.82
C CYS A 735 12.35 -7.13 7.98
N LYS A 736 13.44 -7.78 8.44
CA LYS A 736 14.48 -7.07 9.22
C LYS A 736 15.25 -6.06 8.36
N ALA A 737 15.31 -6.25 7.04
CA ALA A 737 15.92 -5.33 6.09
C ALA A 737 14.83 -4.65 5.25
N GLU A 738 14.62 -3.37 5.53
CA GLU A 738 13.64 -2.46 4.92
C GLU A 738 12.16 -2.81 5.17
N SER A 739 11.61 -2.21 6.23
CA SER A 739 10.19 -1.86 6.24
C SER A 739 10.00 -0.88 5.08
N ALA A 740 9.26 -1.26 4.03
CA ALA A 740 8.84 -0.29 3.02
C ALA A 740 8.05 0.79 3.75
N ALA A 741 8.63 1.97 3.90
CA ALA A 741 7.99 3.07 4.59
C ALA A 741 6.62 3.35 3.96
N PRO A 742 5.56 3.55 4.76
CA PRO A 742 4.23 3.81 4.20
C PRO A 742 4.30 5.03 3.28
N VAL A 743 3.90 4.85 2.02
CA VAL A 743 3.84 5.93 1.03
C VAL A 743 2.77 6.92 1.46
N ASN A 744 3.10 8.21 1.50
CA ASN A 744 2.13 9.24 1.85
C ASN A 744 0.95 9.24 0.85
N PRO A 745 -0.31 9.42 1.30
CA PRO A 745 -1.47 9.42 0.40
C PRO A 745 -1.35 10.38 -0.79
N THR A 746 -0.69 11.53 -0.65
CA THR A 746 -0.53 12.47 -1.77
C THR A 746 0.45 11.98 -2.86
N ALA A 747 1.35 11.07 -2.50
CA ALA A 747 2.31 10.41 -3.39
C ALA A 747 1.81 9.06 -3.92
N ALA A 748 0.71 8.54 -3.37
CA ALA A 748 0.11 7.27 -3.77
C ALA A 748 -0.57 7.36 -5.14
N ARG A 749 -0.50 6.28 -5.93
CA ARG A 749 -1.15 6.16 -7.24
C ARG A 749 -2.61 5.76 -7.11
N HIS A 750 -3.46 6.69 -6.65
CA HIS A 750 -4.90 6.43 -6.47
C HIS A 750 -5.59 5.98 -7.76
N GLU A 751 -5.08 6.36 -8.92
CA GLU A 751 -5.58 5.95 -10.24
C GLU A 751 -5.49 4.44 -10.48
N GLN A 752 -4.66 3.71 -9.72
CA GLN A 752 -4.56 2.24 -9.78
C GLN A 752 -5.59 1.55 -8.88
N ALA A 753 -6.05 2.24 -7.83
CA ALA A 753 -6.97 1.69 -6.84
C ALA A 753 -8.43 2.16 -7.05
N GLN A 754 -8.64 3.30 -7.69
CA GLN A 754 -9.93 3.95 -7.84
C GLN A 754 -10.12 4.47 -9.26
N SER A 755 -11.31 4.29 -9.82
CA SER A 755 -11.70 4.83 -11.13
C SER A 755 -13.03 5.57 -11.03
N ILE A 756 -13.15 6.71 -11.73
CA ILE A 756 -14.41 7.44 -11.85
C ILE A 756 -15.05 7.09 -13.19
N ARG A 757 -16.31 6.67 -13.15
CA ARG A 757 -17.14 6.44 -14.34
C ARG A 757 -18.47 7.16 -14.15
N VAL A 758 -18.78 8.09 -15.06
CA VAL A 758 -20.07 8.78 -15.10
C VAL A 758 -21.02 7.99 -15.99
N GLN A 759 -22.18 7.62 -15.46
CA GLN A 759 -23.22 6.95 -16.22
C GLN A 759 -24.18 8.00 -16.78
N SER A 760 -24.02 8.32 -18.06
CA SER A 760 -24.91 9.22 -18.80
C SER A 760 -24.89 8.85 -20.28
N ASP A 761 -26.01 9.05 -20.97
CA ASP A 761 -26.15 8.98 -22.43
C ASP A 761 -25.36 10.07 -23.18
N ARG A 762 -24.92 11.10 -22.45
CA ARG A 762 -24.11 12.22 -22.93
C ARG A 762 -22.61 11.97 -22.83
N ILE A 763 -22.17 10.80 -22.36
CA ILE A 763 -20.75 10.46 -22.27
C ILE A 763 -20.49 9.06 -22.84
N ASP A 764 -19.40 8.95 -23.59
CA ASP A 764 -18.90 7.69 -24.13
C ASP A 764 -17.45 7.46 -23.70
N TYR A 765 -17.13 6.20 -23.36
CA TYR A 765 -15.80 5.78 -22.93
C TYR A 765 -15.27 4.73 -23.90
N SER A 766 -14.40 5.17 -24.81
CA SER A 766 -13.59 4.27 -25.65
C SER A 766 -12.25 3.95 -24.96
N PRO A 767 -11.51 2.93 -25.41
CA PRO A 767 -10.14 2.69 -24.92
C PRO A 767 -9.23 3.90 -25.08
N GLU A 768 -9.43 4.69 -26.14
CA GLU A 768 -8.57 5.82 -26.50
C GLU A 768 -9.05 7.15 -25.91
N HIS A 769 -10.36 7.38 -25.82
CA HIS A 769 -10.94 8.68 -25.48
C HIS A 769 -12.14 8.60 -24.54
N ILE A 770 -12.30 9.64 -23.72
CA ILE A 770 -13.56 10.02 -23.06
C ILE A 770 -14.21 11.09 -23.91
N THR A 771 -15.43 10.87 -24.39
CA THR A 771 -16.18 11.86 -25.19
C THR A 771 -17.43 12.29 -24.44
N ALA A 772 -17.53 13.56 -24.07
CA ALA A 772 -18.62 14.10 -23.25
C ALA A 772 -19.36 15.23 -23.96
N GLN A 773 -20.69 15.19 -23.95
CA GLN A 773 -21.56 16.26 -24.42
C GLN A 773 -21.99 17.12 -23.23
N TYR A 774 -21.79 18.42 -23.32
CA TYR A 774 -22.00 19.35 -22.22
C TYR A 774 -22.75 20.59 -22.71
N GLU A 775 -23.89 20.91 -22.07
CA GLU A 775 -24.63 22.15 -22.32
C GLU A 775 -24.06 23.25 -21.41
N TYR A 776 -23.26 24.14 -21.98
CA TYR A 776 -22.83 25.35 -21.31
C TYR A 776 -24.00 26.32 -21.21
N GLN A 777 -24.29 26.76 -19.99
CA GLN A 777 -25.33 27.74 -19.71
C GLN A 777 -24.69 29.06 -19.23
N ASN A 778 -25.19 30.18 -19.75
CA ASN A 778 -24.80 31.51 -19.33
C ASN A 778 -26.00 32.47 -19.44
N THR A 779 -25.83 33.73 -19.08
CA THR A 779 -26.85 34.77 -19.22
C THR A 779 -26.24 36.00 -19.88
N HIS A 780 -26.79 36.44 -21.01
CA HIS A 780 -26.46 37.73 -21.60
C HIS A 780 -27.27 38.83 -20.92
N VAL A 781 -26.62 39.92 -20.51
CA VAL A 781 -27.27 41.03 -19.80
C VAL A 781 -27.11 42.32 -20.59
N GLU A 782 -28.23 42.95 -20.93
CA GLU A 782 -28.27 44.29 -21.54
C GLU A 782 -28.85 45.31 -20.57
N ARG A 783 -28.28 46.53 -20.53
CA ARG A 783 -28.83 47.66 -19.76
C ARG A 783 -29.64 48.55 -20.70
N LYS A 784 -30.92 48.77 -20.40
CA LYS A 784 -31.85 49.59 -21.20
C LYS A 784 -32.52 50.66 -20.34
N ALA A 785 -32.98 51.74 -20.96
CA ALA A 785 -33.87 52.70 -20.30
C ALA A 785 -35.30 52.13 -20.30
N GLY A 786 -35.84 51.87 -19.12
CA GLY A 786 -37.21 51.40 -18.92
C GLY A 786 -38.26 52.48 -19.20
N ALA A 787 -39.53 52.08 -19.24
CA ALA A 787 -40.66 52.93 -19.62
C ALA A 787 -40.86 54.19 -18.74
N ASN A 788 -40.29 54.23 -17.53
CA ASN A 788 -40.34 55.33 -16.59
C ASN A 788 -39.01 56.12 -16.49
N GLY A 789 -38.04 55.83 -17.36
CA GLY A 789 -36.69 56.41 -17.33
C GLY A 789 -35.75 55.76 -16.30
N ALA A 790 -36.18 54.73 -15.56
CA ALA A 790 -35.30 53.94 -14.71
C ALA A 790 -34.45 52.98 -15.55
N GLU A 791 -33.27 52.62 -15.05
CA GLU A 791 -32.42 51.61 -15.70
C GLU A 791 -32.99 50.20 -15.50
N GLU A 792 -33.09 49.44 -16.59
CA GLU A 792 -33.60 48.07 -16.63
C GLU A 792 -32.50 47.11 -17.11
N TYR A 793 -32.30 46.00 -16.38
CA TYR A 793 -31.40 44.91 -16.77
C TYR A 793 -32.21 43.81 -17.46
N VAL A 794 -32.00 43.64 -18.76
CA VAL A 794 -32.63 42.57 -19.54
C VAL A 794 -31.67 41.38 -19.57
N ALA A 795 -31.98 40.36 -18.77
CA ALA A 795 -31.21 39.12 -18.67
C ALA A 795 -31.79 38.05 -19.62
N THR A 796 -31.03 37.65 -20.62
CA THR A 796 -31.40 36.65 -21.63
C THR A 796 -30.60 35.37 -21.41
N PRO A 797 -31.22 34.24 -21.01
CA PRO A 797 -30.53 32.96 -20.90
C PRO A 797 -29.90 32.53 -22.22
N TYR A 798 -28.67 32.06 -22.16
CA TYR A 798 -27.88 31.55 -23.27
C TYR A 798 -27.50 30.09 -23.00
N LYS A 799 -27.60 29.26 -24.04
CA LYS A 799 -27.24 27.85 -24.00
C LYS A 799 -26.42 27.50 -25.22
N GLN A 800 -25.35 26.74 -25.01
CA GLN A 800 -24.49 26.25 -26.08
C GLN A 800 -24.02 24.84 -25.76
N GLU A 801 -24.26 23.91 -26.69
CA GLU A 801 -23.74 22.55 -26.56
C GLU A 801 -22.28 22.50 -27.04
N PHE A 802 -21.47 21.75 -26.29
CA PHE A 802 -20.09 21.40 -26.61
C PHE A 802 -19.91 19.89 -26.50
N ASN A 803 -19.17 19.30 -27.43
CA ASN A 803 -18.63 17.97 -27.24
C ASN A 803 -17.17 18.12 -26.87
N PHE A 804 -16.77 17.61 -25.71
CA PHE A 804 -15.37 17.47 -25.27
C PHE A 804 -14.88 16.06 -25.58
N ARG A 805 -13.60 15.93 -25.90
CA ARG A 805 -12.91 14.66 -26.08
C ARG A 805 -11.54 14.72 -25.41
N THR A 806 -11.34 13.84 -24.45
CA THR A 806 -10.11 13.72 -23.66
C THR A 806 -9.41 12.41 -23.99
N GLU A 807 -8.17 12.46 -24.47
CA GLU A 807 -7.34 11.26 -24.67
C GLU A 807 -6.98 10.61 -23.32
N ARG A 808 -7.16 9.30 -23.23
CA ARG A 808 -6.98 8.52 -21.98
C ARG A 808 -5.55 8.09 -21.72
N ARG A 809 -4.75 7.89 -22.78
CA ARG A 809 -3.34 7.55 -22.66
C ARG A 809 -2.60 8.76 -22.07
N VAL A 810 -1.99 8.57 -20.91
CA VAL A 810 -1.13 9.58 -20.29
C VAL A 810 0.27 9.49 -20.93
N PRO A 811 0.81 10.58 -21.51
CA PRO A 811 2.09 10.56 -22.21
C PRO A 811 3.28 10.53 -21.23
N LYS A 812 4.39 9.93 -21.66
CA LYS A 812 5.66 10.11 -20.96
C LYS A 812 6.11 11.57 -21.12
N THR A 813 6.16 12.31 -20.02
CA THR A 813 6.24 13.77 -20.05
C THR A 813 7.53 14.31 -19.43
N GLY A 814 8.22 15.18 -20.16
CA GLY A 814 9.33 15.98 -19.65
C GLY A 814 8.87 17.29 -19.03
N MET A 815 9.45 17.65 -17.89
CA MET A 815 9.26 18.96 -17.26
C MET A 815 10.58 19.74 -17.37
N LEU A 816 10.61 20.72 -18.27
CA LEU A 816 11.77 21.56 -18.48
C LEU A 816 11.62 22.90 -17.74
N LEU A 817 12.56 23.21 -16.87
CA LEU A 817 12.55 24.42 -16.05
C LEU A 817 13.57 25.44 -16.57
N VAL A 818 13.13 26.66 -16.84
CA VAL A 818 14.06 27.78 -16.99
C VAL A 818 14.35 28.32 -15.59
N GLY A 819 15.61 28.31 -15.16
CA GLY A 819 16.02 28.52 -13.77
C GLY A 819 16.08 27.24 -12.94
N LEU A 820 16.47 26.11 -13.57
CA LEU A 820 16.52 24.79 -12.92
C LEU A 820 17.40 24.76 -11.65
N GLY A 821 18.50 25.50 -11.63
CA GLY A 821 19.40 25.64 -10.48
C GLY A 821 18.99 26.74 -9.48
N GLY A 822 17.80 27.32 -9.64
CA GLY A 822 17.18 28.22 -8.66
C GLY A 822 16.64 27.48 -7.44
N ASN A 823 16.15 28.25 -6.45
CA ASN A 823 15.53 27.67 -5.25
C ASN A 823 14.36 26.75 -5.64
N ASN A 824 13.38 27.25 -6.38
CA ASN A 824 12.24 26.45 -6.85
C ASN A 824 12.66 25.24 -7.68
N GLY A 825 13.58 25.40 -8.63
CA GLY A 825 14.01 24.33 -9.53
C GLY A 825 14.71 23.17 -8.81
N THR A 826 15.54 23.48 -7.82
CA THR A 826 16.18 22.45 -6.99
C THR A 826 15.19 21.80 -6.02
N THR A 827 14.31 22.59 -5.39
CA THR A 827 13.29 22.09 -4.46
C THR A 827 12.31 21.14 -5.15
N ILE A 828 11.71 21.52 -6.27
CA ILE A 828 10.76 20.64 -6.98
C ILE A 828 11.43 19.34 -7.45
N THR A 829 12.68 19.42 -7.95
CA THR A 829 13.42 18.23 -8.40
C THR A 829 13.67 17.27 -7.24
N ALA A 830 14.15 17.79 -6.11
CA ALA A 830 14.35 17.00 -4.90
C ALA A 830 13.03 16.44 -4.34
N THR A 831 11.93 17.20 -4.37
CA THR A 831 10.61 16.70 -3.96
C THR A 831 10.15 15.54 -4.83
N ILE A 832 10.30 15.63 -6.16
CA ILE A 832 9.94 14.54 -7.08
C ILE A 832 10.79 13.30 -6.83
N LEU A 833 12.11 13.47 -6.68
CA LEU A 833 13.03 12.36 -6.41
C LEU A 833 12.75 11.71 -5.04
N ALA A 834 12.56 12.50 -3.99
CA ALA A 834 12.25 11.99 -2.66
C ALA A 834 10.94 11.19 -2.65
N ASN A 835 9.88 11.67 -3.33
CA ASN A 835 8.62 10.93 -3.45
C ASN A 835 8.74 9.69 -4.35
N ARG A 836 9.50 9.76 -5.45
CA ARG A 836 9.73 8.62 -6.36
C ARG A 836 10.46 7.48 -5.68
N HIS A 837 11.45 7.81 -4.84
CA HIS A 837 12.30 6.84 -4.14
C HIS A 837 11.89 6.61 -2.68
N ASN A 838 10.78 7.22 -2.24
CA ASN A 838 10.27 7.14 -0.87
C ASN A 838 11.32 7.45 0.22
N ILE A 839 12.18 8.46 -0.04
CA ILE A 839 13.29 8.85 0.83
C ILE A 839 12.73 9.55 2.07
N GLN A 840 12.74 8.84 3.21
CA GLN A 840 12.40 9.41 4.52
C GLN A 840 13.63 10.06 5.15
N TRP A 841 13.42 11.16 5.88
CA TRP A 841 14.51 11.87 6.55
C TRP A 841 14.13 12.19 7.99
N ARG A 842 15.12 12.43 8.83
CA ARG A 842 14.88 12.89 10.20
C ARG A 842 15.15 14.39 10.31
N ASN A 843 14.27 15.07 11.02
CA ASN A 843 14.50 16.40 11.54
C ASN A 843 14.24 16.42 13.06
N LYS A 844 14.22 17.62 13.65
CA LYS A 844 14.05 17.78 15.11
C LYS A 844 12.66 17.32 15.61
N GLU A 845 11.68 17.19 14.72
CA GLU A 845 10.34 16.67 14.98
C GLU A 845 10.22 15.15 14.83
N GLY A 846 11.27 14.48 14.34
CA GLY A 846 11.29 13.02 14.17
C GLY A 846 11.44 12.60 12.71
N LEU A 847 10.91 11.41 12.40
CA LEU A 847 10.95 10.85 11.05
C LEU A 847 9.88 11.50 10.17
N GLN A 848 10.28 11.95 8.98
CA GLN A 848 9.45 12.58 7.98
C GLN A 848 9.30 11.66 6.76
N THR A 849 8.14 11.73 6.11
CA THR A 849 7.85 10.98 4.88
C THR A 849 7.63 11.96 3.72
N PRO A 850 8.19 11.68 2.53
CA PRO A 850 8.00 12.54 1.37
C PRO A 850 6.53 12.60 0.97
N ASN A 851 6.09 13.77 0.52
CA ASN A 851 4.70 14.04 0.14
C ASN A 851 4.62 15.17 -0.91
N TYR A 852 3.41 15.46 -1.39
CA TYR A 852 3.09 16.56 -2.32
C TYR A 852 2.13 17.59 -1.71
N TYR A 853 2.26 17.87 -0.41
CA TYR A 853 1.43 18.90 0.24
C TYR A 853 1.56 20.26 -0.46
N GLY A 854 0.44 21.00 -0.53
CA GLY A 854 0.35 22.28 -1.23
C GLY A 854 -0.04 22.20 -2.71
N SER A 855 0.01 21.01 -3.34
CA SER A 855 -0.48 20.80 -4.71
C SER A 855 -2.00 20.68 -4.73
N LEU A 856 -2.66 21.47 -5.58
CA LEU A 856 -4.09 21.33 -5.87
C LEU A 856 -4.38 19.95 -6.47
N VAL A 857 -3.54 19.49 -7.40
CA VAL A 857 -3.79 18.26 -8.15
C VAL A 857 -3.58 17.02 -7.28
N ARG A 858 -2.57 17.01 -6.40
CA ARG A 858 -2.16 15.83 -5.62
C ARG A 858 -2.60 15.83 -4.16
N ALA A 859 -2.84 16.99 -3.57
CA ALA A 859 -3.17 17.13 -2.16
C ALA A 859 -4.55 17.76 -1.92
N SER A 860 -5.43 17.79 -2.93
CA SER A 860 -6.81 18.24 -2.77
C SER A 860 -7.83 17.26 -3.36
N THR A 861 -9.08 17.44 -2.98
CA THR A 861 -10.22 16.66 -3.46
C THR A 861 -11.23 17.55 -4.18
N LEU A 862 -12.10 16.92 -4.95
CA LEU A 862 -13.24 17.50 -5.65
C LEU A 862 -14.51 16.74 -5.23
N ARG A 863 -15.64 17.44 -5.10
CA ARG A 863 -16.91 16.80 -4.76
C ARG A 863 -17.51 16.19 -6.03
N LEU A 864 -17.64 14.87 -6.05
CA LEU A 864 -18.22 14.19 -7.21
C LEU A 864 -19.75 14.36 -7.23
N GLY A 865 -20.36 14.21 -6.06
CA GLY A 865 -21.81 14.34 -5.84
C GLY A 865 -22.16 13.99 -4.39
N THR A 866 -23.38 13.52 -4.18
CA THR A 866 -23.84 12.96 -2.90
C THR A 866 -24.08 11.47 -3.04
N ASP A 867 -23.79 10.73 -1.97
CA ASP A 867 -24.21 9.35 -1.84
C ASP A 867 -25.73 9.32 -1.55
N PRO A 868 -26.55 8.73 -2.44
CA PRO A 868 -28.00 8.68 -2.25
C PRO A 868 -28.42 7.87 -1.00
N ALA A 869 -27.53 7.03 -0.46
CA ALA A 869 -27.75 6.25 0.75
C ALA A 869 -27.74 7.10 2.01
N THR A 870 -26.64 7.82 2.16
CA THR A 870 -26.33 8.53 3.39
C THR A 870 -26.65 10.02 3.30
N GLY A 871 -26.88 10.54 2.08
CA GLY A 871 -26.99 11.97 1.79
C GLY A 871 -25.67 12.72 1.97
N LYS A 872 -24.56 12.03 2.20
CA LYS A 872 -23.25 12.65 2.45
C LYS A 872 -22.56 12.96 1.13
N ASP A 873 -21.77 14.04 1.13
CA ASP A 873 -20.94 14.39 -0.01
C ASP A 873 -19.86 13.32 -0.25
N VAL A 874 -19.69 12.92 -1.51
CA VAL A 874 -18.63 12.02 -1.96
C VAL A 874 -17.51 12.85 -2.56
N TRP A 875 -16.33 12.75 -1.98
CA TRP A 875 -15.13 13.46 -2.39
C TRP A 875 -14.14 12.50 -3.02
N VAL A 876 -13.55 12.90 -4.14
CA VAL A 876 -12.54 12.13 -4.87
C VAL A 876 -11.24 12.92 -5.00
N PRO A 877 -10.07 12.28 -5.06
CA PRO A 877 -8.82 12.97 -5.35
C PRO A 877 -8.92 13.76 -6.66
N PHE A 878 -8.40 14.99 -6.66
CA PHE A 878 -8.47 15.86 -7.84
C PHE A 878 -7.82 15.19 -9.08
N SER A 879 -6.69 14.52 -8.87
CA SER A 879 -5.98 13.77 -9.93
C SER A 879 -6.73 12.59 -10.52
N ASN A 880 -7.82 12.13 -9.89
CA ASN A 880 -8.56 10.95 -10.36
C ASN A 880 -9.71 11.32 -11.31
N VAL A 881 -10.08 12.60 -11.41
CA VAL A 881 -11.23 13.06 -12.20
C VAL A 881 -11.02 12.80 -13.69
N LEU A 882 -9.82 13.03 -14.20
CA LEU A 882 -9.39 12.63 -15.55
C LEU A 882 -8.00 11.99 -15.45
N PRO A 883 -7.59 11.16 -16.43
CA PRO A 883 -6.23 10.63 -16.46
C PRO A 883 -5.21 11.78 -16.57
N MET A 884 -4.32 11.90 -15.58
CA MET A 884 -3.30 12.97 -15.47
C MET A 884 -1.91 12.37 -15.26
N VAL A 885 -0.87 13.11 -15.66
CA VAL A 885 0.52 12.75 -15.32
C VAL A 885 0.71 12.74 -13.81
N HIS A 886 1.28 11.64 -13.30
CA HIS A 886 1.71 11.58 -11.92
C HIS A 886 3.07 12.27 -11.76
N PRO A 887 3.32 13.11 -10.73
CA PRO A 887 4.58 13.87 -10.65
C PRO A 887 5.84 13.00 -10.56
N ASN A 888 5.73 11.82 -9.94
CA ASN A 888 6.83 10.82 -9.93
C ASN A 888 7.25 10.38 -11.35
N ASP A 889 6.44 10.60 -12.39
CA ASP A 889 6.75 10.19 -13.77
C ASP A 889 7.41 11.30 -14.60
N PHE A 890 7.54 12.52 -14.07
CA PHE A 890 8.23 13.60 -14.78
C PHE A 890 9.71 13.29 -14.95
N VAL A 891 10.19 13.41 -16.19
CA VAL A 891 11.62 13.54 -16.45
C VAL A 891 11.97 15.03 -16.36
N VAL A 892 12.64 15.41 -15.27
CA VAL A 892 12.96 16.81 -14.98
C VAL A 892 14.27 17.21 -15.64
N GLY A 893 14.30 18.37 -16.28
CA GLY A 893 15.50 18.96 -16.87
C GLY A 893 15.32 20.47 -17.02
N GLY A 894 16.19 21.12 -17.78
CA GLY A 894 16.04 22.54 -18.07
C GLY A 894 17.35 23.31 -18.14
N TRP A 895 17.24 24.62 -18.01
CA TRP A 895 18.32 25.58 -18.23
C TRP A 895 18.56 26.43 -16.99
N ASP A 896 19.80 26.85 -16.77
CA ASP A 896 20.14 27.87 -15.78
C ASP A 896 21.38 28.63 -16.26
N ILE A 897 21.42 29.93 -15.97
CA ILE A 897 22.60 30.76 -16.27
C ILE A 897 23.80 30.38 -15.39
N SER A 898 23.58 29.63 -14.30
CA SER A 898 24.61 29.04 -13.45
C SER A 898 24.78 27.54 -13.76
N GLY A 899 26.00 27.09 -14.05
CA GLY A 899 26.34 25.71 -14.40
C GLY A 899 26.48 24.75 -13.22
N LEU A 900 26.15 25.20 -12.00
CA LEU A 900 26.17 24.33 -10.82
C LEU A 900 25.24 23.12 -11.02
N PRO A 901 25.75 21.89 -10.78
CA PRO A 901 24.91 20.69 -10.66
C PRO A 901 23.87 20.84 -9.54
N LEU A 902 22.76 20.10 -9.63
CA LEU A 902 21.62 20.37 -8.73
C LEU A 902 21.84 20.03 -7.27
N ASP A 903 22.76 19.13 -6.93
CA ASP A 903 23.17 18.91 -5.54
C ASP A 903 23.80 20.18 -4.93
N LYS A 904 24.68 20.85 -5.68
CA LYS A 904 25.32 22.11 -5.27
C LYS A 904 24.38 23.30 -5.32
N ALA A 905 23.49 23.33 -6.30
CA ALA A 905 22.45 24.35 -6.35
C ALA A 905 21.45 24.21 -5.18
N MET A 906 21.13 22.97 -4.75
CA MET A 906 20.30 22.69 -3.59
C MET A 906 20.97 23.13 -2.28
N GLU A 907 22.26 22.84 -2.09
CA GLU A 907 23.05 23.35 -0.95
C GLU A 907 23.01 24.89 -0.90
N ARG A 908 23.15 25.57 -2.05
CA ARG A 908 23.04 27.03 -2.18
C ARG A 908 21.64 27.55 -1.84
N ALA A 909 20.59 26.81 -2.18
CA ALA A 909 19.20 27.24 -1.99
C ALA A 909 18.79 27.27 -0.51
N GLN A 910 19.36 26.40 0.33
CA GLN A 910 19.11 26.32 1.78
C GLN A 910 17.61 26.20 2.14
N VAL A 911 16.86 25.41 1.37
CA VAL A 911 15.41 25.20 1.58
C VAL A 911 15.14 23.93 2.38
N LEU A 912 15.69 22.80 1.94
CA LEU A 912 15.34 21.48 2.46
C LEU A 912 16.10 21.15 3.75
N ASP A 913 15.53 20.29 4.58
CA ASP A 913 16.22 19.72 5.73
C ASP A 913 17.57 19.09 5.31
N TYR A 914 18.61 19.29 6.12
CA TYR A 914 19.96 18.83 5.78
C TYR A 914 20.04 17.30 5.57
N ASP A 915 19.33 16.51 6.39
CA ASP A 915 19.34 15.06 6.22
C ASP A 915 18.66 14.63 4.91
N LEU A 916 17.58 15.31 4.51
CA LEU A 916 16.98 15.09 3.19
C LEU A 916 17.97 15.45 2.08
N GLN A 917 18.63 16.61 2.17
CA GLN A 917 19.64 17.03 1.19
C GLN A 917 20.74 15.97 1.01
N ARG A 918 21.29 15.45 2.11
CA ARG A 918 22.31 14.39 2.09
C ARG A 918 21.82 13.15 1.34
N GLN A 919 20.58 12.73 1.58
CA GLN A 919 20.01 11.51 1.00
C GLN A 919 19.66 11.67 -0.49
N VAL A 920 19.14 12.82 -0.92
CA VAL A 920 18.85 13.06 -2.35
C VAL A 920 20.08 13.49 -3.15
N GLN A 921 21.18 13.84 -2.48
CA GLN A 921 22.40 14.35 -3.11
C GLN A 921 22.89 13.51 -4.30
N PRO A 922 23.00 12.16 -4.21
CA PRO A 922 23.52 11.36 -5.31
C PRO A 922 22.67 11.47 -6.57
N LEU A 923 21.35 11.50 -6.41
CA LEU A 923 20.38 11.62 -7.50
C LEU A 923 20.38 13.04 -8.10
N MET A 924 20.52 14.06 -7.25
CA MET A 924 20.57 15.46 -7.67
C MET A 924 21.87 15.78 -8.45
N ALA A 925 22.99 15.15 -8.10
CA ALA A 925 24.28 15.36 -8.76
C ALA A 925 24.31 14.90 -10.23
N GLU A 926 23.42 13.97 -10.60
CA GLU A 926 23.27 13.48 -11.99
C GLU A 926 22.63 14.53 -12.91
N ILE A 927 21.91 15.50 -12.35
CA ILE A 927 21.18 16.51 -13.11
C ILE A 927 21.98 17.80 -13.18
N LYS A 928 22.26 18.25 -14.40
CA LYS A 928 22.98 19.50 -14.69
C LYS A 928 22.14 20.41 -15.57
N PRO A 929 22.03 21.71 -15.26
CA PRO A 929 21.34 22.65 -16.13
C PRO A 929 22.04 22.79 -17.49
N MET A 930 21.26 22.83 -18.55
CA MET A 930 21.72 23.28 -19.88
C MET A 930 22.06 24.78 -19.84
N ALA A 931 22.96 25.21 -20.72
CA ALA A 931 23.33 26.62 -20.83
C ALA A 931 22.12 27.48 -21.25
N SER A 932 21.86 28.57 -20.54
CA SER A 932 20.67 29.41 -20.77
C SER A 932 20.97 30.70 -21.53
N VAL A 933 19.92 31.39 -21.97
CA VAL A 933 20.03 32.74 -22.54
C VAL A 933 20.19 33.75 -21.41
N TYR A 934 21.21 34.62 -21.50
CA TYR A 934 21.45 35.69 -20.53
C TYR A 934 21.58 37.05 -21.24
N TYR A 935 20.63 37.95 -21.00
CA TYR A 935 20.69 39.35 -21.42
C TYR A 935 20.76 40.24 -20.17
N PRO A 936 21.92 40.85 -19.84
CA PRO A 936 22.14 41.54 -18.57
C PRO A 936 21.12 42.64 -18.23
N ASP A 937 20.60 43.36 -19.22
CA ASP A 937 19.64 44.46 -19.00
C ASP A 937 18.28 44.01 -18.43
N PHE A 938 17.91 42.74 -18.63
CA PHE A 938 16.59 42.25 -18.25
C PHE A 938 16.47 41.85 -16.78
N ILE A 939 17.56 41.43 -16.14
CA ILE A 939 17.58 41.04 -14.71
C ILE A 939 18.46 42.01 -13.90
N ALA A 940 18.51 41.84 -12.58
CA ALA A 940 19.34 42.71 -11.76
C ALA A 940 20.84 42.51 -12.08
N SER A 941 21.62 43.60 -12.11
CA SER A 941 23.07 43.53 -12.41
C SER A 941 23.84 42.67 -11.40
N ASN A 942 23.29 42.50 -10.20
CA ASN A 942 23.85 41.63 -9.16
C ASN A 942 23.79 40.12 -9.48
N GLN A 943 23.21 39.74 -10.62
CA GLN A 943 23.20 38.37 -11.12
C GLN A 943 24.38 38.07 -12.06
N GLU A 944 25.19 39.08 -12.43
CA GLU A 944 26.31 38.93 -13.38
C GLU A 944 27.31 37.85 -12.94
N GLU A 945 27.71 37.84 -11.66
CA GLU A 945 28.64 36.84 -11.11
C GLU A 945 28.08 35.41 -11.13
N ARG A 946 26.76 35.24 -11.23
CA ARG A 946 26.09 33.93 -11.29
C ARG A 946 26.04 33.35 -12.70
N ALA A 947 26.23 34.18 -13.74
CA ALA A 947 26.03 33.80 -15.13
C ALA A 947 27.29 33.18 -15.77
N ASP A 948 27.61 31.93 -15.40
CA ASP A 948 28.77 31.17 -15.92
C ASP A 948 28.40 30.09 -16.97
N ASN A 949 27.11 29.87 -17.22
CA ASN A 949 26.57 28.82 -18.09
C ASN A 949 25.57 29.39 -19.10
N VAL A 950 26.10 30.11 -20.09
CA VAL A 950 25.31 30.89 -21.05
C VAL A 950 25.51 30.41 -22.49
N ILE A 951 24.45 30.48 -23.30
CA ILE A 951 24.55 30.26 -24.74
C ILE A 951 25.37 31.41 -25.34
N PRO A 952 26.43 31.14 -26.13
CA PRO A 952 27.34 32.17 -26.61
C PRO A 952 26.71 33.02 -27.71
N GLY A 953 27.10 34.30 -27.75
CA GLY A 953 26.69 35.25 -28.78
C GLY A 953 25.57 36.20 -28.34
N SER A 954 25.20 37.11 -29.24
CA SER A 954 24.12 38.09 -29.03
C SER A 954 23.01 37.99 -30.08
N ASP A 955 23.11 37.02 -30.99
CA ASP A 955 22.13 36.79 -32.04
C ASP A 955 20.91 36.06 -31.45
N LYS A 956 19.82 36.81 -31.28
CA LYS A 956 18.60 36.30 -30.65
C LYS A 956 17.93 35.22 -31.50
N LYS A 957 18.09 35.22 -32.83
CA LYS A 957 17.59 34.16 -33.71
C LYS A 957 18.35 32.86 -33.49
N ALA A 958 19.68 32.93 -33.38
CA ALA A 958 20.50 31.77 -33.06
C ALA A 958 20.12 31.18 -31.69
N HIS A 959 19.81 32.03 -30.70
CA HIS A 959 19.33 31.57 -29.39
C HIS A 959 17.99 30.85 -29.48
N VAL A 960 17.01 31.34 -30.26
CA VAL A 960 15.75 30.60 -30.49
C VAL A 960 16.04 29.20 -31.05
N GLU A 961 16.85 29.11 -32.10
CA GLU A 961 17.15 27.81 -32.73
C GLU A 961 17.91 26.84 -31.81
N GLN A 962 18.81 27.35 -30.96
CA GLN A 962 19.47 26.53 -29.95
C GLN A 962 18.47 25.98 -28.93
N LEU A 963 17.57 26.80 -28.39
CA LEU A 963 16.56 26.34 -27.43
C LEU A 963 15.59 25.32 -28.06
N ARG A 964 15.20 25.54 -29.32
CA ARG A 964 14.40 24.57 -30.09
C ARG A 964 15.13 23.24 -30.26
N LYS A 965 16.44 23.27 -30.49
CA LYS A 965 17.28 22.07 -30.55
C LYS A 965 17.33 21.37 -29.19
N ASP A 966 17.54 22.11 -28.10
CA ASP A 966 17.59 21.56 -26.74
C ASP A 966 16.28 20.84 -26.37
N ILE A 967 15.11 21.42 -26.70
CA ILE A 967 13.80 20.81 -26.48
C ILE A 967 13.70 19.47 -27.25
N ARG A 968 14.07 19.45 -28.53
CA ARG A 968 14.02 18.24 -29.37
C ARG A 968 15.00 17.18 -28.89
N ASP A 969 16.22 17.58 -28.54
CA ASP A 969 17.26 16.69 -28.05
C ASP A 969 16.82 16.06 -26.72
N PHE A 970 16.35 16.86 -25.76
CA PHE A 970 15.85 16.36 -24.48
C PHE A 970 14.68 15.40 -24.65
N LYS A 971 13.73 15.74 -25.53
CA LYS A 971 12.58 14.87 -25.86
C LYS A 971 13.05 13.53 -26.43
N SER A 972 13.99 13.55 -27.38
CA SER A 972 14.50 12.34 -28.04
C SER A 972 15.36 11.46 -27.12
N GLN A 973 16.29 12.05 -26.37
CA GLN A 973 17.20 11.34 -25.46
C GLN A 973 16.45 10.59 -24.36
N ASN A 974 15.35 11.17 -23.88
CA ASN A 974 14.54 10.60 -22.81
C ASN A 974 13.31 9.82 -23.32
N GLN A 975 13.13 9.70 -24.65
CA GLN A 975 12.01 9.02 -25.30
C GLN A 975 10.65 9.56 -24.83
N LEU A 976 10.51 10.88 -24.79
CA LEU A 976 9.32 11.56 -24.27
C LEU A 976 8.27 11.78 -25.37
N ASP A 977 7.02 11.54 -25.04
CA ASP A 977 5.87 11.83 -25.91
C ASP A 977 5.56 13.34 -25.90
N GLN A 978 5.71 13.99 -24.73
CA GLN A 978 5.37 15.39 -24.49
C GLN A 978 6.42 16.11 -23.64
N VAL A 979 6.55 17.43 -23.80
CA VAL A 979 7.38 18.29 -22.96
C VAL A 979 6.59 19.53 -22.56
N VAL A 980 6.63 19.88 -21.27
CA VAL A 980 6.11 21.16 -20.76
C VAL A 980 7.26 22.00 -20.24
N VAL A 981 7.29 23.27 -20.63
CA VAL A 981 8.32 24.23 -20.21
C VAL A 981 7.73 25.22 -19.23
N VAL A 982 8.40 25.41 -18.08
CA VAL A 982 7.96 26.36 -17.05
C VAL A 982 9.10 27.31 -16.69
N TRP A 983 8.83 28.61 -16.78
CA TRP A 983 9.76 29.64 -16.33
C TRP A 983 9.70 29.80 -14.82
N THR A 984 10.81 29.54 -14.14
CA THR A 984 10.98 29.76 -12.70
C THR A 984 12.32 30.48 -12.39
N ALA A 985 12.90 31.13 -13.39
CA ALA A 985 14.13 31.90 -13.27
C ALA A 985 13.86 33.28 -12.64
N ASN A 986 14.92 34.07 -12.55
CA ASN A 986 14.87 35.45 -12.08
C ASN A 986 13.73 36.25 -12.73
N THR A 987 13.08 37.08 -11.92
CA THR A 987 12.12 38.07 -12.41
C THR A 987 12.83 39.04 -13.35
N GLU A 988 12.33 39.17 -14.57
CA GLU A 988 12.81 40.18 -15.52
C GLU A 988 12.08 41.51 -15.33
N ARG A 989 12.65 42.61 -15.83
CA ARG A 989 11.91 43.85 -16.07
C ARG A 989 10.82 43.62 -17.11
N TYR A 990 9.84 44.52 -17.16
CA TYR A 990 8.91 44.56 -18.30
C TYR A 990 9.62 44.98 -19.58
N SER A 991 9.25 44.35 -20.69
CA SER A 991 9.52 44.85 -22.04
C SER A 991 8.52 45.95 -22.41
N GLU A 992 8.98 46.98 -23.10
CA GLU A 992 8.10 48.01 -23.67
C GLU A 992 7.31 47.42 -24.84
N ILE A 993 6.02 47.75 -24.93
CA ILE A 993 5.19 47.39 -26.09
C ILE A 993 5.36 48.46 -27.15
N VAL A 994 6.11 48.14 -28.21
CA VAL A 994 6.49 49.08 -29.27
C VAL A 994 5.81 48.66 -30.57
N PRO A 995 4.92 49.51 -31.15
CA PRO A 995 4.31 49.26 -32.44
C PRO A 995 5.37 49.01 -33.53
N GLY A 996 5.17 47.97 -34.35
CA GLY A 996 6.14 47.56 -35.37
C GLY A 996 7.26 46.64 -34.87
N VAL A 997 7.36 46.38 -33.55
CA VAL A 997 8.40 45.53 -32.94
C VAL A 997 7.81 44.28 -32.30
N ASN A 998 6.91 44.40 -31.33
CA ASN A 998 6.40 43.25 -30.55
C ASN A 998 4.86 43.25 -30.37
N ASP A 999 4.19 44.05 -31.19
CA ASP A 999 2.73 44.22 -31.27
C ASP A 999 2.02 43.17 -32.14
N THR A 1000 2.73 42.54 -33.08
CA THR A 1000 2.21 41.43 -33.91
C THR A 1000 3.22 40.29 -34.01
N ALA A 1001 2.76 39.09 -34.37
CA ALA A 1001 3.62 37.91 -34.49
C ALA A 1001 4.73 38.12 -35.55
N ASP A 1002 4.41 38.70 -36.70
CA ASP A 1002 5.39 38.95 -37.76
C ASP A 1002 6.42 40.01 -37.34
N ASN A 1003 5.98 41.03 -36.61
CA ASN A 1003 6.88 42.06 -36.10
C ASN A 1003 7.82 41.46 -35.06
N LEU A 1004 7.30 40.64 -34.13
CA LEU A 1004 8.08 39.99 -33.09
C LEU A 1004 9.15 39.08 -33.67
N LEU A 1005 8.80 38.26 -34.67
CA LEU A 1005 9.76 37.40 -35.35
C LEU A 1005 10.85 38.23 -36.04
N ARG A 1006 10.50 39.32 -36.75
CA ARG A 1006 11.51 40.22 -37.34
C ARG A 1006 12.38 40.90 -36.28
N ALA A 1007 11.82 41.27 -35.13
CA ALA A 1007 12.57 41.84 -34.02
C ALA A 1007 13.60 40.84 -33.45
N VAL A 1008 13.27 39.55 -33.41
CA VAL A 1008 14.23 38.48 -33.07
C VAL A 1008 15.34 38.39 -34.12
N GLU A 1009 15.01 38.41 -35.41
CA GLU A 1009 16.01 38.38 -36.49
C GLU A 1009 16.96 39.58 -36.46
N GLN A 1010 16.47 40.73 -36.01
CA GLN A 1010 17.26 41.96 -35.85
C GLN A 1010 17.92 42.08 -34.46
N SER A 1011 17.74 41.09 -33.59
CA SER A 1011 18.24 41.09 -32.21
C SER A 1011 17.82 42.35 -31.40
N HIS A 1012 16.60 42.83 -31.61
CA HIS A 1012 16.08 44.06 -31.02
C HIS A 1012 16.12 44.04 -29.48
N GLU A 1013 16.45 45.17 -28.85
CA GLU A 1013 16.71 45.27 -27.41
C GLU A 1013 15.53 44.81 -26.53
N GLU A 1014 14.30 45.20 -26.86
CA GLU A 1014 13.06 44.85 -26.12
C GLU A 1014 12.58 43.39 -26.25
N VAL A 1015 13.36 42.52 -26.90
CA VAL A 1015 13.08 41.06 -26.91
C VAL A 1015 13.80 40.39 -25.75
N SER A 1016 13.08 40.02 -24.69
CA SER A 1016 13.66 39.44 -23.47
C SER A 1016 14.09 37.97 -23.67
N PRO A 1017 14.94 37.41 -22.78
CA PRO A 1017 15.18 35.98 -22.74
C PRO A 1017 13.89 35.17 -22.60
N SER A 1018 12.98 35.54 -21.70
CA SER A 1018 11.69 34.85 -21.56
C SER A 1018 10.85 34.84 -22.85
N THR A 1019 10.85 35.93 -23.64
CA THR A 1019 10.18 35.96 -24.95
C THR A 1019 10.85 35.01 -25.95
N ILE A 1020 12.17 34.89 -25.93
CA ILE A 1020 12.92 33.92 -26.77
C ILE A 1020 12.56 32.47 -26.42
N PHE A 1021 12.45 32.15 -25.12
CA PHE A 1021 11.96 30.84 -24.67
C PHE A 1021 10.51 30.59 -25.10
N ALA A 1022 9.62 31.58 -24.94
CA ALA A 1022 8.23 31.46 -25.36
C ALA A 1022 8.11 31.17 -26.86
N ILE A 1023 8.86 31.90 -27.70
CA ILE A 1023 8.90 31.67 -29.16
C ILE A 1023 9.40 30.26 -29.48
N ALA A 1024 10.52 29.83 -28.86
CA ALA A 1024 11.05 28.49 -29.09
C ALA A 1024 10.03 27.39 -28.74
N CYS A 1025 9.34 27.53 -27.62
CA CYS A 1025 8.32 26.58 -27.18
C CYS A 1025 7.08 26.58 -28.10
N ILE A 1026 6.61 27.75 -28.53
CA ILE A 1026 5.50 27.89 -29.48
C ILE A 1026 5.84 27.19 -30.81
N LEU A 1027 7.06 27.38 -31.32
CA LEU A 1027 7.51 26.78 -32.58
C LEU A 1027 7.72 25.26 -32.48
N GLU A 1028 8.04 24.74 -31.29
CA GLU A 1028 8.13 23.29 -31.03
C GLU A 1028 6.81 22.68 -30.52
N ASN A 1029 5.74 23.48 -30.42
CA ASN A 1029 4.45 23.10 -29.85
C ASN A 1029 4.55 22.48 -28.43
N ALA A 1030 5.48 22.99 -27.62
CA ALA A 1030 5.61 22.64 -26.21
C ALA A 1030 4.85 23.69 -25.37
N PRO A 1031 3.96 23.30 -24.45
CA PRO A 1031 3.30 24.27 -23.58
C PRO A 1031 4.32 25.09 -22.77
N TYR A 1032 4.19 26.41 -22.78
CA TYR A 1032 5.09 27.33 -22.08
C TYR A 1032 4.36 28.14 -21.02
N ILE A 1033 4.76 27.94 -19.75
CA ILE A 1033 4.14 28.58 -18.61
C ILE A 1033 5.11 29.58 -17.97
N ASN A 1034 4.71 30.84 -17.85
CA ASN A 1034 5.48 31.88 -17.18
C ASN A 1034 5.15 31.95 -15.68
N GLY A 1035 6.05 31.43 -14.83
CA GLY A 1035 5.93 31.50 -13.38
C GLY A 1035 6.45 32.81 -12.76
N ALA A 1036 6.87 33.79 -13.56
CA ALA A 1036 7.42 35.07 -13.10
C ALA A 1036 6.59 36.27 -13.62
N PRO A 1037 6.73 37.49 -13.06
CA PRO A 1037 5.79 38.59 -13.31
C PRO A 1037 6.08 39.43 -14.55
N GLN A 1038 7.19 39.23 -15.26
CA GLN A 1038 7.45 39.99 -16.48
C GLN A 1038 6.41 39.69 -17.55
N ASN A 1039 6.15 40.67 -18.43
CA ASN A 1039 5.20 40.58 -19.54
C ASN A 1039 5.78 39.80 -20.74
N THR A 1040 6.21 38.56 -20.51
CA THR A 1040 6.75 37.65 -21.54
C THR A 1040 5.84 37.59 -22.77
N PHE A 1041 4.54 37.54 -22.53
CA PHE A 1041 3.48 37.41 -23.53
C PHE A 1041 3.03 38.77 -24.08
N VAL A 1042 3.96 39.47 -24.72
CA VAL A 1042 3.66 40.65 -25.56
C VAL A 1042 2.61 40.30 -26.63
N PRO A 1043 1.86 41.27 -27.19
CA PRO A 1043 0.78 40.97 -28.14
C PRO A 1043 1.22 40.09 -29.31
N GLY A 1044 2.42 40.30 -29.84
CA GLY A 1044 2.97 39.45 -30.89
C GLY A 1044 3.25 38.00 -30.47
N ALA A 1045 3.57 37.74 -29.20
CA ALA A 1045 3.76 36.39 -28.69
C ALA A 1045 2.43 35.66 -28.51
N VAL A 1046 1.38 36.38 -28.07
CA VAL A 1046 0.01 35.85 -27.99
C VAL A 1046 -0.49 35.49 -29.40
N GLU A 1047 -0.35 36.42 -30.36
CA GLU A 1047 -0.74 36.16 -31.75
C GLU A 1047 0.05 35.00 -32.36
N LEU A 1048 1.35 34.87 -32.06
CA LEU A 1048 2.17 33.74 -32.52
C LEU A 1048 1.65 32.41 -31.96
N ALA A 1049 1.31 32.36 -30.66
CA ALA A 1049 0.74 31.17 -30.04
C ALA A 1049 -0.63 30.80 -30.64
N GLU A 1050 -1.46 31.79 -31.00
CA GLU A 1050 -2.73 31.57 -31.71
C GLU A 1050 -2.50 30.98 -33.11
N ARG A 1051 -1.57 31.55 -33.88
CA ARG A 1051 -1.23 31.06 -35.24
C ARG A 1051 -0.75 29.61 -35.23
N HIS A 1052 0.02 29.22 -34.22
CA HIS A 1052 0.57 27.87 -34.08
C HIS A 1052 -0.34 26.92 -33.28
N LYS A 1053 -1.46 27.40 -32.72
CA LYS A 1053 -2.31 26.64 -31.77
C LYS A 1053 -1.51 26.04 -30.59
N ALA A 1054 -0.44 26.72 -30.18
CA ALA A 1054 0.42 26.32 -29.08
C ALA A 1054 -0.07 26.91 -27.75
N PHE A 1055 0.17 26.22 -26.64
CA PHE A 1055 -0.31 26.66 -25.34
C PHE A 1055 0.68 27.55 -24.59
N ILE A 1056 0.14 28.64 -24.06
CA ILE A 1056 0.83 29.57 -23.18
C ILE A 1056 -0.02 29.84 -21.93
N GLY A 1057 0.64 30.08 -20.80
CA GLY A 1057 -0.03 30.43 -19.55
C GLY A 1057 0.89 31.22 -18.62
N GLY A 1058 0.31 32.03 -17.74
CA GLY A 1058 1.04 32.95 -16.87
C GLY A 1058 0.09 33.97 -16.25
N ASP A 1059 0.53 34.95 -15.47
CA ASP A 1059 1.91 35.22 -15.06
C ASP A 1059 2.06 35.23 -13.52
N ASP A 1060 3.29 34.94 -13.06
CA ASP A 1060 3.76 34.95 -11.67
C ASP A 1060 3.08 33.95 -10.71
N LEU A 1061 3.84 33.04 -10.09
CA LEU A 1061 3.30 32.03 -9.18
C LEU A 1061 2.51 32.62 -8.01
N LYS A 1062 1.25 32.25 -7.80
CA LYS A 1062 0.41 32.71 -6.68
C LYS A 1062 0.72 31.97 -5.38
N THR A 1063 1.86 32.29 -4.75
CA THR A 1063 2.28 31.74 -3.44
C THR A 1063 1.82 32.59 -2.25
N GLY A 1064 1.78 31.98 -1.06
CA GLY A 1064 1.69 32.61 0.26
C GLY A 1064 0.74 33.81 0.37
N GLN A 1065 1.31 35.02 0.42
CA GLN A 1065 0.59 36.29 0.66
C GLN A 1065 -0.51 36.58 -0.38
N THR A 1066 -0.19 36.53 -1.68
CA THR A 1066 -1.16 36.93 -2.70
C THR A 1066 -2.31 35.94 -2.80
N LYS A 1067 -2.03 34.64 -2.56
CA LYS A 1067 -3.06 33.58 -2.50
C LYS A 1067 -4.07 33.87 -1.37
N VAL A 1068 -3.58 34.21 -0.18
CA VAL A 1068 -4.43 34.61 0.96
C VAL A 1068 -5.18 35.92 0.66
N LYS A 1069 -4.50 36.93 0.09
CA LYS A 1069 -5.13 38.21 -0.28
C LYS A 1069 -6.32 38.02 -1.23
N SER A 1070 -6.19 37.17 -2.25
CA SER A 1070 -7.29 36.90 -3.19
C SER A 1070 -8.50 36.24 -2.54
N VAL A 1071 -8.33 35.55 -1.40
CA VAL A 1071 -9.44 34.98 -0.61
C VAL A 1071 -10.04 36.04 0.30
N LEU A 1072 -9.21 36.80 1.01
CA LEU A 1072 -9.67 37.81 1.96
C LEU A 1072 -10.38 38.99 1.28
N ALA A 1073 -9.86 39.46 0.15
CA ALA A 1073 -10.49 40.54 -0.61
C ALA A 1073 -11.89 40.14 -1.09
N GLU A 1074 -12.03 38.92 -1.63
CA GLU A 1074 -13.32 38.37 -2.02
C GLU A 1074 -14.27 38.25 -0.81
N TYR A 1075 -13.80 37.65 0.29
CA TYR A 1075 -14.60 37.50 1.51
C TYR A 1075 -15.15 38.83 2.03
N LEU A 1076 -14.29 39.85 2.17
CA LEU A 1076 -14.68 41.14 2.72
C LEU A 1076 -15.71 41.83 1.82
N VAL A 1077 -15.45 41.90 0.51
CA VAL A 1077 -16.35 42.59 -0.43
C VAL A 1077 -17.68 41.86 -0.56
N ASN A 1078 -17.69 40.52 -0.63
CA ASN A 1078 -18.93 39.73 -0.70
C ASN A 1078 -19.71 39.76 0.61
N ALA A 1079 -19.05 39.98 1.74
CA ALA A 1079 -19.72 40.21 3.03
C ALA A 1079 -20.28 41.64 3.17
N GLY A 1080 -20.16 42.50 2.16
CA GLY A 1080 -20.61 43.89 2.21
C GLY A 1080 -19.71 44.81 3.06
N ILE A 1081 -18.49 44.37 3.36
CA ILE A 1081 -17.47 45.15 4.08
C ILE A 1081 -16.60 45.85 3.02
N LYS A 1082 -16.34 47.15 3.20
CA LYS A 1082 -15.58 47.94 2.22
C LYS A 1082 -14.12 48.09 2.64
N PRO A 1083 -13.17 47.32 2.08
CA PRO A 1083 -11.75 47.64 2.19
C PRO A 1083 -11.47 49.09 1.79
N LEU A 1084 -10.82 49.83 2.69
CA LEU A 1084 -10.33 51.20 2.44
C LEU A 1084 -8.83 51.22 2.18
N SER A 1085 -8.08 50.35 2.85
CA SER A 1085 -6.63 50.24 2.69
C SER A 1085 -6.17 48.79 2.84
N ILE A 1086 -5.19 48.40 2.03
CA ILE A 1086 -4.48 47.12 2.04
C ILE A 1086 -2.98 47.42 1.96
N ALA A 1087 -2.26 47.30 3.07
CA ALA A 1087 -0.81 47.48 3.09
C ALA A 1087 -0.10 46.13 3.23
N SER A 1088 0.65 45.72 2.21
CA SER A 1088 1.29 44.40 2.10
C SER A 1088 2.81 44.51 2.08
N TYR A 1089 3.44 44.16 3.19
CA TYR A 1089 4.90 44.14 3.35
C TYR A 1089 5.44 42.72 3.19
N ASN A 1090 6.62 42.60 2.62
CA ASN A 1090 7.33 41.33 2.48
C ASN A 1090 8.84 41.54 2.67
N HIS A 1091 9.50 40.58 3.29
CA HIS A 1091 10.95 40.46 3.20
C HIS A 1091 11.41 39.01 3.10
N LEU A 1092 12.49 38.79 2.35
CA LEU A 1092 13.08 37.49 2.05
C LEU A 1092 14.58 37.64 1.74
N GLY A 1093 15.37 36.59 1.97
CA GLY A 1093 16.84 36.60 1.91
C GLY A 1093 17.46 35.71 0.83
N ASN A 1094 16.63 35.00 0.06
CA ASN A 1094 17.05 34.16 -1.07
C ASN A 1094 17.37 34.98 -2.33
N ASN A 1095 17.73 34.31 -3.42
CA ASN A 1095 18.11 34.97 -4.68
C ASN A 1095 16.95 35.73 -5.35
N ASP A 1096 15.69 35.33 -5.11
CA ASP A 1096 14.53 36.10 -5.60
C ASP A 1096 14.50 37.48 -4.92
N GLY A 1097 14.63 37.53 -3.59
CA GLY A 1097 14.77 38.79 -2.86
C GLY A 1097 15.96 39.63 -3.33
N TYR A 1098 17.09 38.98 -3.62
CA TYR A 1098 18.29 39.68 -4.08
C TYR A 1098 18.10 40.31 -5.46
N ASN A 1099 17.47 39.61 -6.40
CA ASN A 1099 17.13 40.15 -7.72
C ASN A 1099 16.06 41.26 -7.64
N LEU A 1100 15.04 41.07 -6.80
CA LEU A 1100 13.97 42.05 -6.57
C LEU A 1100 14.42 43.29 -5.77
N SER A 1101 15.67 43.35 -5.30
CA SER A 1101 16.23 44.56 -4.70
C SER A 1101 16.43 45.69 -5.71
N SER A 1102 16.49 45.36 -7.01
CA SER A 1102 16.52 46.33 -8.11
C SER A 1102 15.11 46.83 -8.48
N GLN A 1103 14.98 48.14 -8.70
CA GLN A 1103 13.69 48.81 -8.91
C GLN A 1103 12.93 48.30 -10.14
N ARG A 1104 13.61 48.00 -11.26
CA ARG A 1104 12.97 47.56 -12.52
C ARG A 1104 12.33 46.17 -12.35
N GLN A 1105 13.02 45.26 -11.66
CA GLN A 1105 12.52 43.92 -11.36
C GLN A 1105 11.44 43.95 -10.27
N PHE A 1106 11.60 44.78 -9.24
CA PHE A 1106 10.56 45.02 -8.24
C PHE A 1106 9.26 45.52 -8.89
N ARG A 1107 9.35 46.45 -9.85
CA ARG A 1107 8.18 47.01 -10.54
C ARG A 1107 7.33 45.93 -11.22
N SER A 1108 7.94 44.92 -11.84
CA SER A 1108 7.21 43.79 -12.40
C SER A 1108 6.36 43.09 -11.34
N LYS A 1109 6.97 42.78 -10.18
CA LYS A 1109 6.31 42.12 -9.05
C LYS A 1109 5.26 42.98 -8.35
N GLU A 1110 5.48 44.29 -8.32
CA GLU A 1110 4.54 45.27 -7.75
C GLU A 1110 3.24 45.29 -8.56
N ILE A 1111 3.34 45.33 -9.89
CA ILE A 1111 2.19 45.32 -10.81
C ILE A 1111 1.35 44.06 -10.58
N SER A 1112 1.95 42.86 -10.66
CA SER A 1112 1.21 41.59 -10.51
C SER A 1112 0.56 41.42 -9.13
N LYS A 1113 1.18 41.95 -8.06
CA LYS A 1113 0.62 41.89 -6.71
C LYS A 1113 -0.50 42.91 -6.47
N SER A 1114 -0.50 44.02 -7.22
CA SER A 1114 -1.43 45.14 -7.02
C SER A 1114 -2.80 44.88 -7.64
N SER A 1115 -2.85 44.23 -8.80
CA SER A 1115 -4.07 44.02 -9.60
C SER A 1115 -5.05 43.01 -9.02
N VAL A 1116 -4.63 42.19 -8.05
CA VAL A 1116 -5.39 41.03 -7.54
C VAL A 1116 -6.70 41.39 -6.83
N VAL A 1117 -6.96 42.67 -6.54
CA VAL A 1117 -8.18 43.16 -5.87
C VAL A 1117 -9.10 43.93 -6.80
N ASP A 1118 -8.66 44.22 -8.03
CA ASP A 1118 -9.35 45.14 -8.94
C ASP A 1118 -10.73 44.61 -9.36
N ASP A 1119 -10.83 43.34 -9.72
CA ASP A 1119 -12.08 42.70 -10.16
C ASP A 1119 -13.13 42.63 -9.05
N MET A 1120 -12.71 42.45 -7.79
CA MET A 1120 -13.62 42.46 -6.64
C MET A 1120 -14.16 43.86 -6.34
N CYS A 1121 -13.33 44.90 -6.46
CA CYS A 1121 -13.79 46.28 -6.32
C CYS A 1121 -14.80 46.65 -7.43
N GLU A 1122 -14.52 46.26 -8.67
CA GLU A 1122 -15.39 46.52 -9.83
C GLU A 1122 -16.71 45.75 -9.76
N ALA A 1123 -16.72 44.56 -9.15
CA ALA A 1123 -17.93 43.76 -8.98
C ALA A 1123 -18.98 44.37 -8.02
N ASN A 1124 -18.60 45.31 -7.14
CA ASN A 1124 -19.50 45.85 -6.12
C ASN A 1124 -19.61 47.38 -6.15
N HIS A 1125 -20.47 47.88 -7.05
CA HIS A 1125 -20.75 49.31 -7.24
C HIS A 1125 -21.46 49.99 -6.05
N LEU A 1126 -21.95 49.22 -5.06
CA LEU A 1126 -22.54 49.76 -3.84
C LEU A 1126 -21.47 50.23 -2.85
N LEU A 1127 -20.33 49.52 -2.82
CA LEU A 1127 -19.20 49.86 -1.95
C LEU A 1127 -18.23 50.81 -2.65
N TYR A 1128 -17.97 50.59 -3.94
CA TYR A 1128 -17.00 51.36 -4.72
C TYR A 1128 -17.68 52.09 -5.87
N LYS A 1129 -17.37 53.38 -6.07
CA LYS A 1129 -17.87 54.11 -7.24
C LYS A 1129 -17.28 53.49 -8.52
N PRO A 1130 -18.13 53.15 -9.52
CA PRO A 1130 -17.65 52.61 -10.78
C PRO A 1130 -16.83 53.65 -11.55
N GLY A 1131 -15.94 53.16 -12.41
CA GLY A 1131 -15.23 54.01 -13.37
C GLY A 1131 -16.16 54.57 -14.46
N LYS A 1132 -15.61 55.39 -15.35
CA LYS A 1132 -16.26 55.81 -16.59
C LYS A 1132 -15.57 55.17 -17.79
N THR A 1133 -16.38 54.71 -18.74
CA THR A 1133 -15.96 54.09 -19.99
C THR A 1133 -16.59 54.84 -21.16
N GLU A 1134 -15.81 55.12 -22.21
CA GLU A 1134 -16.31 55.57 -23.52
C GLU A 1134 -15.99 54.49 -24.55
N GLY A 1135 -17.01 53.82 -25.07
CA GLY A 1135 -16.81 52.65 -25.92
C GLY A 1135 -16.18 51.47 -25.16
N LYS A 1136 -15.09 50.91 -25.70
CA LYS A 1136 -14.32 49.82 -25.06
C LYS A 1136 -13.16 50.32 -24.19
N GLU A 1137 -12.91 51.63 -24.13
CA GLU A 1137 -11.81 52.21 -23.35
C GLU A 1137 -12.30 52.78 -22.02
N VAL A 1138 -11.58 52.45 -20.95
CA VAL A 1138 -11.79 53.02 -19.60
C VAL A 1138 -11.17 54.42 -19.58
N THR A 1139 -12.01 55.46 -19.51
CA THR A 1139 -11.57 56.86 -19.49
C THR A 1139 -11.32 57.39 -18.08
N VAL A 1140 -11.99 56.81 -17.06
CA VAL A 1140 -11.76 57.09 -15.63
C VAL A 1140 -11.79 55.78 -14.84
N LYS A 1141 -10.73 55.47 -14.08
CA LYS A 1141 -10.69 54.28 -13.21
C LYS A 1141 -11.71 54.40 -12.06
N GLY A 1142 -12.30 53.28 -11.66
CA GLY A 1142 -13.20 53.21 -10.51
C GLY A 1142 -12.50 53.45 -9.17
N GLU A 1143 -13.29 53.67 -8.11
CA GLU A 1143 -12.80 53.78 -6.74
C GLU A 1143 -12.17 52.45 -6.29
N ARG A 1144 -11.03 52.54 -5.61
CA ARG A 1144 -10.25 51.40 -5.13
C ARG A 1144 -9.68 51.71 -3.74
N PRO A 1145 -9.39 50.71 -2.90
CA PRO A 1145 -8.68 50.93 -1.65
C PRO A 1145 -7.26 51.45 -1.90
N ASP A 1146 -6.70 52.17 -0.92
CA ASP A 1146 -5.27 52.43 -0.88
C ASP A 1146 -4.54 51.08 -0.84
N HIS A 1147 -3.68 50.80 -1.83
CA HIS A 1147 -2.99 49.51 -1.93
C HIS A 1147 -1.48 49.73 -2.03
N CYS A 1148 -0.74 49.33 -1.00
CA CYS A 1148 0.70 49.47 -0.92
C CYS A 1148 1.37 48.09 -0.90
N ILE A 1149 2.39 47.90 -1.73
CA ILE A 1149 3.17 46.66 -1.78
C ILE A 1149 4.63 46.99 -1.56
N VAL A 1150 5.25 46.29 -0.61
CA VAL A 1150 6.68 46.44 -0.29
C VAL A 1150 7.33 45.07 -0.30
N ILE A 1151 8.51 44.99 -0.93
CA ILE A 1151 9.40 43.81 -0.87
C ILE A 1151 10.79 44.33 -0.49
N LYS A 1152 11.41 43.73 0.53
CA LYS A 1152 12.78 44.05 0.96
C LYS A 1152 13.65 42.81 1.00
N TYR A 1153 14.89 42.99 0.56
CA TYR A 1153 15.92 41.96 0.67
C TYR A 1153 16.51 41.96 2.08
N ILE A 1154 16.35 40.85 2.80
CA ILE A 1154 16.92 40.65 4.15
C ILE A 1154 17.60 39.27 4.16
N PRO A 1155 18.92 39.19 3.95
CA PRO A 1155 19.63 37.92 3.80
C PRO A 1155 19.38 36.91 4.93
N ALA A 1156 19.25 37.41 6.18
CA ALA A 1156 19.17 36.58 7.38
C ALA A 1156 17.97 35.62 7.42
N VAL A 1157 16.90 35.88 6.67
CA VAL A 1157 15.72 35.00 6.66
C VAL A 1157 15.77 33.93 5.57
N GLY A 1158 16.78 33.95 4.68
CA GLY A 1158 16.91 32.96 3.61
C GLY A 1158 15.64 32.81 2.77
N ASP A 1159 15.19 31.57 2.56
CA ASP A 1159 13.94 31.26 1.84
C ASP A 1159 12.66 31.46 2.68
N GLN A 1160 12.80 31.68 4.00
CA GLN A 1160 11.68 31.93 4.91
C GLN A 1160 11.18 33.36 4.77
N LYS A 1161 10.36 33.56 3.73
CA LYS A 1161 9.68 34.81 3.45
C LYS A 1161 8.71 35.18 4.57
N VAL A 1162 8.84 36.40 5.05
CA VAL A 1162 7.92 37.01 6.03
C VAL A 1162 7.01 37.98 5.29
N ALA A 1163 5.71 37.72 5.34
CA ALA A 1163 4.67 38.59 4.79
C ALA A 1163 3.81 39.18 5.91
N MET A 1164 3.52 40.48 5.84
CA MET A 1164 2.71 41.20 6.81
C MET A 1164 1.70 42.08 6.08
N ASP A 1165 0.42 41.88 6.35
CA ASP A 1165 -0.68 42.59 5.69
C ASP A 1165 -1.58 43.30 6.71
N ASP A 1166 -1.88 44.57 6.48
CA ASP A 1166 -2.88 45.37 7.22
C ASP A 1166 -4.06 45.68 6.29
N TYR A 1167 -5.22 45.09 6.58
CA TYR A 1167 -6.48 45.40 5.93
C TYR A 1167 -7.30 46.30 6.85
N THR A 1168 -7.54 47.54 6.42
CA THR A 1168 -8.44 48.47 7.08
C THR A 1168 -9.70 48.64 6.25
N SER A 1169 -10.86 48.34 6.82
CA SER A 1169 -12.16 48.36 6.14
C SER A 1169 -13.18 49.23 6.86
N GLU A 1170 -14.16 49.73 6.12
CA GLU A 1170 -15.35 50.41 6.62
C GLU A 1170 -16.51 49.42 6.83
N LEU A 1171 -17.19 49.59 7.96
CA LEU A 1171 -18.38 48.85 8.36
C LEU A 1171 -19.61 49.77 8.37
N CYS A 1172 -20.76 49.21 8.77
CA CYS A 1172 -21.98 49.99 8.96
C CYS A 1172 -21.76 51.22 9.86
N MET A 1173 -22.48 52.30 9.54
CA MET A 1173 -22.49 53.55 10.32
C MET A 1173 -21.09 54.18 10.52
N GLY A 1174 -20.14 53.94 9.61
CA GLY A 1174 -18.78 54.48 9.68
C GLY A 1174 -17.85 53.71 10.63
N GLY A 1175 -18.26 52.54 11.11
CA GLY A 1175 -17.41 51.65 11.89
C GLY A 1175 -16.14 51.22 11.12
N ARG A 1176 -15.13 50.73 11.84
CA ARG A 1176 -13.88 50.25 11.24
C ARG A 1176 -13.61 48.81 11.62
N ASN A 1177 -13.18 48.02 10.65
CA ASN A 1177 -12.59 46.70 10.85
C ASN A 1177 -11.10 46.76 10.49
N ARG A 1178 -10.27 46.09 11.28
CA ARG A 1178 -8.84 46.00 11.01
C ARG A 1178 -8.34 44.57 11.19
N LEU A 1179 -7.70 44.04 10.16
CA LEU A 1179 -7.16 42.68 10.14
C LEU A 1179 -5.67 42.76 9.86
N TYR A 1180 -4.88 42.23 10.80
CA TYR A 1180 -3.44 42.07 10.64
C TYR A 1180 -3.14 40.61 10.37
N VAL A 1181 -2.53 40.31 9.23
CA VAL A 1181 -2.14 38.95 8.84
C VAL A 1181 -0.63 38.89 8.78
N THR A 1182 -0.02 38.03 9.59
CA THR A 1182 1.40 37.71 9.48
C THR A 1182 1.53 36.29 8.97
N ASN A 1183 2.27 36.11 7.88
CA ASN A 1183 2.46 34.83 7.24
C ASN A 1183 3.96 34.55 7.10
N LEU A 1184 4.43 33.50 7.78
CA LEU A 1184 5.79 32.99 7.70
C LEU A 1184 5.77 31.79 6.76
N CYS A 1185 6.44 31.87 5.63
CA CYS A 1185 6.40 30.84 4.61
C CYS A 1185 7.79 30.55 4.07
N GLU A 1186 8.07 29.27 3.85
CA GLU A 1186 9.14 28.86 2.94
C GLU A 1186 8.61 28.99 1.51
N ASP A 1187 9.10 30.01 0.79
CA ASP A 1187 8.51 30.40 -0.49
C ASP A 1187 8.68 29.28 -1.53
N SER A 1188 9.81 28.58 -1.51
CA SER A 1188 10.11 27.49 -2.45
C SER A 1188 9.28 26.23 -2.18
N LEU A 1189 8.96 25.92 -0.91
CA LEU A 1189 8.04 24.83 -0.57
C LEU A 1189 6.59 25.14 -0.92
N LEU A 1190 6.20 26.42 -0.99
CA LEU A 1190 4.89 26.82 -1.52
C LEU A 1190 4.86 26.91 -3.06
N ALA A 1191 5.98 27.28 -3.69
CA ALA A 1191 6.08 27.42 -5.14
C ALA A 1191 6.16 26.08 -5.87
N SER A 1192 6.94 25.14 -5.34
CA SER A 1192 7.23 23.85 -6.00
C SER A 1192 5.96 23.02 -6.31
N PRO A 1193 4.99 22.88 -5.39
CA PRO A 1193 3.74 22.19 -5.69
C PRO A 1193 2.88 22.90 -6.76
N LEU A 1194 2.93 24.24 -6.84
CA LEU A 1194 2.22 24.98 -7.88
C LEU A 1194 2.84 24.76 -9.27
N LEU A 1195 4.17 24.63 -9.34
CA LEU A 1195 4.86 24.27 -10.58
C LEU A 1195 4.42 22.88 -11.08
N ILE A 1196 4.26 21.92 -10.15
CA ILE A 1196 3.69 20.59 -10.45
C ILE A 1196 2.27 20.74 -11.01
N ASP A 1197 1.40 21.50 -10.32
CA ASP A 1197 0.01 21.71 -10.77
C ASP A 1197 -0.04 22.33 -12.17
N LEU A 1198 0.79 23.33 -12.43
CA LEU A 1198 0.88 24.01 -13.73
C LEU A 1198 1.33 23.04 -14.83
N ALA A 1199 2.36 22.23 -14.58
CA ALA A 1199 2.87 21.28 -15.56
C ALA A 1199 1.85 20.17 -15.87
N VAL A 1200 1.22 19.59 -14.84
CA VAL A 1200 0.22 18.53 -15.00
C VAL A 1200 -1.02 19.04 -15.73
N LEU A 1201 -1.53 20.22 -15.35
CA LEU A 1201 -2.71 20.79 -16.00
C LEU A 1201 -2.42 21.25 -17.43
N ALA A 1202 -1.25 21.85 -17.69
CA ALA A 1202 -0.85 22.23 -19.05
C ALA A 1202 -0.73 21.00 -19.97
N GLU A 1203 -0.15 19.90 -19.47
CA GLU A 1203 -0.11 18.62 -20.18
C GLU A 1203 -1.53 18.11 -20.47
N LEU A 1204 -2.41 18.06 -19.46
CA LEU A 1204 -3.79 17.60 -19.62
C LEU A 1204 -4.54 18.39 -20.70
N MET A 1205 -4.35 19.71 -20.78
CA MET A 1205 -4.97 20.54 -21.83
C MET A 1205 -4.53 20.15 -23.24
N THR A 1206 -3.34 19.56 -23.43
CA THR A 1206 -2.89 19.03 -24.73
C THR A 1206 -3.66 17.81 -25.21
N ARG A 1207 -4.35 17.13 -24.29
CA ARG A 1207 -5.18 15.95 -24.58
C ARG A 1207 -6.67 16.25 -24.66
N ILE A 1208 -7.10 17.48 -24.35
CA ILE A 1208 -8.50 17.88 -24.39
C ILE A 1208 -8.77 18.64 -25.68
N THR A 1209 -9.71 18.13 -26.47
CA THR A 1209 -10.23 18.77 -27.67
C THR A 1209 -11.73 18.97 -27.54
N TYR A 1210 -12.30 19.91 -28.31
CA TYR A 1210 -13.73 20.15 -28.31
C TYR A 1210 -14.28 20.38 -29.71
N ARG A 1211 -15.59 20.24 -29.88
CA ARG A 1211 -16.32 20.70 -31.07
C ARG A 1211 -17.69 21.22 -30.67
N VAL A 1212 -18.28 22.04 -31.54
CA VAL A 1212 -19.62 22.58 -31.37
C VAL A 1212 -20.56 21.87 -32.36
N PRO A 1213 -21.54 21.08 -31.88
CA PRO A 1213 -22.52 20.45 -32.76
C PRO A 1213 -23.24 21.47 -33.64
N GLY A 1214 -23.42 21.16 -34.93
CA GLY A 1214 -24.07 22.06 -35.90
C GLY A 1214 -23.18 23.11 -36.56
N GLU A 1215 -21.91 23.28 -36.18
CA GLU A 1215 -20.96 24.06 -36.98
C GLU A 1215 -20.63 23.34 -38.30
N ALA A 1216 -20.38 24.13 -39.36
CA ALA A 1216 -20.10 23.63 -40.71
C ALA A 1216 -18.84 22.74 -40.79
N ASP A 1217 -17.91 22.93 -39.86
CA ASP A 1217 -16.67 22.18 -39.72
C ASP A 1217 -16.78 21.28 -38.48
N GLN A 1218 -16.97 19.98 -38.69
CA GLN A 1218 -17.20 18.98 -37.64
C GLN A 1218 -15.88 18.47 -37.01
N GLU A 1219 -14.75 19.11 -37.30
CA GLU A 1219 -13.44 18.77 -36.76
C GLU A 1219 -13.31 19.07 -35.27
N TRP A 1220 -12.52 18.25 -34.58
CA TRP A 1220 -12.13 18.46 -33.19
C TRP A 1220 -11.07 19.57 -33.12
N LYS A 1221 -11.36 20.61 -32.34
CA LYS A 1221 -10.53 21.80 -32.16
C LYS A 1221 -9.76 21.70 -30.85
N SER A 1222 -8.53 22.22 -30.85
CA SER A 1222 -7.75 22.42 -29.62
C SER A 1222 -8.41 23.49 -28.74
N MET A 1223 -8.13 23.46 -27.44
CA MET A 1223 -8.44 24.57 -26.55
C MET A 1223 -7.78 25.88 -27.05
N TYR A 1224 -8.28 27.01 -26.57
CA TYR A 1224 -7.66 28.30 -26.91
C TYR A 1224 -6.23 28.39 -26.35
N SER A 1225 -5.32 29.03 -27.10
CA SER A 1225 -3.88 29.06 -26.82
C SER A 1225 -3.53 29.60 -25.43
N VAL A 1226 -4.28 30.57 -24.91
CA VAL A 1226 -4.09 31.09 -23.54
C VAL A 1226 -4.85 30.21 -22.54
N LEU A 1227 -4.11 29.46 -21.72
CA LEU A 1227 -4.65 28.52 -20.73
C LEU A 1227 -5.08 29.23 -19.43
N SER A 1228 -6.16 30.01 -19.49
CA SER A 1228 -6.69 30.73 -18.32
C SER A 1228 -7.19 29.81 -17.19
N LEU A 1229 -7.37 28.51 -17.42
CA LEU A 1229 -7.68 27.55 -16.34
C LEU A 1229 -6.52 27.36 -15.34
N LEU A 1230 -5.31 27.79 -15.69
CA LEU A 1230 -4.14 27.77 -14.80
C LEU A 1230 -4.13 28.93 -13.78
N SER A 1231 -5.09 29.85 -13.86
CA SER A 1231 -5.16 31.09 -13.06
C SER A 1231 -5.09 30.86 -11.54
N TYR A 1232 -5.55 29.70 -11.04
CA TYR A 1232 -5.48 29.35 -9.61
C TYR A 1232 -4.05 29.45 -9.06
N SER A 1233 -3.07 29.09 -9.88
CA SER A 1233 -1.65 29.07 -9.51
C SER A 1233 -0.90 30.34 -9.91
N LEU A 1234 -1.57 31.38 -10.45
CA LEU A 1234 -0.95 32.54 -11.10
C LEU A 1234 -1.54 33.88 -10.60
N LYS A 1235 -0.69 34.84 -10.26
CA LYS A 1235 -1.07 36.13 -9.62
C LYS A 1235 -1.73 37.08 -10.59
N ALA A 1236 -1.21 37.17 -11.80
CA ALA A 1236 -1.71 38.05 -12.86
C ALA A 1236 -2.11 37.19 -14.07
N PRO A 1237 -3.30 36.56 -14.05
CA PRO A 1237 -3.68 35.63 -15.09
C PRO A 1237 -3.70 36.26 -16.48
N LEU A 1238 -3.02 35.61 -17.42
CA LEU A 1238 -3.17 35.85 -18.85
C LEU A 1238 -4.52 35.28 -19.29
N VAL A 1239 -5.29 36.10 -19.99
CA VAL A 1239 -6.62 35.74 -20.50
C VAL A 1239 -6.71 36.06 -21.98
N LYS A 1240 -7.77 35.55 -22.64
CA LYS A 1240 -8.04 35.86 -24.03
C LYS A 1240 -8.19 37.38 -24.22
N PRO A 1241 -7.57 38.00 -25.24
CA PRO A 1241 -7.74 39.42 -25.52
C PRO A 1241 -9.22 39.82 -25.59
N GLY A 1242 -9.57 40.89 -24.85
CA GLY A 1242 -10.94 41.38 -24.74
C GLY A 1242 -11.83 40.65 -23.74
N THR A 1243 -11.27 39.82 -22.86
CA THR A 1243 -11.97 39.22 -21.71
C THR A 1243 -11.42 39.73 -20.39
N ASP A 1244 -12.27 39.79 -19.37
CA ASP A 1244 -11.89 40.28 -18.04
C ASP A 1244 -11.10 39.23 -17.24
N VAL A 1245 -10.19 39.72 -16.39
CA VAL A 1245 -9.41 38.88 -15.48
C VAL A 1245 -10.23 38.56 -14.23
N VAL A 1246 -10.17 37.31 -13.76
CA VAL A 1246 -10.75 36.88 -12.48
C VAL A 1246 -9.62 36.51 -11.53
N ASN A 1247 -9.50 37.22 -10.39
CA ASN A 1247 -8.43 36.98 -9.42
C ASN A 1247 -8.87 36.21 -8.17
N SER A 1248 -10.18 36.19 -7.88
CA SER A 1248 -10.76 35.41 -6.79
C SER A 1248 -10.30 33.95 -6.87
N LEU A 1249 -9.65 33.49 -5.80
CA LEU A 1249 -9.08 32.15 -5.75
C LEU A 1249 -10.16 31.07 -5.78
N ASN A 1250 -11.30 31.32 -5.12
CA ASN A 1250 -12.41 30.37 -5.08
C ASN A 1250 -13.07 30.24 -6.44
N ARG A 1251 -13.29 31.35 -7.15
CA ARG A 1251 -13.83 31.33 -8.52
C ARG A 1251 -12.87 30.65 -9.50
N GLN A 1252 -11.56 30.87 -9.35
CA GLN A 1252 -10.55 30.18 -10.15
C GLN A 1252 -10.54 28.66 -9.89
N ARG A 1253 -10.62 28.22 -8.62
CA ARG A 1253 -10.73 26.80 -8.28
C ARG A 1253 -12.03 26.19 -8.84
N ALA A 1254 -13.15 26.90 -8.68
CA ALA A 1254 -14.43 26.46 -9.23
C ALA A 1254 -14.40 26.33 -10.76
N ALA A 1255 -13.70 27.23 -11.47
CA ALA A 1255 -13.55 27.15 -12.92
C ALA A 1255 -12.83 25.87 -13.37
N VAL A 1256 -11.67 25.54 -12.78
CA VAL A 1256 -10.95 24.30 -13.14
C VAL A 1256 -11.74 23.06 -12.72
N THR A 1257 -12.32 23.04 -11.52
CA THR A 1257 -13.21 21.96 -11.05
C THR A 1257 -14.37 21.72 -12.02
N ASN A 1258 -15.11 22.77 -12.36
CA ASN A 1258 -16.29 22.65 -13.22
C ASN A 1258 -15.92 22.34 -14.67
N PHE A 1259 -14.74 22.75 -15.14
CA PHE A 1259 -14.24 22.34 -16.45
C PHE A 1259 -13.93 20.83 -16.52
N LEU A 1260 -13.28 20.28 -15.48
CA LEU A 1260 -13.04 18.83 -15.40
C LEU A 1260 -14.36 18.05 -15.31
N ARG A 1261 -15.34 18.57 -14.56
CA ARG A 1261 -16.70 18.02 -14.50
C ARG A 1261 -17.39 18.07 -15.87
N ALA A 1262 -17.26 19.16 -16.62
CA ALA A 1262 -17.81 19.29 -17.97
C ALA A 1262 -17.21 18.25 -18.94
N CYS A 1263 -15.91 17.95 -18.82
CA CYS A 1263 -15.25 16.87 -19.57
C CYS A 1263 -15.77 15.47 -19.22
N LEU A 1264 -16.57 15.34 -18.16
CA LEU A 1264 -17.27 14.12 -17.77
C LEU A 1264 -18.80 14.23 -17.92
N SER A 1265 -19.31 15.25 -18.64
CA SER A 1265 -20.75 15.54 -18.77
C SER A 1265 -21.48 15.78 -17.43
N LEU A 1266 -20.74 16.17 -16.38
CA LEU A 1266 -21.32 16.52 -15.08
C LEU A 1266 -21.66 18.01 -15.03
N ALA A 1267 -22.77 18.33 -14.39
CA ALA A 1267 -23.17 19.71 -14.13
C ALA A 1267 -22.17 20.42 -13.20
N PRO A 1268 -22.04 21.77 -13.29
CA PRO A 1268 -21.28 22.55 -12.32
C PRO A 1268 -21.78 22.35 -10.89
N GLU A 1269 -20.87 22.42 -9.92
CA GLU A 1269 -21.26 22.47 -8.50
C GLU A 1269 -22.05 23.76 -8.22
N SER A 1270 -23.23 23.63 -7.60
CA SER A 1270 -24.15 24.75 -7.34
C SER A 1270 -24.43 25.03 -5.87
N ASP A 1271 -24.11 24.08 -4.97
CA ASP A 1271 -24.43 24.13 -3.53
C ASP A 1271 -25.87 24.53 -3.18
N LEU A 1272 -26.79 24.33 -4.13
CA LEU A 1272 -28.21 24.61 -3.92
C LEU A 1272 -28.81 23.67 -2.87
N LEU A 1273 -28.30 22.42 -2.80
CA LEU A 1273 -28.74 21.37 -1.87
C LEU A 1273 -30.27 21.23 -1.85
N LEU A 1274 -30.90 21.31 -3.03
CA LEU A 1274 -32.36 21.31 -3.15
C LEU A 1274 -32.96 20.03 -2.55
N GLU A 1275 -32.25 18.93 -2.62
CA GLU A 1275 -32.60 17.64 -2.01
C GLU A 1275 -32.87 17.74 -0.50
N THR A 1276 -32.36 18.79 0.15
CA THR A 1276 -32.58 19.09 1.59
C THR A 1276 -33.41 20.35 1.83
N ARG A 1277 -33.67 21.15 0.79
CA ARG A 1277 -34.29 22.49 0.89
C ARG A 1277 -35.65 22.58 0.20
N VAL A 1278 -36.02 21.61 -0.62
CA VAL A 1278 -37.36 21.48 -1.21
C VAL A 1278 -38.02 20.19 -0.74
N TRP A 1279 -39.36 20.18 -0.80
CA TRP A 1279 -40.20 19.09 -0.31
C TRP A 1279 -40.15 17.83 -1.15
#